data_AF-A0A975J2T6-F1
#
_entry.id   AF-A0A975J2T6-F1
#
_cell.length_a   1.000
_cell.length_b   1.000
_cell.length_c   1.000
_cell.angle_alpha   90.00
_cell.angle_beta   90.00
_cell.angle_gamma   90.00
#
_symmetry.space_group_name_H-M   'P 1'
#
loop_
_entity.id
_entity.type
_entity.pdbx_description
1 polymer ?
#
loop_
_entity_poly.entity_id
_entity_poly.type
_entity_poly.pdbx_seq_one_letter_code
_entity_poly.pdbx_strand_id
1 'polypeptide(L)'
;MHLFRTLAGALAGLPWLVASAEPVVSVHPYDHRHVYETGATGFTWYWGHLKAASNRDEALRWLFQDLNIDYIRNGFDEAETANDNSDPLSINWSKFDFPQRDTGNDWVYNRAKSLNPRLKTLTYAHSFPNWLRKSDGSPNLSAPNFHAEYAEWLFAQLVEKKAAGVPCDVLDLTNEPDYNNIGKDNVANILKYAVPLLRAWVNDPVRNPYGVEMPKIMAPSCLSASQSKDWITDWAANNADAWNQIDIVSTHQYSSGFEPSAYSAVNDVRGGRPFFQSEMHCGHSSVLNNSSQLPEDSVEDQLEAALVLGRLFSKSVNNGVSVYDYYMGNSPQGSPTSLVYSPYNGTATRRKVYFSFKQLSSMQTRGSNVVKTQITGGVSGYDAIAYHSWGEQKTWLTVTCSQNTSQDILLEVFDQTGNRIPIQRVKTYETSASKNAELVSDEVPATAVQQYRVALPNHCVRTFEISWQRPNRLVASDDWEDPAFMAGGTGWNGGWVRSGSPLPIARSYNKNMAPRFQGNGSSEASIRRTLASPLMGSGILRFKRDVDSLEDGDSAVAEVYDGAWHTVWTATSYSNGTDAIGDADSLDQINVSLAGFGPITQIRFKLLGDGAGDYFHLDDVEIIETSKATDLIWSGDGVNNLWAADATPNWLSGTTSSPFSNGKSVLFTSAGNNAPAIALSGTLTPSSVNVDADEDYTFSGGGAIGGTCTLDKRGSGKLILTSANTFTGGTAMRQGILQIHAGGALGTGPLATSSIDPELGLPTRVVLNSGVTLPNPVIVNATNPGTGQGVLGVTSGSAIFSGAVTITSDTGNGGHIRGPGSGGLLAFTGPLTMTDAASGIVIRDGLVRLSGGGSYAVLAVGAGTTSLGANNGMATGATLRLGGSGNATFDLNGWSQTLAGLERTANIATVTNTSATLSTLTLNSGATPQTFTGAIQGNLKLAIPGGSVVLSGTNAFSGGVNLTGGSLRIDGQLSNSGVTATNASSLGGTGTISGATTMSAGTSLSIGQSVTGTLRFGSSLTLTGASFKAEINSASHSSDLVIVNGAATLASGAALSLADLAATPAVLAAGTKFAIIDYTNGSLTGTFDGLPAGGTITAGPNSFFISYADTSNGLGGTGRYVTLTAFSSTAGYAGWAAGNGITGRAFNDDADGDGLANGLEWLLGGAPLSPDSGGRITATGSAAAGLTFSFDRDAAASGQATLALEWTTDLAAGWPHSVPIGTTSATTAEGVVVTITGDTVSVRIPAVLAPGGRIFARLRAVSP
;
A
#
# COMPACT_ATOMS: atom_id res chain seq x y z
N MET A 1 2.46 -17.24 -58.86
CA MET A 1 1.57 -17.15 -57.68
C MET A 1 0.44 -18.20 -57.66
N HIS A 2 -0.12 -18.63 -58.79
CA HIS A 2 -1.16 -19.70 -58.79
C HIS A 2 -0.58 -21.11 -58.54
N LEU A 3 0.65 -21.42 -58.99
CA LEU A 3 1.28 -22.73 -58.79
C LEU A 3 1.64 -23.07 -57.32
N PHE A 4 1.88 -22.05 -56.47
CA PHE A 4 2.20 -22.25 -55.05
C PHE A 4 0.96 -22.48 -54.18
N ARG A 5 -0.22 -21.99 -54.60
CA ARG A 5 -1.49 -22.21 -53.87
C ARG A 5 -2.07 -23.61 -54.12
N THR A 6 -1.83 -24.20 -55.29
CA THR A 6 -2.25 -25.57 -55.60
C THR A 6 -1.37 -26.63 -54.92
N LEU A 7 -0.07 -26.37 -54.69
CA LEU A 7 0.80 -27.29 -53.94
C LEU A 7 0.46 -27.32 -52.43
N ALA A 8 0.14 -26.17 -51.84
CA ALA A 8 -0.25 -26.07 -50.42
C ALA A 8 -1.58 -26.78 -50.12
N GLY A 9 -2.54 -26.78 -51.07
CA GLY A 9 -3.81 -27.49 -50.94
C GLY A 9 -3.70 -29.02 -51.09
N ALA A 10 -2.73 -29.51 -51.88
CA ALA A 10 -2.51 -30.95 -52.06
C ALA A 10 -1.72 -31.59 -50.91
N LEU A 11 -0.92 -30.81 -50.17
CA LEU A 11 -0.18 -31.28 -48.99
C LEU A 11 -1.03 -31.32 -47.71
N ALA A 12 -2.12 -30.54 -47.64
CA ALA A 12 -3.01 -30.48 -46.47
C ALA A 12 -3.94 -31.70 -46.29
N GLY A 13 -3.99 -32.60 -47.28
CA GLY A 13 -4.82 -33.82 -47.26
C GLY A 13 -4.05 -35.13 -46.99
N LEU A 14 -2.73 -35.07 -46.75
CA LEU A 14 -1.93 -36.22 -46.39
C LEU A 14 -1.85 -36.32 -44.85
N PRO A 15 -2.36 -37.39 -44.20
CA PRO A 15 -2.35 -37.56 -42.74
C PRO A 15 -0.96 -37.62 -42.08
N TRP A 16 0.13 -37.50 -42.87
CA TRP A 16 1.51 -37.79 -42.47
C TRP A 16 2.38 -36.52 -42.44
N LEU A 17 1.80 -35.33 -42.62
CA LEU A 17 2.55 -34.07 -42.76
C LEU A 17 2.02 -32.90 -41.90
N VAL A 18 1.29 -33.22 -40.83
CA VAL A 18 1.21 -32.33 -39.66
C VAL A 18 2.22 -32.90 -38.68
N ALA A 19 3.39 -32.28 -38.56
CA ALA A 19 4.22 -32.53 -37.38
C ALA A 19 3.36 -32.17 -36.17
N SER A 20 2.93 -33.17 -35.39
CA SER A 20 2.33 -32.90 -34.08
C SER A 20 3.32 -32.01 -33.34
N ALA A 21 2.89 -30.82 -32.92
CA ALA A 21 3.75 -29.92 -32.16
C ALA A 21 4.32 -30.70 -30.98
N GLU A 22 5.64 -30.71 -30.84
CA GLU A 22 6.31 -31.42 -29.75
C GLU A 22 5.75 -30.90 -28.41
N PRO A 23 5.39 -31.78 -27.47
CA PRO A 23 4.91 -31.35 -26.16
C PRO A 23 5.97 -30.51 -25.45
N VAL A 24 5.55 -29.39 -24.90
CA VAL A 24 6.40 -28.53 -24.08
C VAL A 24 5.88 -28.58 -22.65
N VAL A 25 6.75 -28.94 -21.71
CA VAL A 25 6.48 -28.92 -20.28
C VAL A 25 7.25 -27.76 -19.65
N SER A 26 6.52 -26.72 -19.30
CA SER A 26 7.03 -25.49 -18.72
C SER A 26 6.90 -25.53 -17.19
N VAL A 27 7.95 -25.14 -16.48
CA VAL A 27 7.94 -24.92 -15.04
C VAL A 27 8.08 -23.44 -14.74
N HIS A 28 7.30 -22.95 -13.77
CA HIS A 28 7.30 -21.56 -13.34
C HIS A 28 7.65 -21.49 -11.85
N PRO A 29 8.95 -21.59 -11.46
CA PRO A 29 9.37 -21.69 -10.07
C PRO A 29 8.93 -20.52 -9.16
N TYR A 30 8.67 -19.37 -9.77
CA TYR A 30 8.22 -18.16 -9.09
C TYR A 30 6.70 -18.11 -8.86
N ASP A 31 5.93 -18.92 -9.58
CA ASP A 31 4.47 -19.06 -9.41
C ASP A 31 4.19 -20.15 -8.36
N HIS A 32 4.43 -19.79 -7.10
CA HIS A 32 4.27 -20.65 -5.93
C HIS A 32 2.79 -20.86 -5.61
N ARG A 33 2.40 -22.13 -5.42
CA ARG A 33 1.04 -22.51 -5.04
C ARG A 33 0.92 -22.73 -3.53
N HIS A 34 1.67 -23.67 -2.98
CA HIS A 34 1.72 -24.04 -1.57
C HIS A 34 2.89 -25.01 -1.33
N VAL A 35 3.23 -25.21 -0.06
CA VAL A 35 4.24 -26.20 0.36
C VAL A 35 3.64 -27.61 0.32
N TYR A 36 4.36 -28.57 -0.26
CA TYR A 36 4.06 -29.98 -0.07
C TYR A 36 4.82 -30.50 1.16
N GLU A 37 4.08 -30.91 2.19
CA GLU A 37 4.65 -31.27 3.49
C GLU A 37 5.26 -32.67 3.45
N THR A 38 4.47 -33.69 3.11
CA THR A 38 4.84 -35.12 3.18
C THR A 38 3.73 -36.02 2.63
N GLY A 39 4.02 -37.32 2.50
CA GLY A 39 3.01 -38.36 2.27
C GLY A 39 2.43 -38.93 3.59
N ALA A 40 1.33 -39.66 3.45
CA ALA A 40 0.71 -40.47 4.50
C ALA A 40 0.35 -41.87 3.96
N THR A 41 0.24 -42.87 4.83
CA THR A 41 -0.27 -44.20 4.44
C THR A 41 -0.85 -44.97 5.63
N GLY A 42 -1.80 -45.88 5.37
CA GLY A 42 -2.45 -46.69 6.41
C GLY A 42 -2.34 -48.20 6.18
N PHE A 43 -2.69 -48.98 7.21
CA PHE A 43 -2.61 -50.46 7.22
C PHE A 43 -3.82 -51.15 7.85
N THR A 44 -4.95 -50.46 7.97
CA THR A 44 -6.11 -50.80 8.82
C THR A 44 -6.50 -52.29 8.80
N TRP A 45 -6.41 -52.97 7.65
CA TRP A 45 -6.84 -54.37 7.49
C TRP A 45 -5.70 -55.39 7.28
N TYR A 46 -4.45 -54.94 7.09
CA TYR A 46 -3.35 -55.81 6.63
C TYR A 46 -2.05 -55.70 7.43
N TRP A 47 -2.07 -55.01 8.57
CA TRP A 47 -0.92 -54.87 9.47
C TRP A 47 -0.29 -56.21 9.88
N GLY A 48 -1.09 -57.26 10.05
CA GLY A 48 -0.61 -58.59 10.49
C GLY A 48 0.32 -59.23 9.47
N HIS A 49 0.10 -58.95 8.19
CA HIS A 49 0.93 -59.45 7.11
C HIS A 49 2.26 -58.71 7.00
N LEU A 50 2.25 -57.38 7.17
CA LEU A 50 3.47 -56.58 7.23
C LEU A 50 4.32 -56.97 8.44
N LYS A 51 3.69 -57.17 9.60
CA LYS A 51 4.36 -57.65 10.83
C LYS A 51 4.93 -59.06 10.68
N ALA A 52 4.26 -59.94 9.95
CA ALA A 52 4.71 -61.33 9.73
C ALA A 52 5.74 -61.49 8.59
N ALA A 53 5.97 -60.45 7.78
CA ALA A 53 6.94 -60.52 6.68
C ALA A 53 8.37 -60.78 7.19
N SER A 54 9.13 -61.58 6.44
CA SER A 54 10.51 -61.96 6.77
C SER A 54 11.45 -60.75 6.77
N ASN A 55 11.20 -59.76 5.92
CA ASN A 55 11.95 -58.51 5.76
C ASN A 55 11.16 -57.26 6.22
N ARG A 56 10.26 -57.40 7.21
CA ARG A 56 9.40 -56.32 7.71
C ARG A 56 10.09 -54.98 8.03
N ASP A 57 11.29 -55.01 8.62
CA ASP A 57 12.03 -53.78 8.95
C ASP A 57 12.54 -53.06 7.69
N GLU A 58 12.83 -53.82 6.63
CA GLU A 58 13.17 -53.26 5.32
C GLU A 58 11.92 -52.65 4.66
N ALA A 59 10.79 -53.36 4.71
CA ALA A 59 9.52 -52.86 4.20
C ALA A 59 9.04 -51.58 4.92
N LEU A 60 9.22 -51.49 6.24
CA LEU A 60 8.93 -50.29 7.01
C LEU A 60 9.89 -49.14 6.67
N ARG A 61 11.18 -49.43 6.41
CA ARG A 61 12.12 -48.41 5.90
C ARG A 61 11.73 -47.90 4.52
N TRP A 62 11.29 -48.78 3.63
CA TRP A 62 10.78 -48.36 2.32
C TRP A 62 9.63 -47.36 2.49
N LEU A 63 8.63 -47.69 3.32
CA LEU A 63 7.45 -46.83 3.49
C LEU A 63 7.75 -45.54 4.25
N PHE A 64 8.43 -45.60 5.40
CA PHE A 64 8.52 -44.45 6.32
C PHE A 64 9.82 -43.66 6.25
N GLN A 65 10.86 -44.24 5.65
CA GLN A 65 12.15 -43.56 5.48
C GLN A 65 12.40 -43.20 4.02
N ASP A 66 12.26 -44.15 3.08
CA ASP A 66 12.57 -43.94 1.66
C ASP A 66 11.48 -43.14 0.93
N LEU A 67 10.19 -43.38 1.22
CA LEU A 67 9.10 -42.53 0.72
C LEU A 67 8.87 -41.25 1.55
N ASN A 68 9.68 -41.01 2.58
CA ASN A 68 9.60 -39.80 3.41
C ASN A 68 8.19 -39.54 3.99
N ILE A 69 7.46 -40.60 4.36
CA ILE A 69 6.10 -40.53 4.92
C ILE A 69 6.18 -40.17 6.42
N ASP A 70 5.56 -39.04 6.78
CA ASP A 70 5.52 -38.56 8.16
C ASP A 70 4.15 -38.77 8.83
N TYR A 71 3.12 -39.27 8.14
CA TYR A 71 1.86 -39.66 8.77
C TYR A 71 1.53 -41.13 8.52
N ILE A 72 1.15 -41.82 9.58
CA ILE A 72 0.56 -43.16 9.50
C ILE A 72 -0.91 -43.10 9.89
N ARG A 73 -1.76 -43.62 9.01
CA ARG A 73 -3.21 -43.59 9.18
C ARG A 73 -3.72 -44.83 9.89
N ASN A 74 -4.38 -44.63 11.02
CA ASN A 74 -4.90 -45.68 11.90
C ASN A 74 -6.35 -45.39 12.32
N GLY A 75 -7.15 -46.44 12.52
CA GLY A 75 -8.52 -46.29 13.00
C GLY A 75 -8.63 -46.48 14.52
N PHE A 76 -9.58 -45.79 15.15
CA PHE A 76 -10.08 -46.17 16.47
C PHE A 76 -11.02 -47.39 16.37
N ASP A 77 -10.86 -48.33 17.30
CA ASP A 77 -11.70 -49.53 17.40
C ASP A 77 -12.96 -49.27 18.24
N GLU A 78 -13.99 -50.07 18.01
CA GLU A 78 -15.19 -50.10 18.84
C GLU A 78 -14.88 -50.72 20.22
N ALA A 79 -14.34 -49.91 21.13
CA ALA A 79 -13.85 -50.38 22.43
C ALA A 79 -14.88 -50.29 23.57
N GLU A 80 -16.07 -49.74 23.35
CA GLU A 80 -17.08 -49.57 24.38
C GLU A 80 -18.27 -50.51 24.13
N THR A 81 -18.45 -51.47 25.03
CA THR A 81 -19.34 -52.61 24.80
C THR A 81 -20.81 -52.33 25.15
N ALA A 82 -21.07 -51.32 25.98
CA ALA A 82 -22.41 -50.84 26.34
C ALA A 82 -22.31 -49.45 26.99
N ASN A 83 -23.36 -48.63 26.87
CA ASN A 83 -23.47 -47.34 27.56
C ASN A 83 -23.16 -47.51 29.06
N ASP A 84 -22.21 -46.73 29.55
CA ASP A 84 -21.59 -46.92 30.86
C ASP A 84 -22.10 -45.99 31.97
N ASN A 85 -22.97 -45.01 31.68
CA ASN A 85 -23.35 -44.02 32.70
C ASN A 85 -24.81 -43.50 32.69
N SER A 86 -25.12 -42.91 33.85
CA SER A 86 -26.17 -41.93 34.12
C SER A 86 -25.61 -40.49 34.28
N ASP A 87 -24.29 -40.30 34.11
CA ASP A 87 -23.53 -39.04 34.14
C ASP A 87 -22.38 -39.03 33.10
N PRO A 88 -22.50 -38.30 31.98
CA PRO A 88 -21.55 -38.26 30.85
C PRO A 88 -20.27 -37.48 31.15
N LEU A 89 -19.92 -37.32 32.43
CA LEU A 89 -18.79 -36.53 32.91
C LEU A 89 -17.74 -37.38 33.62
N SER A 90 -17.91 -38.71 33.71
CA SER A 90 -17.04 -39.63 34.45
C SER A 90 -16.91 -41.00 33.77
N ILE A 91 -15.70 -41.31 33.30
CA ILE A 91 -15.36 -42.58 32.62
C ILE A 91 -15.48 -43.80 33.52
N ASN A 92 -16.29 -44.76 33.10
CA ASN A 92 -16.34 -46.08 33.71
C ASN A 92 -15.50 -47.08 32.90
N TRP A 93 -14.20 -47.10 33.20
CA TRP A 93 -13.20 -47.97 32.57
C TRP A 93 -13.55 -49.47 32.50
N SER A 94 -14.48 -49.96 33.32
CA SER A 94 -14.92 -51.37 33.27
C SER A 94 -15.78 -51.73 32.06
N LYS A 95 -16.31 -50.73 31.33
CA LYS A 95 -17.11 -50.92 30.10
C LYS A 95 -16.31 -50.82 28.82
N PHE A 96 -15.09 -50.30 28.94
CA PHE A 96 -14.13 -50.26 27.86
C PHE A 96 -13.33 -51.57 27.81
N ASP A 97 -13.45 -52.28 26.70
CA ASP A 97 -12.58 -53.39 26.31
C ASP A 97 -11.79 -52.93 25.09
N PHE A 98 -10.51 -52.59 25.29
CA PHE A 98 -9.63 -52.19 24.21
C PHE A 98 -8.90 -53.42 23.68
N PRO A 99 -9.38 -54.05 22.59
CA PRO A 99 -8.73 -55.23 22.02
C PRO A 99 -7.33 -54.92 21.47
N GLN A 100 -6.95 -53.63 21.39
CA GLN A 100 -5.77 -53.16 20.66
C GLN A 100 -4.45 -53.06 21.41
N ARG A 101 -4.39 -53.26 22.74
CA ARG A 101 -3.09 -53.29 23.43
C ARG A 101 -2.23 -54.42 22.84
N ASP A 102 -1.22 -54.03 22.05
CA ASP A 102 -0.31 -54.92 21.31
C ASP A 102 -0.85 -55.52 19.98
N THR A 103 -1.95 -54.98 19.44
CA THR A 103 -2.38 -55.28 18.06
C THR A 103 -1.37 -54.72 17.06
N GLY A 104 -1.17 -55.39 15.93
CA GLY A 104 -0.02 -55.08 15.10
C GLY A 104 -0.02 -53.67 14.47
N ASN A 105 -1.12 -52.91 14.52
CA ASN A 105 -1.12 -51.48 14.15
C ASN A 105 -0.21 -50.64 15.07
N ASP A 106 -0.36 -50.78 16.39
CA ASP A 106 0.47 -50.06 17.37
C ASP A 106 1.92 -50.52 17.30
N TRP A 107 2.13 -51.82 17.05
CA TRP A 107 3.47 -52.34 16.77
C TRP A 107 4.09 -51.72 15.51
N VAL A 108 3.33 -51.64 14.41
CA VAL A 108 3.80 -51.02 13.15
C VAL A 108 4.14 -49.57 13.39
N TYR A 109 3.30 -48.80 14.10
CA TYR A 109 3.61 -47.41 14.47
C TYR A 109 4.91 -47.33 15.26
N ASN A 110 5.00 -48.03 16.40
CA ASN A 110 6.14 -47.93 17.30
C ASN A 110 7.44 -48.33 16.59
N ARG A 111 7.37 -49.37 15.72
CA ARG A 111 8.52 -49.77 14.92
C ARG A 111 8.86 -48.74 13.84
N ALA A 112 7.88 -48.21 13.12
CA ALA A 112 8.07 -47.18 12.10
C ALA A 112 8.61 -45.88 12.71
N LYS A 113 8.11 -45.45 13.88
CA LYS A 113 8.59 -44.29 14.65
C LYS A 113 10.04 -44.44 15.06
N SER A 114 10.50 -45.67 15.36
CA SER A 114 11.92 -45.93 15.63
C SER A 114 12.82 -45.79 14.39
N LEU A 115 12.25 -45.84 13.18
CA LEU A 115 12.95 -45.69 11.90
C LEU A 115 12.83 -44.26 11.33
N ASN A 116 11.67 -43.62 11.52
CA ASN A 116 11.41 -42.21 11.23
C ASN A 116 10.88 -41.51 12.50
N PRO A 117 11.76 -40.83 13.27
CA PRO A 117 11.36 -40.14 14.50
C PRO A 117 10.30 -39.05 14.32
N ARG A 118 10.08 -38.55 13.09
CA ARG A 118 9.08 -37.51 12.79
C ARG A 118 7.67 -38.05 12.59
N LEU A 119 7.50 -39.37 12.51
CA LEU A 119 6.23 -40.02 12.21
C LEU A 119 5.13 -39.61 13.20
N LYS A 120 4.00 -39.16 12.68
CA LYS A 120 2.80 -38.75 13.41
C LYS A 120 1.65 -39.68 13.09
N THR A 121 0.67 -39.77 13.96
CA THR A 121 -0.56 -40.52 13.69
C THR A 121 -1.62 -39.61 13.08
N LEU A 122 -2.25 -40.10 12.03
CA LEU A 122 -3.51 -39.58 11.51
C LEU A 122 -4.58 -40.60 11.89
N THR A 123 -5.29 -40.32 12.97
CA THR A 123 -6.26 -41.25 13.53
C THR A 123 -7.66 -40.86 13.14
N TYR A 124 -8.50 -41.83 12.80
CA TYR A 124 -9.88 -41.57 12.43
C TYR A 124 -10.84 -42.43 13.25
N ALA A 125 -11.98 -41.86 13.61
CA ALA A 125 -13.10 -42.61 14.15
C ALA A 125 -13.81 -43.32 12.98
N HIS A 126 -13.47 -44.60 12.76
CA HIS A 126 -14.05 -45.41 11.69
C HIS A 126 -15.57 -45.56 11.88
N SER A 127 -16.01 -45.78 13.11
CA SER A 127 -17.42 -45.92 13.46
C SER A 127 -17.66 -45.47 14.91
N PHE A 128 -18.86 -44.98 15.20
CA PHE A 128 -19.28 -44.66 16.58
C PHE A 128 -19.50 -45.96 17.37
N PRO A 129 -19.40 -45.95 18.71
CA PRO A 129 -19.79 -47.09 19.55
C PRO A 129 -21.15 -47.66 19.17
N ASN A 130 -21.31 -48.99 19.25
CA ASN A 130 -22.52 -49.70 18.78
C ASN A 130 -23.83 -49.09 19.29
N TRP A 131 -23.83 -48.59 20.52
CA TRP A 131 -25.01 -48.00 21.18
C TRP A 131 -25.21 -46.50 20.85
N LEU A 132 -24.18 -45.81 20.36
CA LEU A 132 -24.21 -44.42 19.86
C LEU A 132 -24.50 -44.32 18.36
N ARG A 133 -24.62 -45.45 17.64
CA ARG A 133 -25.00 -45.48 16.22
C ARG A 133 -26.32 -46.18 15.95
N LYS A 134 -26.87 -45.92 14.77
CA LYS A 134 -27.98 -46.68 14.20
C LYS A 134 -27.45 -47.91 13.47
N SER A 135 -28.37 -48.78 13.03
CA SER A 135 -28.05 -49.99 12.27
C SER A 135 -27.40 -49.73 10.91
N ASP A 136 -27.54 -48.52 10.37
CA ASP A 136 -26.91 -48.07 9.12
C ASP A 136 -25.51 -47.45 9.33
N GLY A 137 -24.99 -47.43 10.56
CA GLY A 137 -23.68 -46.86 10.89
C GLY A 137 -23.71 -45.36 11.22
N SER A 138 -24.80 -44.65 10.89
CA SER A 138 -24.94 -43.21 11.17
C SER A 138 -25.08 -42.94 12.67
N PRO A 139 -24.70 -41.75 13.17
CA PRO A 139 -24.83 -41.43 14.58
C PRO A 139 -26.31 -41.42 15.01
N ASN A 140 -26.58 -42.06 16.16
CA ASN A 140 -27.87 -41.99 16.81
C ASN A 140 -27.94 -40.72 17.68
N LEU A 141 -28.18 -39.57 17.05
CA LEU A 141 -28.28 -38.28 17.77
C LEU A 141 -29.42 -38.21 18.80
N SER A 142 -30.34 -39.19 18.79
CA SER A 142 -31.38 -39.33 19.82
C SER A 142 -30.92 -40.10 21.06
N ALA A 143 -29.71 -40.67 21.03
CA ALA A 143 -29.10 -41.26 22.22
C ALA A 143 -28.94 -40.18 23.32
N PRO A 144 -29.27 -40.50 24.58
CA PRO A 144 -29.07 -39.58 25.70
C PRO A 144 -27.63 -39.06 25.73
N ASN A 145 -27.46 -37.75 25.89
CA ASN A 145 -26.16 -37.09 26.00
C ASN A 145 -25.15 -37.37 24.87
N PHE A 146 -25.60 -37.78 23.67
CA PHE A 146 -24.76 -38.21 22.55
C PHE A 146 -23.40 -37.50 22.40
N HIS A 147 -23.37 -36.17 22.44
CA HIS A 147 -22.15 -35.39 22.19
C HIS A 147 -21.14 -35.48 23.35
N ALA A 148 -21.62 -35.55 24.58
CA ALA A 148 -20.77 -35.71 25.76
C ALA A 148 -20.25 -37.16 25.84
N GLU A 149 -21.10 -38.14 25.57
CA GLU A 149 -20.73 -39.56 25.46
C GLU A 149 -19.71 -39.80 24.34
N TYR A 150 -19.86 -39.13 23.20
CA TYR A 150 -18.89 -39.25 22.12
C TYR A 150 -17.55 -38.59 22.47
N ALA A 151 -17.57 -37.44 23.15
CA ALA A 151 -16.35 -36.82 23.66
C ALA A 151 -15.65 -37.69 24.71
N GLU A 152 -16.43 -38.38 25.55
CA GLU A 152 -15.96 -39.34 26.53
C GLU A 152 -15.26 -40.53 25.90
N TRP A 153 -15.94 -41.16 24.94
CA TRP A 153 -15.37 -42.27 24.17
C TRP A 153 -14.07 -41.86 23.47
N LEU A 154 -14.06 -40.70 22.80
CA LEU A 154 -12.85 -40.16 22.17
C LEU A 154 -11.73 -39.94 23.19
N PHE A 155 -12.02 -39.36 24.36
CA PHE A 155 -11.01 -39.15 25.40
C PHE A 155 -10.43 -40.49 25.90
N ALA A 156 -11.27 -41.49 26.15
CA ALA A 156 -10.83 -42.81 26.58
C ALA A 156 -9.90 -43.47 25.54
N GLN A 157 -10.21 -43.34 24.25
CA GLN A 157 -9.36 -43.81 23.15
C GLN A 157 -8.00 -43.10 23.12
N LEU A 158 -7.98 -41.78 23.33
CA LEU A 158 -6.73 -41.02 23.38
C LEU A 158 -5.85 -41.43 24.56
N VAL A 159 -6.46 -41.68 25.74
CA VAL A 159 -5.76 -42.19 26.93
C VAL A 159 -5.15 -43.56 26.65
N GLU A 160 -5.93 -44.47 26.05
CA GLU A 160 -5.44 -45.79 25.67
C GLU A 160 -4.23 -45.67 24.73
N LYS A 161 -4.37 -44.91 23.65
CA LYS A 161 -3.36 -44.81 22.60
C LYS A 161 -2.07 -44.19 23.12
N LYS A 162 -2.18 -43.18 24.00
CA LYS A 162 -1.01 -42.65 24.70
C LYS A 162 -0.35 -43.70 25.60
N ALA A 163 -1.11 -44.51 26.33
CA ALA A 163 -0.57 -45.57 27.17
C ALA A 163 0.14 -46.67 26.35
N ALA A 164 -0.27 -46.90 25.11
CA ALA A 164 0.39 -47.80 24.15
C ALA A 164 1.64 -47.19 23.46
N GLY A 165 1.98 -45.93 23.75
CA GLY A 165 3.10 -45.22 23.11
C GLY A 165 2.79 -44.66 21.72
N VAL A 166 1.51 -44.64 21.32
CA VAL A 166 1.03 -44.23 20.00
C VAL A 166 0.14 -43.00 20.13
N PRO A 167 0.68 -41.81 20.47
CA PRO A 167 -0.15 -40.63 20.66
C PRO A 167 -0.93 -40.27 19.39
N CYS A 168 -2.12 -39.71 19.56
CA CYS A 168 -2.94 -39.20 18.45
C CYS A 168 -2.51 -37.77 18.10
N ASP A 169 -1.90 -37.54 16.93
CA ASP A 169 -1.47 -36.20 16.50
C ASP A 169 -2.58 -35.46 15.74
N VAL A 170 -3.28 -36.17 14.85
CA VAL A 170 -4.43 -35.68 14.08
C VAL A 170 -5.60 -36.62 14.32
N LEU A 171 -6.77 -36.05 14.60
CA LEU A 171 -8.02 -36.77 14.81
C LEU A 171 -9.05 -36.35 13.76
N ASP A 172 -9.44 -37.30 12.92
CA ASP A 172 -10.60 -37.22 12.05
C ASP A 172 -11.84 -37.78 12.76
N LEU A 173 -12.86 -36.94 12.91
CA LEU A 173 -14.04 -37.25 13.72
C LEU A 173 -15.00 -38.21 13.04
N THR A 174 -14.98 -38.30 11.71
CA THR A 174 -15.85 -39.18 10.93
C THR A 174 -15.20 -39.50 9.59
N ASN A 175 -14.99 -40.78 9.30
CA ASN A 175 -14.54 -41.21 7.98
C ASN A 175 -15.71 -41.31 7.00
N GLU A 176 -15.62 -40.66 5.83
CA GLU A 176 -16.61 -40.72 4.74
C GLU A 176 -18.06 -40.48 5.21
N PRO A 177 -18.32 -39.33 5.88
CA PRO A 177 -19.64 -39.07 6.47
C PRO A 177 -20.77 -38.95 5.44
N ASP A 178 -20.43 -38.70 4.17
CA ASP A 178 -21.36 -38.69 3.04
C ASP A 178 -21.66 -40.10 2.48
N TYR A 179 -20.74 -41.07 2.62
CA TYR A 179 -21.03 -42.48 2.33
C TYR A 179 -21.96 -43.09 3.39
N ASN A 180 -21.67 -42.80 4.66
CA ASN A 180 -22.41 -43.33 5.81
C ASN A 180 -23.73 -42.59 6.11
N ASN A 181 -24.21 -41.73 5.20
CA ASN A 181 -25.43 -40.91 5.35
C ASN A 181 -25.49 -40.10 6.65
N ILE A 182 -24.35 -39.67 7.19
CA ILE A 182 -24.27 -38.84 8.40
C ILE A 182 -24.79 -37.44 8.08
N GLY A 183 -24.36 -36.87 6.95
CA GLY A 183 -24.76 -35.54 6.49
C GLY A 183 -24.07 -34.38 7.23
N LYS A 184 -23.93 -33.25 6.52
CA LYS A 184 -23.12 -32.09 6.97
C LYS A 184 -23.57 -31.49 8.30
N ASP A 185 -24.87 -31.42 8.56
CA ASP A 185 -25.40 -30.75 9.76
C ASP A 185 -25.11 -31.57 11.02
N ASN A 186 -25.12 -32.89 10.90
CA ASN A 186 -24.80 -33.78 12.02
C ASN A 186 -23.31 -33.75 12.34
N VAL A 187 -22.43 -33.70 11.33
CA VAL A 187 -20.99 -33.48 11.55
C VAL A 187 -20.72 -32.11 12.15
N ALA A 188 -21.41 -31.06 11.70
CA ALA A 188 -21.31 -29.72 12.30
C ALA A 188 -21.72 -29.72 13.78
N ASN A 189 -22.77 -30.47 14.15
CA ASN A 189 -23.19 -30.60 15.54
C ASN A 189 -22.15 -31.33 16.40
N ILE A 190 -21.55 -32.40 15.87
CA ILE A 190 -20.43 -33.10 16.54
C ILE A 190 -19.28 -32.13 16.79
N LEU A 191 -18.85 -31.39 15.76
CA LEU A 191 -17.82 -30.36 15.88
C LEU A 191 -18.21 -29.32 16.94
N LYS A 192 -19.44 -28.80 16.89
CA LYS A 192 -19.90 -27.73 17.79
C LYS A 192 -19.99 -28.14 19.26
N TYR A 193 -20.40 -29.38 19.55
CA TYR A 193 -20.73 -29.78 20.91
C TYR A 193 -19.79 -30.83 21.52
N ALA A 194 -19.28 -31.78 20.74
CA ALA A 194 -18.39 -32.83 21.27
C ALA A 194 -16.93 -32.34 21.37
N VAL A 195 -16.42 -31.63 20.36
CA VAL A 195 -15.01 -31.18 20.35
C VAL A 195 -14.67 -30.21 21.48
N PRO A 196 -15.49 -29.20 21.82
CA PRO A 196 -15.21 -28.33 22.96
C PRO A 196 -15.21 -29.08 24.29
N LEU A 197 -16.06 -30.09 24.45
CA LEU A 197 -16.06 -30.95 25.65
C LEU A 197 -14.78 -31.77 25.73
N LEU A 198 -14.39 -32.44 24.64
CA LEU A 198 -13.12 -33.17 24.55
C LEU A 198 -11.94 -32.26 24.90
N ARG A 199 -11.89 -31.06 24.32
CA ARG A 199 -10.82 -30.08 24.56
C ARG A 199 -10.82 -29.58 26.01
N ALA A 200 -12.00 -29.42 26.63
CA ALA A 200 -12.11 -29.07 28.05
C ALA A 200 -11.58 -30.20 28.96
N TRP A 201 -11.88 -31.46 28.62
CA TRP A 201 -11.44 -32.61 29.41
C TRP A 201 -9.94 -32.84 29.30
N VAL A 202 -9.37 -32.71 28.10
CA VAL A 202 -7.92 -32.78 27.88
C VAL A 202 -7.19 -31.70 28.67
N ASN A 203 -7.76 -30.50 28.81
CA ASN A 203 -7.17 -29.39 29.56
C ASN A 203 -7.44 -29.42 31.07
N ASP A 204 -8.28 -30.33 31.57
CA ASP A 204 -8.58 -30.46 33.00
C ASP A 204 -7.56 -31.40 33.68
N PRO A 205 -6.67 -30.89 34.55
CA PRO A 205 -5.64 -31.71 35.20
C PRO A 205 -6.21 -32.83 36.09
N VAL A 206 -7.46 -32.67 36.58
CA VAL A 206 -8.12 -33.67 37.42
C VAL A 206 -8.65 -34.83 36.58
N ARG A 207 -9.20 -34.53 35.40
CA ARG A 207 -9.72 -35.54 34.46
C ARG A 207 -8.64 -36.18 33.60
N ASN A 208 -7.54 -35.46 33.35
CA ASN A 208 -6.42 -35.90 32.53
C ASN A 208 -5.13 -36.12 33.34
N PRO A 209 -5.12 -37.00 34.37
CA PRO A 209 -3.87 -37.37 35.04
C PRO A 209 -2.93 -38.17 34.10
N TYR A 210 -3.44 -38.61 32.95
CA TYR A 210 -2.71 -39.34 31.90
C TYR A 210 -1.85 -38.43 31.02
N GLY A 211 -2.10 -37.11 31.06
CA GLY A 211 -1.39 -36.09 30.29
C GLY A 211 -1.61 -36.17 28.79
N VAL A 212 -2.72 -36.75 28.32
CA VAL A 212 -3.09 -36.76 26.89
C VAL A 212 -3.05 -35.33 26.35
N GLU A 213 -2.55 -35.17 25.12
CA GLU A 213 -2.54 -33.88 24.42
C GLU A 213 -3.69 -33.81 23.43
N MET A 214 -4.21 -32.61 23.17
CA MET A 214 -5.33 -32.42 22.26
C MET A 214 -4.84 -32.62 20.81
N PRO A 215 -5.37 -33.60 20.05
CA PRO A 215 -5.01 -33.75 18.64
C PRO A 215 -5.53 -32.57 17.81
N LYS A 216 -4.92 -32.34 16.65
CA LYS A 216 -5.49 -31.45 15.63
C LYS A 216 -6.75 -32.08 15.06
N ILE A 217 -7.81 -31.30 14.91
CA ILE A 217 -9.08 -31.79 14.37
C ILE A 217 -9.11 -31.67 12.84
N MET A 218 -9.40 -32.79 12.17
CA MET A 218 -9.52 -32.87 10.72
C MET A 218 -10.97 -33.17 10.32
N ALA A 219 -11.48 -32.48 9.28
CA ALA A 219 -12.81 -32.67 8.71
C ALA A 219 -12.89 -32.02 7.30
N PRO A 220 -13.83 -32.40 6.42
CA PRO A 220 -14.90 -33.39 6.61
C PRO A 220 -14.59 -34.81 6.11
N SER A 221 -13.48 -35.01 5.38
CA SER A 221 -13.10 -36.32 4.82
C SER A 221 -14.22 -36.98 3.99
N CYS A 222 -14.95 -36.19 3.19
CA CYS A 222 -16.01 -36.70 2.30
C CYS A 222 -15.42 -37.49 1.13
N LEU A 223 -16.23 -38.33 0.48
CA LEU A 223 -15.87 -39.15 -0.69
C LEU A 223 -15.32 -38.36 -1.89
N SER A 224 -15.57 -37.05 -1.98
CA SER A 224 -15.09 -36.21 -3.09
C SER A 224 -14.78 -34.76 -2.65
N ALA A 225 -13.82 -34.15 -3.34
CA ALA A 225 -13.42 -32.76 -3.13
C ALA A 225 -14.58 -31.77 -3.34
N SER A 226 -15.44 -32.02 -4.32
CA SER A 226 -16.64 -31.21 -4.55
C SER A 226 -17.56 -31.21 -3.34
N GLN A 227 -17.82 -32.39 -2.76
CA GLN A 227 -18.68 -32.51 -1.60
C GLN A 227 -18.05 -31.87 -0.35
N SER A 228 -16.75 -32.08 -0.15
CA SER A 228 -15.97 -31.44 0.92
C SER A 228 -16.07 -29.91 0.83
N LYS A 229 -15.87 -29.34 -0.37
CA LYS A 229 -15.98 -27.89 -0.62
C LYS A 229 -17.36 -27.36 -0.22
N ASP A 230 -18.44 -28.05 -0.57
CA ASP A 230 -19.80 -27.59 -0.25
C ASP A 230 -20.06 -27.56 1.26
N TRP A 231 -19.57 -28.55 2.00
CA TRP A 231 -19.73 -28.60 3.46
C TRP A 231 -18.92 -27.50 4.13
N ILE A 232 -17.67 -27.32 3.72
CA ILE A 232 -16.78 -26.28 4.27
C ILE A 232 -17.32 -24.89 4.00
N THR A 233 -17.79 -24.63 2.77
CA THR A 233 -18.37 -23.33 2.41
C THR A 233 -19.55 -22.99 3.29
N ASP A 234 -20.42 -23.98 3.52
CA ASP A 234 -21.59 -23.82 4.38
C ASP A 234 -21.20 -23.59 5.85
N TRP A 235 -20.26 -24.35 6.40
CA TRP A 235 -19.83 -24.17 7.79
C TRP A 235 -19.10 -22.84 8.01
N ALA A 236 -18.24 -22.42 7.08
CA ALA A 236 -17.53 -21.15 7.18
C ALA A 236 -18.50 -19.94 7.11
N ALA A 237 -19.58 -20.04 6.34
CA ALA A 237 -20.56 -18.96 6.20
C ALA A 237 -21.65 -18.98 7.28
N ASN A 238 -22.16 -20.16 7.62
CA ASN A 238 -23.40 -20.33 8.37
C ASN A 238 -23.22 -21.02 9.73
N ASN A 239 -22.05 -21.59 10.03
CA ASN A 239 -21.80 -22.35 11.25
C ASN A 239 -20.39 -22.12 11.83
N ALA A 240 -20.11 -20.85 12.19
CA ALA A 240 -18.81 -20.42 12.68
C ALA A 240 -18.29 -21.23 13.89
N ASP A 241 -19.19 -21.69 14.77
CA ASP A 241 -18.82 -22.49 15.94
C ASP A 241 -18.18 -23.83 15.55
N ALA A 242 -18.73 -24.51 14.53
CA ALA A 242 -18.18 -25.75 14.00
C ALA A 242 -16.88 -25.49 13.21
N TRP A 243 -16.89 -24.45 12.36
CA TRP A 243 -15.73 -24.06 11.54
C TRP A 243 -14.49 -23.72 12.37
N ASN A 244 -14.68 -23.10 13.53
CA ASN A 244 -13.60 -22.73 14.44
C ASN A 244 -12.99 -23.92 15.19
N GLN A 245 -13.63 -25.10 15.16
CA GLN A 245 -13.05 -26.32 15.73
C GLN A 245 -12.15 -27.08 14.76
N ILE A 246 -12.16 -26.76 13.47
CA ILE A 246 -11.40 -27.47 12.45
C ILE A 246 -10.00 -26.87 12.33
N ASP A 247 -8.97 -27.70 12.52
CA ASP A 247 -7.57 -27.33 12.34
C ASP A 247 -7.07 -27.66 10.93
N ILE A 248 -7.56 -28.77 10.35
CA ILE A 248 -7.15 -29.31 9.04
C ILE A 248 -8.39 -29.59 8.19
N VAL A 249 -8.38 -29.11 6.95
CA VAL A 249 -9.39 -29.43 5.95
C VAL A 249 -8.99 -30.70 5.21
N SER A 250 -9.91 -31.62 4.98
CA SER A 250 -9.62 -32.89 4.30
C SER A 250 -10.60 -33.26 3.20
N THR A 251 -10.18 -34.17 2.31
CA THR A 251 -11.05 -34.81 1.32
C THR A 251 -10.56 -36.19 0.91
N HIS A 252 -11.47 -37.04 0.45
CA HIS A 252 -11.17 -38.20 -0.40
C HIS A 252 -11.49 -37.86 -1.87
N GLN A 253 -11.32 -38.82 -2.78
CA GLN A 253 -11.74 -38.68 -4.18
C GLN A 253 -12.14 -40.02 -4.83
N TYR A 254 -13.13 -40.70 -4.26
CA TYR A 254 -13.67 -41.95 -4.80
C TYR A 254 -14.85 -41.74 -5.77
N SER A 255 -15.52 -40.58 -5.73
CA SER A 255 -16.70 -40.27 -6.56
C SER A 255 -16.61 -38.90 -7.27
N SER A 256 -17.47 -38.70 -8.27
CA SER A 256 -17.73 -37.39 -8.92
C SER A 256 -16.63 -36.79 -9.83
N GLY A 257 -15.75 -37.62 -10.40
CA GLY A 257 -14.81 -37.22 -11.46
C GLY A 257 -13.54 -36.51 -10.95
N PHE A 258 -12.40 -36.74 -11.61
CA PHE A 258 -11.08 -36.27 -11.17
C PHE A 258 -10.74 -34.89 -11.74
N GLU A 259 -11.48 -33.87 -11.33
CA GLU A 259 -11.35 -32.52 -11.86
C GLU A 259 -10.44 -31.63 -10.99
N PRO A 260 -9.37 -31.02 -11.56
CA PRO A 260 -8.52 -30.06 -10.84
C PRO A 260 -9.30 -28.91 -10.18
N SER A 261 -10.40 -28.48 -10.80
CA SER A 261 -11.26 -27.40 -10.29
C SER A 261 -11.92 -27.73 -8.96
N ALA A 262 -12.20 -29.00 -8.67
CA ALA A 262 -12.80 -29.39 -7.39
C ALA A 262 -11.83 -29.19 -6.23
N TYR A 263 -10.56 -29.60 -6.40
CA TYR A 263 -9.50 -29.35 -5.42
C TYR A 263 -9.21 -27.86 -5.25
N SER A 264 -9.12 -27.11 -6.36
CA SER A 264 -8.94 -25.66 -6.32
C SER A 264 -10.07 -24.99 -5.53
N ALA A 265 -11.31 -25.43 -5.72
CA ALA A 265 -12.45 -24.87 -5.01
C ALA A 265 -12.40 -25.15 -3.50
N VAL A 266 -11.91 -26.32 -3.05
CA VAL A 266 -11.64 -26.56 -1.62
C VAL A 266 -10.53 -25.62 -1.13
N ASN A 267 -9.45 -25.51 -1.90
CA ASN A 267 -8.29 -24.67 -1.56
C ASN A 267 -8.66 -23.19 -1.37
N ASP A 268 -9.59 -22.69 -2.19
CA ASP A 268 -10.05 -21.31 -2.12
C ASP A 268 -10.88 -21.00 -0.86
N VAL A 269 -11.61 -22.00 -0.34
CA VAL A 269 -12.53 -21.82 0.81
C VAL A 269 -11.95 -22.28 2.15
N ARG A 270 -10.79 -22.94 2.18
CA ARG A 270 -10.21 -23.53 3.42
C ARG A 270 -9.77 -22.51 4.48
N GLY A 271 -9.78 -21.21 4.18
CA GLY A 271 -9.41 -20.15 5.11
C GLY A 271 -7.96 -20.22 5.61
N GLY A 272 -7.04 -20.68 4.74
CA GLY A 272 -5.61 -20.80 5.05
C GLY A 272 -5.20 -22.02 5.89
N ARG A 273 -6.13 -22.93 6.23
CA ARG A 273 -5.82 -24.18 6.94
C ARG A 273 -5.06 -25.17 6.04
N PRO A 274 -4.27 -26.12 6.61
CA PRO A 274 -3.72 -27.24 5.84
C PRO A 274 -4.81 -28.03 5.13
N PHE A 275 -4.50 -28.57 3.95
CA PHE A 275 -5.45 -29.33 3.13
C PHE A 275 -4.90 -30.72 2.81
N PHE A 276 -5.55 -31.76 3.35
CA PHE A 276 -5.11 -33.13 3.24
C PHE A 276 -5.99 -33.90 2.26
N GLN A 277 -5.37 -34.68 1.37
CA GLN A 277 -6.04 -35.83 0.76
C GLN A 277 -5.92 -36.96 1.78
N SER A 278 -6.96 -37.17 2.60
CA SER A 278 -6.88 -38.02 3.79
C SER A 278 -7.07 -39.51 3.50
N GLU A 279 -7.52 -39.86 2.30
CA GLU A 279 -7.57 -41.24 1.83
C GLU A 279 -7.66 -41.28 0.29
N MET A 280 -6.78 -42.05 -0.37
CA MET A 280 -6.89 -42.36 -1.80
C MET A 280 -6.05 -43.60 -2.21
N HIS A 281 -6.50 -44.36 -3.20
CA HIS A 281 -5.67 -45.36 -3.90
C HIS A 281 -6.12 -45.53 -5.36
N CYS A 282 -5.32 -46.21 -6.19
CA CYS A 282 -5.56 -46.32 -7.64
C CYS A 282 -6.40 -47.53 -8.09
N GLY A 283 -6.97 -48.30 -7.15
CA GLY A 283 -7.74 -49.52 -7.43
C GLY A 283 -9.25 -49.36 -7.49
N HIS A 284 -9.77 -48.16 -7.27
CA HIS A 284 -11.21 -47.91 -7.23
C HIS A 284 -11.80 -47.80 -8.65
N SER A 285 -12.96 -48.43 -8.90
CA SER A 285 -13.51 -48.66 -10.25
C SER A 285 -13.95 -47.41 -11.00
N SER A 286 -14.09 -46.27 -10.31
CA SER A 286 -14.36 -44.95 -10.92
C SER A 286 -13.11 -44.27 -11.47
N VAL A 287 -11.91 -44.79 -11.16
CA VAL A 287 -10.60 -44.19 -11.48
C VAL A 287 -9.95 -44.87 -12.68
N LEU A 288 -10.13 -46.17 -12.77
CA LEU A 288 -9.73 -46.98 -13.93
C LEU A 288 -10.87 -46.87 -14.95
N ASN A 289 -10.59 -46.41 -16.16
CA ASN A 289 -11.59 -46.25 -17.22
C ASN A 289 -12.05 -47.60 -17.83
N ASN A 290 -12.11 -48.64 -17.01
CA ASN A 290 -12.47 -50.00 -17.36
C ASN A 290 -13.20 -50.61 -16.15
N SER A 291 -14.41 -51.13 -16.39
CA SER A 291 -15.28 -51.81 -15.42
C SER A 291 -14.73 -53.16 -14.93
N SER A 292 -13.41 -53.36 -14.94
CA SER A 292 -12.74 -54.51 -14.36
C SER A 292 -11.70 -54.02 -13.36
N GLN A 293 -11.83 -54.45 -12.11
CA GLN A 293 -10.72 -54.42 -11.15
C GLN A 293 -9.49 -55.02 -11.83
N LEU A 294 -8.31 -54.38 -11.76
CA LEU A 294 -7.06 -54.90 -12.33
C LEU A 294 -6.89 -56.36 -11.88
N PRO A 295 -7.10 -57.34 -12.76
CA PRO A 295 -7.42 -58.71 -12.35
C PRO A 295 -6.19 -59.54 -12.00
N GLU A 296 -4.99 -59.10 -12.42
CA GLU A 296 -3.72 -59.79 -12.23
C GLU A 296 -2.64 -58.86 -11.66
N ASP A 297 -1.64 -59.45 -10.99
CA ASP A 297 -0.51 -58.73 -10.37
C ASP A 297 0.64 -58.49 -11.37
N SER A 298 0.31 -58.32 -12.65
CA SER A 298 1.30 -58.22 -13.72
C SER A 298 2.11 -56.92 -13.65
N VAL A 299 3.26 -56.87 -14.33
CA VAL A 299 4.06 -55.64 -14.42
C VAL A 299 3.27 -54.51 -15.11
N GLU A 300 2.44 -54.85 -16.10
CA GLU A 300 1.62 -53.88 -16.82
C GLU A 300 0.50 -53.33 -15.94
N ASP A 301 -0.18 -54.18 -15.17
CA ASP A 301 -1.23 -53.74 -14.24
C ASP A 301 -0.65 -52.84 -13.13
N GLN A 302 0.53 -53.20 -12.61
CA GLN A 302 1.25 -52.36 -11.64
C GLN A 302 1.64 -51.02 -12.25
N LEU A 303 2.11 -51.01 -13.51
CA LEU A 303 2.50 -49.80 -14.21
C LEU A 303 1.30 -48.89 -14.47
N GLU A 304 0.16 -49.44 -14.90
CA GLU A 304 -1.08 -48.69 -15.08
C GLU A 304 -1.54 -48.07 -13.75
N ALA A 305 -1.49 -48.83 -12.66
CA ALA A 305 -1.76 -48.33 -11.32
C ALA A 305 -0.82 -47.17 -10.93
N ALA A 306 0.45 -47.21 -11.36
CA ALA A 306 1.44 -46.17 -11.10
C ALA A 306 1.20 -44.90 -11.93
N LEU A 307 0.71 -45.03 -13.17
CA LEU A 307 0.30 -43.90 -14.02
C LEU A 307 -0.95 -43.22 -13.48
N VAL A 308 -1.92 -44.01 -13.01
CA VAL A 308 -3.13 -43.48 -12.34
C VAL A 308 -2.76 -42.67 -11.11
N LEU A 309 -1.86 -43.18 -10.26
CA LEU A 309 -1.34 -42.41 -9.13
C LEU A 309 -0.71 -41.09 -9.59
N GLY A 310 0.15 -41.11 -10.61
CA GLY A 310 0.77 -39.89 -11.15
C GLY A 310 -0.24 -38.81 -11.53
N ARG A 311 -1.33 -39.20 -12.19
CA ARG A 311 -2.45 -38.30 -12.53
C ARG A 311 -3.19 -37.77 -11.31
N LEU A 312 -3.59 -38.66 -10.39
CA LEU A 312 -4.35 -38.29 -9.19
C LEU A 312 -3.56 -37.35 -8.29
N PHE A 313 -2.31 -37.70 -8.06
CA PHE A 313 -1.39 -36.95 -7.24
C PHE A 313 -1.12 -35.57 -7.86
N SER A 314 -0.78 -35.53 -9.16
CA SER A 314 -0.53 -34.25 -9.85
C SER A 314 -1.77 -33.35 -9.80
N LYS A 315 -2.98 -33.87 -10.01
CA LYS A 315 -4.21 -33.05 -9.97
C LYS A 315 -4.55 -32.53 -8.58
N SER A 316 -4.39 -33.34 -7.54
CA SER A 316 -4.71 -32.93 -6.17
C SER A 316 -3.63 -31.99 -5.61
N VAL A 317 -2.37 -32.41 -5.67
CA VAL A 317 -1.25 -31.66 -5.10
C VAL A 317 -0.99 -30.37 -5.87
N ASN A 318 -1.16 -30.28 -7.19
CA ASN A 318 -1.08 -28.99 -7.88
C ASN A 318 -2.16 -27.99 -7.42
N ASN A 319 -3.24 -28.44 -6.76
CA ASN A 319 -4.40 -27.62 -6.40
C ASN A 319 -4.61 -27.52 -4.89
N GLY A 320 -3.53 -27.52 -4.11
CA GLY A 320 -3.54 -27.09 -2.71
C GLY A 320 -3.37 -28.19 -1.67
N VAL A 321 -3.39 -29.47 -2.07
CA VAL A 321 -3.16 -30.59 -1.15
C VAL A 321 -1.70 -30.59 -0.68
N SER A 322 -1.49 -30.47 0.63
CA SER A 322 -0.17 -30.43 1.27
C SER A 322 0.28 -31.78 1.85
N VAL A 323 -0.67 -32.68 2.14
CA VAL A 323 -0.41 -34.07 2.54
C VAL A 323 -1.25 -35.02 1.72
N TYR A 324 -0.62 -36.04 1.13
CA TYR A 324 -1.31 -37.06 0.34
C TYR A 324 -1.25 -38.43 1.03
N ASP A 325 -2.41 -38.89 1.52
CA ASP A 325 -2.56 -40.22 2.11
C ASP A 325 -2.86 -41.28 1.06
N TYR A 326 -1.89 -42.16 0.86
CA TYR A 326 -2.06 -43.35 0.05
C TYR A 326 -2.58 -44.51 0.91
N TYR A 327 -3.87 -44.78 0.83
CA TYR A 327 -4.58 -45.72 1.70
C TYR A 327 -4.00 -47.14 1.72
N MET A 328 -3.61 -47.66 0.55
CA MET A 328 -3.11 -49.04 0.42
C MET A 328 -1.59 -49.12 0.61
N GLY A 329 -1.12 -48.86 1.82
CA GLY A 329 0.31 -48.96 2.17
C GLY A 329 0.88 -50.37 1.98
N ASN A 330 0.10 -51.39 2.38
CA ASN A 330 0.44 -52.78 2.12
C ASN A 330 -0.79 -53.63 1.75
N SER A 331 -0.56 -54.75 1.04
CA SER A 331 -1.60 -55.77 0.79
C SER A 331 -1.01 -57.19 0.76
N PRO A 332 -1.72 -58.20 1.30
CA PRO A 332 -1.32 -59.60 1.22
C PRO A 332 -1.83 -60.32 -0.02
N GLN A 333 -2.81 -59.73 -0.71
CA GLN A 333 -3.29 -60.18 -1.99
C GLN A 333 -2.35 -59.61 -3.06
N GLY A 334 -2.12 -60.33 -4.17
CA GLY A 334 -1.32 -59.83 -5.30
C GLY A 334 -2.05 -58.68 -6.01
N SER A 335 -2.24 -57.56 -5.32
CA SER A 335 -2.88 -56.37 -5.86
C SER A 335 -1.81 -55.49 -6.50
N PRO A 336 -2.01 -55.05 -7.76
CA PRO A 336 -1.07 -54.15 -8.42
C PRO A 336 -1.05 -52.74 -7.81
N THR A 337 -1.97 -52.44 -6.88
CA THR A 337 -2.24 -51.08 -6.38
C THR A 337 -1.61 -50.75 -5.03
N SER A 338 -1.17 -51.73 -4.23
CA SER A 338 -0.51 -51.44 -2.96
C SER A 338 0.92 -50.90 -3.16
N LEU A 339 1.40 -50.01 -2.28
CA LEU A 339 2.81 -49.61 -2.30
C LEU A 339 3.73 -50.83 -2.09
N VAL A 340 3.43 -51.65 -1.08
CA VAL A 340 4.19 -52.85 -0.75
C VAL A 340 3.29 -54.08 -0.73
N TYR A 341 3.66 -55.11 -1.49
CA TYR A 341 3.06 -56.43 -1.32
C TYR A 341 3.71 -57.15 -0.14
N SER A 342 2.90 -57.69 0.76
CA SER A 342 3.36 -58.33 2.00
C SER A 342 2.63 -59.67 2.19
N PRO A 343 3.17 -60.78 1.67
CA PRO A 343 2.59 -62.10 1.91
C PRO A 343 2.81 -62.55 3.37
N TYR A 344 1.86 -63.30 3.94
CA TYR A 344 2.01 -63.82 5.30
C TYR A 344 3.22 -64.75 5.40
N ASN A 345 4.13 -64.52 6.35
CA ASN A 345 5.39 -65.27 6.52
C ASN A 345 6.30 -65.33 5.27
N GLY A 346 6.08 -64.47 4.28
CA GLY A 346 6.90 -64.39 3.07
C GLY A 346 7.74 -63.10 3.02
N THR A 347 8.38 -62.86 1.88
CA THR A 347 9.21 -61.67 1.64
C THR A 347 8.37 -60.59 0.99
N ALA A 348 8.32 -59.40 1.60
CA ALA A 348 7.62 -58.24 1.06
C ALA A 348 8.39 -57.63 -0.13
N THR A 349 7.65 -57.12 -1.12
CA THR A 349 8.20 -56.51 -2.35
C THR A 349 7.54 -55.18 -2.68
N ARG A 350 8.29 -54.27 -3.32
CA ARG A 350 7.79 -52.96 -3.79
C ARG A 350 7.11 -53.11 -5.14
N ARG A 351 5.98 -52.43 -5.34
CA ARG A 351 5.24 -52.39 -6.62
C ARG A 351 5.61 -51.15 -7.44
N LYS A 352 5.22 -51.08 -8.72
CA LYS A 352 5.45 -49.85 -9.53
C LYS A 352 4.84 -48.59 -8.92
N VAL A 353 3.70 -48.73 -8.22
CA VAL A 353 3.05 -47.62 -7.49
C VAL A 353 3.98 -47.03 -6.41
N TYR A 354 4.79 -47.85 -5.74
CA TYR A 354 5.81 -47.37 -4.78
C TYR A 354 6.82 -46.44 -5.45
N PHE A 355 7.37 -46.84 -6.59
CA PHE A 355 8.39 -46.07 -7.29
C PHE A 355 7.82 -44.79 -7.91
N SER A 356 6.57 -44.84 -8.38
CA SER A 356 5.83 -43.63 -8.79
C SER A 356 5.58 -42.70 -7.61
N PHE A 357 5.09 -43.20 -6.46
CA PHE A 357 4.92 -42.39 -5.25
C PHE A 357 6.25 -41.76 -4.81
N LYS A 358 7.35 -42.52 -4.87
CA LYS A 358 8.69 -42.02 -4.56
C LYS A 358 9.04 -40.79 -5.39
N GLN A 359 8.86 -40.89 -6.71
CA GLN A 359 9.11 -39.82 -7.69
C GLN A 359 8.18 -38.61 -7.53
N LEU A 360 6.95 -38.82 -7.06
CA LEU A 360 5.96 -37.77 -6.88
C LEU A 360 6.09 -37.04 -5.54
N SER A 361 6.53 -37.73 -4.49
CA SER A 361 6.37 -37.29 -3.09
C SER A 361 7.67 -37.21 -2.27
N SER A 362 8.76 -37.86 -2.69
CA SER A 362 9.97 -37.99 -1.84
C SER A 362 11.33 -37.72 -2.49
N MET A 363 11.42 -37.61 -3.82
CA MET A 363 12.68 -37.30 -4.52
C MET A 363 13.11 -35.82 -4.42
N GLN A 364 12.13 -34.95 -4.32
CA GLN A 364 12.27 -33.53 -4.03
C GLN A 364 12.66 -33.32 -2.56
N THR A 365 13.28 -32.18 -2.27
CA THR A 365 13.52 -31.79 -0.87
C THR A 365 12.20 -31.62 -0.13
N ARG A 366 12.11 -32.18 1.07
CA ARG A 366 10.95 -32.00 1.96
C ARG A 366 10.63 -30.51 2.12
N GLY A 367 9.34 -30.18 2.19
CA GLY A 367 8.90 -28.78 2.33
C GLY A 367 9.18 -27.91 1.09
N SER A 368 9.53 -28.50 -0.05
CA SER A 368 9.62 -27.76 -1.32
C SER A 368 8.26 -27.18 -1.71
N ASN A 369 8.32 -26.02 -2.35
CA ASN A 369 7.17 -25.34 -2.90
C ASN A 369 6.64 -26.11 -4.11
N VAL A 370 5.34 -26.39 -4.12
CA VAL A 370 4.64 -26.77 -5.35
C VAL A 370 4.57 -25.55 -6.24
N VAL A 371 5.12 -25.66 -7.44
CA VAL A 371 5.18 -24.57 -8.41
C VAL A 371 4.37 -24.91 -9.65
N LYS A 372 3.87 -23.89 -10.32
CA LYS A 372 3.06 -24.10 -11.52
C LYS A 372 3.83 -24.82 -12.62
N THR A 373 3.16 -25.81 -13.19
CA THR A 373 3.53 -26.47 -14.44
C THR A 373 2.49 -26.16 -15.52
N GLN A 374 2.93 -26.14 -16.77
CA GLN A 374 2.06 -26.04 -17.93
C GLN A 374 2.53 -27.02 -19.01
N ILE A 375 1.58 -27.68 -19.66
CA ILE A 375 1.83 -28.56 -20.81
C ILE A 375 1.17 -27.91 -22.02
N THR A 376 1.95 -27.62 -23.06
CA THR A 376 1.45 -27.06 -24.33
C THR A 376 1.83 -27.96 -25.51
N GLY A 377 1.32 -27.65 -26.71
CA GLY A 377 1.52 -28.50 -27.90
C GLY A 377 0.34 -29.44 -28.24
N GLY A 378 -0.79 -29.33 -27.53
CA GLY A 378 -2.05 -29.99 -27.92
C GLY A 378 -2.11 -31.50 -27.71
N VAL A 379 -1.22 -32.07 -26.89
CA VAL A 379 -1.19 -33.52 -26.59
C VAL A 379 -1.94 -33.85 -25.30
N SER A 380 -2.77 -34.90 -25.34
CA SER A 380 -3.40 -35.49 -24.15
C SER A 380 -2.49 -36.54 -23.51
N GLY A 381 -2.85 -37.12 -22.36
CA GLY A 381 -2.13 -38.25 -21.76
C GLY A 381 -0.80 -37.91 -21.05
N TYR A 382 -0.58 -36.63 -20.72
CA TYR A 382 0.52 -36.17 -19.88
C TYR A 382 -0.01 -35.46 -18.64
N ASP A 383 0.56 -35.79 -17.48
CA ASP A 383 0.32 -35.10 -16.22
C ASP A 383 1.67 -34.66 -15.64
N ALA A 384 1.75 -33.45 -15.07
CA ALA A 384 3.02 -32.91 -14.58
C ALA A 384 2.89 -32.21 -13.23
N ILE A 385 3.89 -32.38 -12.37
CA ILE A 385 4.01 -31.68 -11.09
C ILE A 385 5.43 -31.12 -10.89
N ALA A 386 5.44 -29.83 -10.55
CA ALA A 386 6.52 -28.93 -10.18
C ALA A 386 6.86 -28.89 -8.69
N TYR A 387 8.08 -29.18 -8.27
CA TYR A 387 8.60 -28.70 -6.97
C TYR A 387 9.80 -27.78 -7.15
N HIS A 388 9.92 -26.77 -6.31
CA HIS A 388 11.10 -25.92 -6.25
C HIS A 388 11.57 -25.70 -4.82
N SER A 389 12.88 -25.80 -4.60
CA SER A 389 13.55 -25.40 -3.36
C SER A 389 14.46 -24.22 -3.64
N TRP A 390 14.15 -23.08 -3.03
CA TRP A 390 14.95 -21.87 -3.17
C TRP A 390 16.34 -22.01 -2.56
N GLY A 391 16.44 -22.68 -1.40
CA GLY A 391 17.69 -22.91 -0.70
C GLY A 391 18.65 -23.81 -1.48
N GLU A 392 18.13 -24.80 -2.23
CA GLU A 392 18.94 -25.68 -3.07
C GLU A 392 19.10 -25.18 -4.51
N GLN A 393 18.27 -24.22 -4.93
CA GLN A 393 18.17 -23.75 -6.33
C GLN A 393 17.89 -24.92 -7.30
N LYS A 394 17.00 -25.82 -6.89
CA LYS A 394 16.64 -27.01 -7.65
C LYS A 394 15.15 -27.07 -7.91
N THR A 395 14.82 -27.56 -9.10
CA THR A 395 13.45 -27.87 -9.48
C THR A 395 13.33 -29.36 -9.77
N TRP A 396 12.33 -30.01 -9.19
CA TRP A 396 11.98 -31.39 -9.50
C TRP A 396 10.69 -31.41 -10.28
N LEU A 397 10.76 -31.74 -11.56
CA LEU A 397 9.62 -31.89 -12.44
C LEU A 397 9.33 -33.37 -12.65
N THR A 398 8.18 -33.84 -12.19
CA THR A 398 7.71 -35.20 -12.49
C THR A 398 6.67 -35.15 -13.59
N VAL A 399 6.91 -35.87 -14.68
CA VAL A 399 5.99 -36.04 -15.83
C VAL A 399 5.54 -37.50 -15.88
N THR A 400 4.23 -37.69 -15.82
CA THR A 400 3.56 -38.98 -16.02
C THR A 400 3.06 -39.06 -17.46
N CYS A 401 3.46 -40.09 -18.18
CA CYS A 401 3.14 -40.35 -19.57
C CYS A 401 2.24 -41.59 -19.68
N SER A 402 1.00 -41.42 -20.11
CA SER A 402 0.05 -42.51 -20.44
C SER A 402 -0.09 -42.71 -21.96
N GLN A 403 0.86 -42.22 -22.75
CA GLN A 403 0.86 -42.42 -24.20
C GLN A 403 1.34 -43.82 -24.56
N ASN A 404 0.74 -44.39 -25.61
CA ASN A 404 1.10 -45.70 -26.14
C ASN A 404 2.42 -45.69 -26.95
N THR A 405 2.90 -44.51 -27.35
CA THR A 405 4.12 -44.32 -28.14
C THR A 405 5.09 -43.40 -27.43
N SER A 406 6.38 -43.74 -27.46
CA SER A 406 7.45 -42.88 -26.96
C SER A 406 7.56 -41.62 -27.83
N GLN A 407 7.81 -40.48 -27.20
CA GLN A 407 8.04 -39.21 -27.91
C GLN A 407 8.96 -38.29 -27.11
N ASP A 408 9.62 -37.37 -27.80
CA ASP A 408 10.39 -36.32 -27.13
C ASP A 408 9.47 -35.26 -26.54
N ILE A 409 9.92 -34.66 -25.43
CA ILE A 409 9.33 -33.45 -24.86
C ILE A 409 10.40 -32.36 -24.73
N LEU A 410 9.96 -31.09 -24.73
CA LEU A 410 10.80 -29.95 -24.40
C LEU A 410 10.54 -29.51 -22.96
N LEU A 411 11.61 -29.36 -22.18
CA LEU A 411 11.57 -28.80 -20.84
C LEU A 411 11.96 -27.33 -20.87
N GLU A 412 11.18 -26.49 -20.17
CA GLU A 412 11.44 -25.07 -20.03
C GLU A 412 11.28 -24.63 -18.58
N VAL A 413 12.12 -23.70 -18.14
CA VAL A 413 11.99 -23.03 -16.84
C VAL A 413 11.82 -21.55 -17.10
N PHE A 414 10.88 -20.91 -16.41
CA PHE A 414 10.57 -19.49 -16.60
C PHE A 414 10.88 -18.66 -15.36
N ASP A 415 11.31 -17.41 -15.57
CA ASP A 415 11.31 -16.39 -14.53
C ASP A 415 9.91 -15.77 -14.35
N GLN A 416 9.75 -14.84 -13.41
CA GLN A 416 8.44 -14.23 -13.17
C GLN A 416 7.93 -13.32 -14.30
N THR A 417 8.82 -12.86 -15.18
CA THR A 417 8.47 -11.99 -16.32
C THR A 417 8.01 -12.79 -17.53
N GLY A 418 8.06 -14.13 -17.43
CA GLY A 418 7.74 -15.03 -18.53
C GLY A 418 8.90 -15.24 -19.49
N ASN A 419 10.13 -14.87 -19.12
CA ASN A 419 11.32 -15.16 -19.89
C ASN A 419 11.89 -16.54 -19.50
N ARG A 420 12.50 -17.23 -20.47
CA ARG A 420 13.10 -18.55 -20.24
C ARG A 420 14.44 -18.43 -19.50
N ILE A 421 14.59 -19.24 -18.47
CA ILE A 421 15.83 -19.38 -17.71
C ILE A 421 16.70 -20.48 -18.33
N PRO A 422 18.00 -20.22 -18.56
CA PRO A 422 18.91 -21.25 -19.04
C PRO A 422 19.07 -22.41 -18.06
N ILE A 423 18.88 -23.64 -18.56
CA ILE A 423 19.06 -24.89 -17.82
C ILE A 423 20.53 -25.29 -17.83
N GLN A 424 21.08 -25.64 -16.66
CA GLN A 424 22.51 -25.95 -16.46
C GLN A 424 22.81 -27.43 -16.29
N ARG A 425 21.85 -28.21 -15.78
CA ARG A 425 21.98 -29.65 -15.59
C ARG A 425 20.61 -30.29 -15.48
N VAL A 426 20.45 -31.49 -16.03
CA VAL A 426 19.23 -32.29 -15.89
C VAL A 426 19.62 -33.71 -15.52
N LYS A 427 19.13 -34.19 -14.37
CA LYS A 427 19.12 -35.62 -14.04
C LYS A 427 17.75 -36.20 -14.27
N THR A 428 17.69 -37.35 -14.91
CA THR A 428 16.43 -38.02 -15.25
C THR A 428 16.31 -39.34 -14.52
N TYR A 429 15.22 -39.51 -13.77
CA TYR A 429 14.84 -40.74 -13.09
C TYR A 429 13.61 -41.34 -13.76
N GLU A 430 13.52 -42.67 -13.85
CA GLU A 430 12.43 -43.34 -14.58
C GLU A 430 11.81 -44.51 -13.80
N THR A 431 10.48 -44.54 -13.79
CA THR A 431 9.67 -45.75 -13.60
C THR A 431 8.93 -46.09 -14.89
N SER A 432 9.15 -47.29 -15.42
CA SER A 432 8.51 -47.85 -16.62
C SER A 432 8.32 -49.35 -16.42
N ALA A 433 7.87 -50.12 -17.41
CA ALA A 433 7.77 -51.58 -17.28
C ALA A 433 9.10 -52.21 -16.82
N SER A 434 10.22 -51.69 -17.34
CA SER A 434 11.57 -52.22 -17.05
C SER A 434 12.36 -51.48 -15.96
N LYS A 435 11.89 -50.30 -15.51
CA LYS A 435 12.62 -49.41 -14.58
C LYS A 435 11.83 -49.11 -13.30
N ASN A 436 12.55 -48.92 -12.19
CA ASN A 436 11.99 -48.69 -10.86
C ASN A 436 12.59 -47.44 -10.17
N ALA A 437 12.19 -46.25 -10.62
CA ALA A 437 12.74 -44.96 -10.20
C ALA A 437 14.28 -44.87 -10.33
N GLU A 438 14.83 -45.45 -11.40
CA GLU A 438 16.27 -45.53 -11.65
C GLU A 438 16.77 -44.25 -12.33
N LEU A 439 17.98 -43.77 -11.97
CA LEU A 439 18.67 -42.71 -12.72
C LEU A 439 19.04 -43.25 -14.12
N VAL A 440 18.49 -42.63 -15.17
CA VAL A 440 18.73 -43.04 -16.56
C VAL A 440 19.60 -42.05 -17.34
N SER A 441 19.68 -40.79 -16.90
CA SER A 441 20.64 -39.81 -17.45
C SER A 441 21.03 -38.74 -16.41
N ASP A 442 22.24 -38.20 -16.56
CA ASP A 442 22.78 -37.08 -15.77
C ASP A 442 23.59 -36.18 -16.71
N GLU A 443 22.94 -35.18 -17.27
CA GLU A 443 23.46 -34.40 -18.38
C GLU A 443 23.73 -32.95 -17.98
N VAL A 444 24.90 -32.45 -18.35
CA VAL A 444 25.28 -31.03 -18.26
C VAL A 444 25.33 -30.51 -19.69
N PRO A 445 24.37 -29.67 -20.13
CA PRO A 445 24.42 -29.04 -21.45
C PRO A 445 25.73 -28.30 -21.67
N ALA A 446 26.35 -28.48 -22.84
CA ALA A 446 27.64 -27.87 -23.17
C ALA A 446 27.59 -26.33 -23.16
N THR A 447 26.42 -25.76 -23.43
CA THR A 447 26.06 -24.35 -23.22
C THR A 447 24.71 -24.30 -22.53
N ALA A 448 24.45 -23.25 -21.74
CA ALA A 448 23.18 -23.10 -21.06
C ALA A 448 22.05 -22.97 -22.11
N VAL A 449 21.06 -23.86 -22.07
CA VAL A 449 19.98 -23.91 -23.07
C VAL A 449 18.67 -23.44 -22.44
N GLN A 450 17.92 -22.61 -23.17
CA GLN A 450 16.60 -22.13 -22.72
C GLN A 450 15.50 -23.18 -22.88
N GLN A 451 15.72 -24.18 -23.73
CA GLN A 451 14.85 -25.35 -23.90
C GLN A 451 15.72 -26.60 -23.91
N TYR A 452 15.34 -27.59 -23.11
CA TYR A 452 16.06 -28.86 -23.03
C TYR A 452 15.19 -30.00 -23.54
N ARG A 453 15.63 -30.65 -24.62
CA ARG A 453 14.91 -31.77 -25.24
C ARG A 453 15.25 -33.07 -24.53
N VAL A 454 14.23 -33.84 -24.19
CA VAL A 454 14.41 -35.15 -23.56
C VAL A 454 13.41 -36.17 -24.10
N ALA A 455 13.88 -37.39 -24.34
CA ALA A 455 13.00 -38.50 -24.71
C ALA A 455 12.05 -38.84 -23.56
N LEU A 456 10.81 -39.22 -23.86
CA LEU A 456 9.85 -39.69 -22.87
C LEU A 456 9.24 -41.02 -23.36
N PRO A 457 9.59 -42.17 -22.76
CA PRO A 457 9.05 -43.46 -23.14
C PRO A 457 7.52 -43.51 -23.02
N ASN A 458 6.90 -44.42 -23.77
CA ASN A 458 5.51 -44.79 -23.51
C ASN A 458 5.35 -45.35 -22.09
N HIS A 459 4.19 -45.10 -21.48
CA HIS A 459 3.81 -45.62 -20.16
C HIS A 459 4.92 -45.49 -19.11
N CYS A 460 5.29 -44.26 -18.77
CA CYS A 460 6.35 -44.02 -17.78
C CYS A 460 6.05 -42.86 -16.84
N VAL A 461 6.73 -42.85 -15.69
CA VAL A 461 6.83 -41.72 -14.78
C VAL A 461 8.29 -41.28 -14.77
N ARG A 462 8.59 -40.08 -15.27
CA ARG A 462 9.93 -39.52 -15.24
C ARG A 462 10.03 -38.31 -14.34
N THR A 463 11.08 -38.26 -13.53
CA THR A 463 11.40 -37.09 -12.70
C THR A 463 12.69 -36.46 -13.19
N PHE A 464 12.64 -35.16 -13.43
CA PHE A 464 13.77 -34.35 -13.83
C PHE A 464 14.20 -33.48 -12.65
N GLU A 465 15.40 -33.70 -12.12
CA GLU A 465 16.06 -32.73 -11.23
C GLU A 465 16.80 -31.73 -12.13
N ILE A 466 16.25 -30.52 -12.19
CA ILE A 466 16.70 -29.42 -13.05
C ILE A 466 17.45 -28.41 -12.19
N SER A 467 18.73 -28.22 -12.50
CA SER A 467 19.53 -27.15 -11.91
C SER A 467 19.55 -25.95 -12.84
N TRP A 468 19.26 -24.77 -12.29
CA TRP A 468 19.30 -23.49 -12.97
C TRP A 468 19.72 -22.42 -11.96
N GLN A 469 20.44 -21.39 -12.41
CA GLN A 469 20.80 -20.28 -11.54
C GLN A 469 19.63 -19.31 -11.43
N ARG A 470 19.38 -18.78 -10.23
CA ARG A 470 18.49 -17.62 -10.07
C ARG A 470 18.90 -16.56 -11.11
N PRO A 471 17.97 -15.94 -11.85
CA PRO A 471 18.28 -14.87 -12.76
C PRO A 471 19.16 -13.86 -12.05
N ASN A 472 20.24 -13.46 -12.70
CA ASN A 472 21.12 -12.44 -12.17
C ASN A 472 20.29 -11.19 -11.90
N ARG A 473 20.59 -10.47 -10.81
CA ARG A 473 19.99 -9.16 -10.58
C ARG A 473 20.56 -8.23 -11.63
N LEU A 474 19.81 -8.05 -12.72
CA LEU A 474 20.14 -7.11 -13.78
C LEU A 474 20.09 -5.69 -13.19
N VAL A 475 21.23 -5.02 -13.19
CA VAL A 475 21.33 -3.62 -12.75
C VAL A 475 20.99 -2.73 -13.93
N ALA A 476 21.63 -2.93 -15.07
CA ALA A 476 21.31 -2.28 -16.32
C ALA A 476 21.89 -3.06 -17.51
N SER A 477 21.22 -3.01 -18.66
CA SER A 477 21.60 -3.75 -19.88
C SER A 477 21.05 -3.01 -21.11
N ASP A 478 21.72 -3.16 -22.24
CA ASP A 478 21.35 -2.65 -23.56
C ASP A 478 21.55 -3.74 -24.62
N ASP A 479 21.16 -3.47 -25.88
CA ASP A 479 21.20 -4.43 -26.98
C ASP A 479 22.37 -4.20 -27.96
N TRP A 480 23.55 -3.78 -27.48
CA TRP A 480 24.69 -3.43 -28.33
C TRP A 480 25.18 -4.56 -29.23
N GLU A 481 24.80 -5.81 -28.94
CA GLU A 481 25.12 -6.99 -29.74
C GLU A 481 24.16 -7.22 -30.93
N ASP A 482 23.07 -6.45 -31.07
CA ASP A 482 22.19 -6.47 -32.24
C ASP A 482 22.49 -5.29 -33.19
N PRO A 483 23.17 -5.50 -34.32
CA PRO A 483 23.47 -4.43 -35.28
C PRO A 483 22.22 -3.80 -35.92
N ALA A 484 21.02 -4.36 -35.72
CA ALA A 484 19.75 -3.84 -36.25
C ALA A 484 19.00 -2.90 -35.30
N PHE A 485 19.36 -2.83 -34.00
CA PHE A 485 18.68 -2.01 -33.01
C PHE A 485 19.70 -1.22 -32.17
N MET A 486 19.64 0.11 -32.24
CA MET A 486 20.40 1.01 -31.34
C MET A 486 19.46 1.66 -30.30
N ALA A 487 18.40 0.95 -29.89
CA ALA A 487 17.40 1.47 -28.99
C ALA A 487 16.68 0.34 -28.25
N GLY A 488 17.06 0.05 -27.00
CA GLY A 488 16.36 -1.00 -26.25
C GLY A 488 16.64 -1.12 -24.75
N GLY A 489 17.70 -0.51 -24.21
CA GLY A 489 18.17 -0.86 -22.87
C GLY A 489 17.21 -0.66 -21.71
N THR A 490 17.41 -1.47 -20.67
CA THR A 490 16.66 -1.46 -19.41
C THR A 490 17.59 -1.12 -18.24
N GLY A 491 17.07 -0.45 -17.20
CA GLY A 491 17.84 -0.15 -15.98
C GLY A 491 18.83 1.04 -16.06
N TRP A 492 19.09 1.61 -17.24
CA TRP A 492 19.91 2.83 -17.39
C TRP A 492 19.16 4.14 -17.07
N ASN A 493 17.81 4.09 -17.04
CA ASN A 493 16.92 5.25 -16.90
C ASN A 493 16.65 5.72 -15.44
N GLY A 494 17.11 5.01 -14.41
CA GLY A 494 16.80 5.33 -13.02
C GLY A 494 17.87 4.92 -12.01
N GLY A 495 18.44 5.90 -11.29
CA GLY A 495 19.30 5.68 -10.12
C GLY A 495 20.81 5.83 -10.34
N TRP A 496 21.27 6.03 -11.59
CA TRP A 496 22.66 6.35 -11.90
C TRP A 496 22.92 7.86 -11.77
N VAL A 497 23.87 8.26 -10.92
CA VAL A 497 24.37 9.63 -10.78
C VAL A 497 25.65 9.77 -11.59
N ARG A 498 25.69 10.74 -12.50
CA ARG A 498 26.86 11.05 -13.33
C ARG A 498 27.67 12.18 -12.70
N SER A 499 28.99 12.10 -12.78
CA SER A 499 29.92 13.13 -12.32
C SER A 499 31.13 13.21 -13.23
N GLY A 500 31.77 14.38 -13.31
CA GLY A 500 32.96 14.59 -14.13
C GLY A 500 32.74 15.34 -15.44
N SER A 501 33.82 15.54 -16.21
CA SER A 501 33.79 16.17 -17.53
C SER A 501 34.75 15.44 -18.48
N PRO A 502 34.35 15.13 -19.73
CA PRO A 502 32.97 15.19 -20.23
C PRO A 502 32.10 14.20 -19.44
N LEU A 503 30.83 14.55 -19.23
CA LEU A 503 29.86 13.60 -18.70
C LEU A 503 29.77 12.41 -19.66
N PRO A 504 29.63 11.16 -19.18
CA PRO A 504 29.47 10.00 -20.05
C PRO A 504 28.37 10.24 -21.10
N ILE A 505 28.73 10.08 -22.37
CA ILE A 505 27.89 10.39 -23.53
C ILE A 505 26.89 9.25 -23.70
N ALA A 506 25.67 9.43 -23.20
CA ALA A 506 24.52 8.69 -23.72
C ALA A 506 24.07 9.42 -24.99
N ARG A 507 24.28 8.86 -26.19
CA ARG A 507 23.75 9.48 -27.42
C ARG A 507 22.25 9.64 -27.23
N SER A 508 21.79 10.89 -27.28
CA SER A 508 20.44 11.25 -26.83
C SER A 508 19.44 11.07 -27.95
N TYR A 509 18.91 9.84 -28.09
CA TYR A 509 17.54 9.61 -28.52
C TYR A 509 16.93 8.58 -27.54
N ASN A 510 16.07 9.05 -26.62
CA ASN A 510 15.22 8.26 -25.72
C ASN A 510 15.79 7.65 -24.41
N LYS A 511 16.92 8.15 -23.87
CA LYS A 511 17.43 7.92 -22.49
C LYS A 511 17.77 6.47 -22.06
N ASN A 512 17.51 5.44 -22.86
CA ASN A 512 17.68 4.02 -22.51
C ASN A 512 19.00 3.36 -22.97
N MET A 513 20.01 4.13 -23.40
CA MET A 513 21.26 3.56 -23.97
C MET A 513 22.37 3.34 -22.93
N ALA A 514 23.21 2.32 -23.15
CA ALA A 514 24.40 2.04 -22.35
C ALA A 514 25.43 3.20 -22.34
N PRO A 515 26.17 3.41 -21.24
CA PRO A 515 27.09 4.52 -21.08
C PRO A 515 28.43 4.32 -21.79
N ARG A 516 28.89 5.39 -22.46
CA ARG A 516 30.25 5.55 -22.98
C ARG A 516 30.97 6.70 -22.29
N PHE A 517 32.15 6.45 -21.76
CA PHE A 517 33.06 7.47 -21.25
C PHE A 517 34.07 7.87 -22.33
N GLN A 518 34.46 9.14 -22.37
CA GLN A 518 35.49 9.66 -23.29
C GLN A 518 36.47 10.57 -22.52
N GLY A 519 37.78 10.42 -22.72
CA GLY A 519 38.80 11.31 -22.14
C GLY A 519 38.80 12.72 -22.74
N ASN A 520 39.23 13.73 -21.98
CA ASN A 520 39.38 15.12 -22.47
C ASN A 520 40.31 15.97 -21.58
N GLY A 521 41.59 15.60 -21.50
CA GLY A 521 42.64 16.46 -20.96
C GLY A 521 42.64 16.65 -19.44
N SER A 522 42.68 15.53 -18.68
CA SER A 522 42.92 15.39 -17.21
C SER A 522 41.73 15.26 -16.25
N SER A 523 40.50 15.06 -16.75
CA SER A 523 39.30 15.02 -15.89
C SER A 523 38.64 13.63 -15.78
N GLU A 524 38.35 13.20 -14.54
CA GLU A 524 37.58 11.97 -14.26
C GLU A 524 36.17 12.08 -14.83
N ALA A 525 35.67 11.01 -15.45
CA ALA A 525 34.26 10.82 -15.78
C ALA A 525 33.74 9.56 -15.07
N SER A 526 32.63 9.67 -14.32
CA SER A 526 32.11 8.54 -13.54
C SER A 526 30.58 8.45 -13.53
N ILE A 527 30.07 7.22 -13.44
CA ILE A 527 28.68 6.93 -13.08
C ILE A 527 28.66 6.09 -11.82
N ARG A 528 27.74 6.40 -10.91
CA ARG A 528 27.55 5.64 -9.68
C ARG A 528 26.09 5.31 -9.48
N ARG A 529 25.79 4.18 -8.85
CA ARG A 529 24.43 3.80 -8.47
C ARG A 529 24.41 3.26 -7.06
N THR A 530 23.46 3.76 -6.28
CA THR A 530 23.09 3.14 -5.01
C THR A 530 22.25 1.91 -5.31
N LEU A 531 22.66 0.76 -4.77
CA LEU A 531 21.90 -0.46 -4.89
C LEU A 531 20.66 -0.38 -4.00
N ALA A 532 19.49 -0.78 -4.53
CA ALA A 532 18.26 -0.81 -3.75
C ALA A 532 18.33 -1.75 -2.52
N SER A 533 19.33 -2.63 -2.49
CA SER A 533 19.57 -3.63 -1.45
C SER A 533 21.07 -3.85 -1.34
N PRO A 534 21.68 -3.79 -0.13
CA PRO A 534 23.09 -4.09 0.03
C PRO A 534 23.42 -5.53 -0.37
N LEU A 535 24.50 -5.72 -1.11
CA LEU A 535 25.05 -7.04 -1.40
C LEU A 535 25.98 -7.43 -0.26
N MET A 536 25.66 -8.52 0.42
CA MET A 536 26.59 -9.09 1.38
C MET A 536 27.70 -9.77 0.57
N GLY A 537 28.97 -9.56 0.93
CA GLY A 537 30.17 -9.89 0.14
C GLY A 537 30.39 -11.37 -0.20
N SER A 538 29.46 -11.97 -0.94
CA SER A 538 29.52 -13.30 -1.58
C SER A 538 28.91 -13.29 -2.98
N GLY A 539 28.59 -12.09 -3.52
CA GLY A 539 28.10 -11.92 -4.89
C GLY A 539 29.21 -11.74 -5.91
N ILE A 540 28.86 -11.78 -7.19
CA ILE A 540 29.73 -11.37 -8.31
C ILE A 540 29.13 -10.10 -8.91
N LEU A 541 29.94 -9.05 -9.07
CA LEU A 541 29.61 -7.94 -9.97
C LEU A 541 30.05 -8.36 -11.37
N ARG A 542 29.10 -8.56 -12.27
CA ARG A 542 29.33 -8.82 -13.68
C ARG A 542 29.03 -7.57 -14.48
N PHE A 543 29.83 -7.29 -15.49
CA PHE A 543 29.54 -6.26 -16.48
C PHE A 543 30.27 -6.58 -17.78
N LYS A 544 29.71 -6.17 -18.89
CA LYS A 544 30.39 -6.15 -20.18
C LYS A 544 31.07 -4.81 -20.38
N ARG A 545 32.20 -4.81 -21.08
CA ARG A 545 32.98 -3.60 -21.30
C ARG A 545 33.78 -3.64 -22.59
N ASP A 546 34.12 -2.47 -23.07
CA ASP A 546 35.16 -2.28 -24.09
C ASP A 546 35.98 -1.02 -23.74
N VAL A 547 37.29 -1.04 -24.02
CA VAL A 547 38.23 0.01 -23.58
C VAL A 547 39.27 0.28 -24.65
N ASP A 548 39.33 1.52 -25.11
CA ASP A 548 40.18 1.96 -26.22
C ASP A 548 41.17 3.06 -25.81
N SER A 549 42.33 3.01 -26.46
CA SER A 549 43.40 4.02 -26.48
C SER A 549 44.00 4.49 -25.14
N LEU A 550 43.75 3.83 -24.00
CA LEU A 550 44.35 4.23 -22.72
C LEU A 550 45.89 4.30 -22.78
N GLU A 551 46.46 5.45 -22.46
CA GLU A 551 47.90 5.71 -22.40
C GLU A 551 48.49 5.55 -20.97
N ASP A 552 49.81 5.62 -20.85
CA ASP A 552 50.51 5.46 -19.57
C ASP A 552 50.10 6.55 -18.56
N GLY A 553 49.23 6.19 -17.62
CA GLY A 553 48.65 7.11 -16.63
C GLY A 553 47.12 7.06 -16.57
N ASP A 554 46.49 6.51 -17.61
CA ASP A 554 45.04 6.41 -17.73
C ASP A 554 44.50 5.09 -17.18
N SER A 555 43.24 5.11 -16.76
CA SER A 555 42.55 3.90 -16.30
C SER A 555 41.03 3.94 -16.41
N ALA A 556 40.46 2.80 -16.80
CA ALA A 556 39.05 2.48 -16.58
C ALA A 556 38.93 1.64 -15.29
N VAL A 557 37.99 1.97 -14.41
CA VAL A 557 37.92 1.39 -13.07
C VAL A 557 36.47 1.08 -12.69
N ALA A 558 36.26 -0.07 -12.05
CA ALA A 558 35.04 -0.39 -11.32
C ALA A 558 35.31 -0.43 -9.80
N GLU A 559 34.42 0.17 -9.04
CA GLU A 559 34.51 0.29 -7.58
C GLU A 559 33.19 -0.08 -6.90
N VAL A 560 33.30 -0.54 -5.65
CA VAL A 560 32.17 -0.86 -4.77
C VAL A 560 32.30 -0.10 -3.44
N TYR A 561 31.17 0.16 -2.77
CA TYR A 561 31.15 0.88 -1.49
C TYR A 561 30.53 0.05 -0.38
N ASP A 562 31.30 -0.28 0.67
CA ASP A 562 30.86 -1.04 1.86
C ASP A 562 30.96 -0.25 3.17
N GLY A 563 31.16 1.07 3.06
CA GLY A 563 31.57 1.96 4.15
C GLY A 563 32.79 2.79 3.74
N ALA A 564 33.62 2.25 2.84
CA ALA A 564 34.63 2.96 2.06
C ALA A 564 34.55 2.54 0.58
N TRP A 565 35.14 3.32 -0.32
CA TRP A 565 35.23 2.93 -1.73
C TRP A 565 36.40 1.96 -1.93
N HIS A 566 36.13 0.86 -2.61
CA HIS A 566 37.11 -0.17 -2.96
C HIS A 566 37.16 -0.34 -4.46
N THR A 567 38.35 -0.24 -5.05
CA THR A 567 38.59 -0.63 -6.44
C THR A 567 38.55 -2.15 -6.56
N VAL A 568 37.67 -2.65 -7.43
CA VAL A 568 37.46 -4.10 -7.62
C VAL A 568 37.84 -4.55 -9.02
N TRP A 569 37.97 -3.63 -9.97
CA TRP A 569 38.50 -3.89 -11.30
C TRP A 569 39.18 -2.64 -11.87
N THR A 570 40.25 -2.83 -12.65
CA THR A 570 41.00 -1.75 -13.31
C THR A 570 41.56 -2.25 -14.63
N ALA A 571 41.48 -1.41 -15.67
CA ALA A 571 42.22 -1.55 -16.92
C ALA A 571 43.08 -0.29 -17.12
N THR A 572 44.36 -0.48 -17.45
CA THR A 572 45.36 0.59 -17.66
C THR A 572 46.04 0.51 -19.03
N SER A 573 45.54 -0.35 -19.91
CA SER A 573 46.09 -0.55 -21.25
C SER A 573 45.02 -1.07 -22.19
N TYR A 574 45.26 -0.88 -23.48
CA TYR A 574 44.48 -1.45 -24.57
C TYR A 574 44.06 -2.90 -24.30
N SER A 575 42.76 -3.15 -24.29
CA SER A 575 42.23 -4.49 -24.10
C SER A 575 40.89 -4.63 -24.82
N ASN A 576 40.92 -4.78 -26.15
CA ASN A 576 40.14 -5.76 -26.96
C ASN A 576 39.66 -5.29 -28.36
N GLY A 577 39.77 -4.02 -28.79
CA GLY A 577 39.23 -3.57 -30.11
C GLY A 577 40.28 -3.03 -31.09
N THR A 578 40.59 -3.69 -32.22
CA THR A 578 41.74 -3.33 -33.13
C THR A 578 41.61 -2.04 -33.91
N ASP A 579 40.57 -1.25 -33.65
CA ASP A 579 40.34 0.01 -34.33
C ASP A 579 40.62 1.23 -33.43
N ALA A 580 40.77 2.38 -34.06
CA ALA A 580 41.01 3.66 -33.40
C ALA A 580 39.73 4.52 -33.40
N ILE A 581 38.54 3.88 -33.48
CA ILE A 581 37.28 4.54 -33.80
C ILE A 581 36.27 4.17 -32.71
N GLY A 582 35.78 5.17 -31.95
CA GLY A 582 34.98 4.97 -30.73
C GLY A 582 33.56 4.37 -30.90
N ASP A 583 33.46 3.23 -31.57
CA ASP A 583 32.31 2.35 -31.71
C ASP A 583 32.59 1.04 -30.95
N ALA A 584 31.62 0.51 -30.22
CA ALA A 584 31.80 -0.74 -29.48
C ALA A 584 31.62 -1.94 -30.42
N ASP A 585 32.70 -2.70 -30.64
CA ASP A 585 32.72 -3.78 -31.63
C ASP A 585 32.82 -5.19 -30.99
N SER A 586 33.38 -5.31 -29.77
CA SER A 586 33.66 -6.58 -29.08
C SER A 586 33.66 -6.45 -27.54
N LEU A 587 32.48 -6.36 -26.93
CA LEU A 587 32.35 -6.25 -25.46
C LEU A 587 32.86 -7.51 -24.72
N ASP A 588 33.85 -7.32 -23.85
CA ASP A 588 34.38 -8.33 -22.92
C ASP A 588 33.54 -8.42 -21.65
N GLN A 589 33.17 -9.63 -21.25
CA GLN A 589 32.50 -9.86 -19.96
C GLN A 589 33.51 -9.96 -18.82
N ILE A 590 33.38 -9.07 -17.84
CA ILE A 590 34.13 -9.07 -16.59
C ILE A 590 33.27 -9.66 -15.48
N ASN A 591 33.84 -10.58 -14.70
CA ASN A 591 33.25 -11.13 -13.48
C ASN A 591 34.15 -10.79 -12.29
N VAL A 592 33.66 -9.97 -11.37
CA VAL A 592 34.40 -9.56 -10.19
C VAL A 592 33.79 -10.21 -8.95
N SER A 593 34.57 -11.05 -8.29
CA SER A 593 34.18 -11.61 -6.99
C SER A 593 34.11 -10.50 -5.95
N LEU A 594 32.98 -10.40 -5.26
CA LEU A 594 32.82 -9.49 -4.12
C LEU A 594 33.03 -10.23 -2.78
N ALA A 595 33.67 -11.40 -2.82
CA ALA A 595 34.01 -12.18 -1.64
C ALA A 595 34.93 -11.37 -0.70
N GLY A 596 34.50 -11.17 0.55
CA GLY A 596 35.33 -10.56 1.60
C GLY A 596 35.12 -9.06 1.84
N PHE A 597 34.23 -8.40 1.09
CA PHE A 597 33.79 -7.03 1.38
C PHE A 597 32.63 -7.01 2.39
N GLY A 598 32.43 -5.87 3.07
CA GLY A 598 31.23 -5.63 3.85
C GLY A 598 29.96 -5.54 2.99
N PRO A 599 28.82 -5.11 3.54
CA PRO A 599 27.60 -4.90 2.76
C PRO A 599 27.82 -3.83 1.68
N ILE A 600 27.95 -4.23 0.42
CA ILE A 600 28.10 -3.32 -0.72
C ILE A 600 26.78 -2.58 -0.95
N THR A 601 26.77 -1.26 -0.79
CA THR A 601 25.59 -0.41 -0.95
C THR A 601 25.62 0.43 -2.23
N GLN A 602 26.78 0.61 -2.85
CA GLN A 602 26.92 1.35 -4.10
C GLN A 602 27.93 0.69 -5.03
N ILE A 603 27.74 0.91 -6.33
CA ILE A 603 28.71 0.58 -7.39
C ILE A 603 29.04 1.84 -8.18
N ARG A 604 30.28 1.95 -8.65
CA ARG A 604 30.75 3.07 -9.49
C ARG A 604 31.66 2.55 -10.60
N PHE A 605 31.50 3.12 -11.78
CA PHE A 605 32.40 2.95 -12.92
C PHE A 605 32.97 4.32 -13.29
N LYS A 606 34.27 4.38 -13.58
CA LYS A 606 34.96 5.62 -13.92
C LYS A 606 36.02 5.43 -14.99
N LEU A 607 36.24 6.48 -15.77
CA LEU A 607 37.37 6.66 -16.68
C LEU A 607 38.22 7.83 -16.16
N LEU A 608 39.51 7.57 -16.02
CA LEU A 608 40.57 8.55 -15.80
C LEU A 608 41.38 8.55 -17.09
N GLY A 609 41.04 9.43 -18.03
CA GLY A 609 41.66 9.51 -19.35
C GLY A 609 41.94 10.95 -19.74
N ASP A 610 43.15 11.25 -20.21
CA ASP A 610 43.52 12.58 -20.69
C ASP A 610 43.50 12.73 -22.23
N GLY A 611 43.40 11.63 -22.97
CA GLY A 611 43.30 11.59 -24.43
C GLY A 611 41.86 11.62 -24.93
N ALA A 612 41.60 12.36 -26.03
CA ALA A 612 40.30 12.34 -26.70
C ALA A 612 39.98 10.99 -27.39
N GLY A 613 40.98 10.10 -27.47
CA GLY A 613 40.87 8.72 -27.94
C GLY A 613 40.53 7.71 -26.85
N ASP A 614 40.58 8.09 -25.57
CA ASP A 614 40.27 7.20 -24.45
C ASP A 614 38.78 6.91 -24.41
N TYR A 615 38.39 5.67 -24.65
CA TYR A 615 36.99 5.25 -24.51
C TYR A 615 36.86 4.15 -23.48
N PHE A 616 35.78 4.21 -22.70
CA PHE A 616 35.32 3.11 -21.87
C PHE A 616 33.83 2.91 -22.13
N HIS A 617 33.49 1.78 -22.71
CA HIS A 617 32.16 1.30 -22.97
C HIS A 617 31.75 0.34 -21.85
N LEU A 618 30.52 0.43 -21.38
CA LEU A 618 30.01 -0.41 -20.29
C LEU A 618 28.59 -0.87 -20.61
N ASP A 619 28.34 -2.16 -20.48
CA ASP A 619 27.02 -2.77 -20.69
C ASP A 619 26.75 -3.93 -19.73
N ASP A 620 25.53 -4.48 -19.73
CA ASP A 620 25.10 -5.68 -18.99
C ASP A 620 25.64 -5.75 -17.56
N VAL A 621 25.48 -4.65 -16.82
CA VAL A 621 25.82 -4.59 -15.41
C VAL A 621 24.84 -5.47 -14.65
N GLU A 622 25.33 -6.58 -14.14
CA GLU A 622 24.60 -7.61 -13.44
C GLU A 622 25.22 -7.87 -12.08
N ILE A 623 24.37 -8.25 -11.12
CA ILE A 623 24.83 -8.80 -9.86
C ILE A 623 24.37 -10.24 -9.75
N ILE A 624 25.32 -11.14 -9.59
CA ILE A 624 25.06 -12.56 -9.38
C ILE A 624 25.14 -12.82 -7.89
N GLU A 625 24.00 -13.12 -7.26
CA GLU A 625 24.02 -13.69 -5.93
C GLU A 625 24.36 -15.18 -6.05
N THR A 626 25.59 -15.56 -5.68
CA THR A 626 25.94 -16.98 -5.62
C THR A 626 25.32 -17.64 -4.39
N SER A 627 24.99 -18.94 -4.47
CA SER A 627 24.58 -19.71 -3.30
C SER A 627 25.68 -19.58 -2.25
N LYS A 628 25.29 -19.14 -1.05
CA LYS A 628 26.26 -18.81 -0.02
C LYS A 628 27.04 -20.07 0.36
N ALA A 629 28.36 -20.07 0.13
CA ALA A 629 29.23 -21.08 0.71
C ALA A 629 29.04 -21.04 2.23
N THR A 630 28.50 -22.14 2.79
CA THR A 630 28.22 -22.29 4.22
C THR A 630 29.09 -23.41 4.75
N ASP A 631 29.62 -23.24 5.96
CA ASP A 631 30.39 -24.29 6.63
C ASP A 631 29.46 -25.41 7.10
N LEU A 632 28.28 -25.04 7.60
CA LEU A 632 27.34 -25.94 8.24
C LEU A 632 25.91 -25.71 7.73
N ILE A 633 25.18 -26.80 7.48
CA ILE A 633 23.75 -26.81 7.14
C ILE A 633 22.99 -27.45 8.30
N TRP A 634 21.91 -26.82 8.74
CA TRP A 634 21.07 -27.35 9.80
C TRP A 634 20.38 -28.64 9.35
N SER A 635 20.58 -29.72 10.10
CA SER A 635 19.81 -30.96 9.95
C SER A 635 18.78 -31.10 11.08
N GLY A 636 19.17 -30.74 12.30
CA GLY A 636 18.40 -31.02 13.51
C GLY A 636 18.34 -32.52 13.82
N ASP A 637 17.91 -32.85 15.03
CA ASP A 637 17.75 -34.23 15.51
C ASP A 637 16.28 -34.68 15.57
N GLY A 638 15.34 -33.75 15.40
CA GLY A 638 13.90 -34.00 15.47
C GLY A 638 13.38 -34.36 16.86
N VAL A 639 14.22 -34.29 17.89
CA VAL A 639 13.87 -34.61 19.29
C VAL A 639 13.95 -33.38 20.17
N ASN A 640 15.12 -32.74 20.23
CA ASN A 640 15.35 -31.54 21.05
C ASN A 640 15.74 -30.33 20.19
N ASN A 641 16.25 -30.56 18.97
CA ASN A 641 16.75 -29.54 18.05
C ASN A 641 17.67 -28.52 18.74
N LEU A 642 18.59 -29.03 19.57
CA LEU A 642 19.47 -28.23 20.41
C LEU A 642 20.61 -27.61 19.60
N TRP A 643 20.64 -26.29 19.42
CA TRP A 643 21.80 -25.58 18.89
C TRP A 643 22.71 -25.15 20.05
N ALA A 644 23.83 -25.87 20.19
CA ALA A 644 24.86 -25.62 21.20
C ALA A 644 26.26 -25.78 20.59
N ALA A 645 27.26 -25.05 21.12
CA ALA A 645 28.65 -25.22 20.72
C ALA A 645 29.19 -26.59 21.19
N ASP A 646 29.82 -27.31 20.27
CA ASP A 646 30.50 -28.59 20.48
C ASP A 646 29.62 -29.68 21.12
N ALA A 647 28.31 -29.67 20.80
CA ALA A 647 27.31 -30.63 21.29
C ALA A 647 27.04 -31.80 20.32
N THR A 648 25.86 -32.43 20.41
CA THR A 648 25.45 -33.57 19.55
C THR A 648 25.50 -33.19 18.06
N PRO A 649 26.00 -34.07 17.16
CA PRO A 649 26.04 -33.79 15.72
C PRO A 649 24.65 -33.64 15.09
N ASN A 650 24.21 -32.39 14.93
CA ASN A 650 22.93 -32.03 14.33
C ASN A 650 23.05 -30.99 13.19
N TRP A 651 24.28 -30.78 12.72
CA TRP A 651 24.62 -30.03 11.53
C TRP A 651 25.20 -30.95 10.47
N LEU A 652 25.24 -30.49 9.22
CA LEU A 652 25.94 -31.14 8.13
C LEU A 652 27.09 -30.25 7.66
N SER A 653 28.31 -30.80 7.62
CA SER A 653 29.43 -30.24 6.88
C SER A 653 29.51 -30.98 5.54
N GLY A 654 29.04 -30.35 4.46
CA GLY A 654 28.73 -31.06 3.22
C GLY A 654 27.62 -32.07 3.46
N THR A 655 27.90 -33.37 3.29
CA THR A 655 26.95 -34.46 3.56
C THR A 655 27.21 -35.18 4.89
N THR A 656 28.23 -34.75 5.65
CA THR A 656 28.66 -35.42 6.88
C THR A 656 28.06 -34.76 8.12
N SER A 657 27.49 -35.57 9.03
CA SER A 657 26.99 -35.08 10.31
C SER A 657 28.13 -34.51 11.16
N SER A 658 27.93 -33.32 11.70
CA SER A 658 28.93 -32.53 12.43
C SER A 658 28.27 -31.79 13.60
N PRO A 659 28.98 -31.56 14.70
CA PRO A 659 28.57 -30.56 15.69
C PRO A 659 28.74 -29.13 15.15
N PHE A 660 28.11 -28.17 15.82
CA PHE A 660 28.37 -26.75 15.59
C PHE A 660 29.59 -26.29 16.37
N SER A 661 30.42 -25.46 15.75
CA SER A 661 31.51 -24.74 16.42
C SER A 661 31.44 -23.26 16.06
N ASN A 662 31.80 -22.40 17.02
CA ASN A 662 31.80 -20.95 16.84
C ASN A 662 32.72 -20.50 15.70
N GLY A 663 32.40 -19.36 15.08
CA GLY A 663 33.12 -18.83 13.91
C GLY A 663 32.71 -19.46 12.57
N LYS A 664 31.91 -20.53 12.59
CA LYS A 664 31.35 -21.16 11.39
C LYS A 664 30.12 -20.41 10.87
N SER A 665 29.97 -20.38 9.56
CA SER A 665 28.76 -19.92 8.90
C SER A 665 27.71 -21.03 8.91
N VAL A 666 26.45 -20.67 9.16
CA VAL A 666 25.35 -21.64 9.25
C VAL A 666 24.23 -21.31 8.26
N LEU A 667 23.61 -22.36 7.73
CA LEU A 667 22.48 -22.28 6.80
C LEU A 667 21.34 -23.17 7.27
N PHE A 668 20.15 -22.59 7.38
CA PHE A 668 18.89 -23.29 7.56
C PHE A 668 18.19 -23.33 6.21
N THR A 669 17.83 -24.53 5.76
CA THR A 669 17.10 -24.78 4.50
C THR A 669 15.78 -25.48 4.81
N SER A 670 14.92 -25.66 3.80
CA SER A 670 13.67 -26.43 3.94
C SER A 670 13.88 -27.92 4.28
N ALA A 671 15.13 -28.42 4.25
CA ALA A 671 15.45 -29.81 4.57
C ALA A 671 15.62 -30.07 6.08
N GLY A 672 15.85 -29.01 6.87
CA GLY A 672 16.19 -29.15 8.28
C GLY A 672 14.98 -29.45 9.17
N ASN A 673 15.20 -30.09 10.32
CA ASN A 673 14.12 -30.29 11.30
C ASN A 673 13.80 -28.98 12.03
N ASN A 674 12.53 -28.55 11.98
CA ASN A 674 12.02 -27.35 12.64
C ASN A 674 10.99 -27.64 13.77
N ALA A 675 10.68 -28.91 14.00
CA ALA A 675 9.77 -29.37 15.05
C ALA A 675 10.47 -30.46 15.91
N PRO A 676 10.64 -30.25 17.23
CA PRO A 676 10.30 -29.02 17.97
C PRO A 676 11.16 -27.82 17.55
N ALA A 677 10.83 -26.62 18.06
CA ALA A 677 11.61 -25.41 17.78
C ALA A 677 13.10 -25.57 18.11
N ILE A 678 13.95 -24.82 17.42
CA ILE A 678 15.39 -24.89 17.59
C ILE A 678 15.73 -24.24 18.93
N ALA A 679 16.28 -25.03 19.85
CA ALA A 679 16.61 -24.59 21.19
C ALA A 679 18.06 -24.09 21.23
N LEU A 680 18.26 -22.78 21.30
CA LEU A 680 19.55 -22.13 21.53
C LEU A 680 20.01 -22.41 22.97
N SER A 681 21.27 -22.81 23.12
CA SER A 681 21.89 -23.03 24.42
C SER A 681 23.27 -22.38 24.50
N GLY A 682 23.48 -21.59 25.56
CA GLY A 682 24.68 -20.76 25.70
C GLY A 682 24.72 -19.58 24.73
N THR A 683 25.87 -18.92 24.65
CA THR A 683 26.13 -17.87 23.66
C THR A 683 26.80 -18.47 22.44
N LEU A 684 26.12 -18.39 21.30
CA LEU A 684 26.57 -18.91 20.01
C LEU A 684 27.10 -17.76 19.16
N THR A 685 28.32 -17.86 18.66
CA THR A 685 28.95 -16.81 17.83
C THR A 685 29.32 -17.36 16.46
N PRO A 686 28.33 -17.70 15.61
CA PRO A 686 28.59 -18.05 14.21
C PRO A 686 29.22 -16.85 13.47
N SER A 687 29.82 -17.06 12.30
CA SER A 687 30.24 -15.93 11.45
C SER A 687 29.07 -15.32 10.68
N SER A 688 28.06 -16.12 10.35
CA SER A 688 26.77 -15.66 9.83
C SER A 688 25.67 -16.70 10.03
N VAL A 689 24.43 -16.24 10.15
CA VAL A 689 23.23 -17.06 10.24
C VAL A 689 22.36 -16.81 9.02
N ASN A 690 22.11 -17.84 8.22
CA ASN A 690 21.33 -17.72 6.99
C ASN A 690 20.13 -18.63 7.10
N VAL A 691 18.93 -18.08 6.92
CA VAL A 691 17.69 -18.85 6.90
C VAL A 691 17.10 -18.67 5.50
N ASP A 692 17.32 -19.65 4.63
CA ASP A 692 16.78 -19.68 3.27
C ASP A 692 15.88 -20.92 3.14
N ALA A 693 14.71 -20.81 3.75
CA ALA A 693 13.76 -21.90 3.90
C ALA A 693 12.34 -21.44 3.55
N ASP A 694 11.59 -22.35 2.96
CA ASP A 694 10.16 -22.19 2.69
C ASP A 694 9.30 -22.63 3.87
N GLU A 695 9.85 -23.47 4.74
CA GLU A 695 9.23 -23.83 6.01
C GLU A 695 9.52 -22.80 7.12
N ASP A 696 8.67 -22.82 8.14
CA ASP A 696 8.81 -21.93 9.29
C ASP A 696 9.92 -22.44 10.25
N TYR A 697 10.81 -21.55 10.67
CA TYR A 697 11.81 -21.79 11.70
C TYR A 697 11.50 -20.97 12.95
N THR A 698 11.58 -21.60 14.13
CA THR A 698 11.51 -20.89 15.41
C THR A 698 12.81 -21.09 16.18
N PHE A 699 13.48 -20.00 16.52
CA PHE A 699 14.64 -20.00 17.43
C PHE A 699 14.17 -19.62 18.83
N SER A 700 14.47 -20.50 19.77
CA SER A 700 13.98 -20.49 21.15
C SER A 700 15.03 -20.96 22.14
N GLY A 701 14.65 -21.27 23.38
CA GLY A 701 15.58 -21.71 24.42
C GLY A 701 16.23 -20.57 25.20
N GLY A 702 17.00 -20.92 26.23
CA GLY A 702 17.63 -19.96 27.15
C GLY A 702 18.94 -19.35 26.64
N GLY A 703 19.45 -19.79 25.48
CA GLY A 703 20.66 -19.27 24.85
C GLY A 703 20.41 -18.03 23.96
N ALA A 704 21.49 -17.55 23.35
CA ALA A 704 21.49 -16.36 22.50
C ALA A 704 22.54 -16.46 21.38
N ILE A 705 22.27 -15.82 20.24
CA ILE A 705 23.22 -15.59 19.16
C ILE A 705 23.95 -14.26 19.44
N GLY A 706 25.28 -14.28 19.42
CA GLY A 706 26.14 -13.14 19.73
C GLY A 706 27.28 -12.94 18.71
N GLY A 707 28.18 -12.02 19.04
CA GLY A 707 29.35 -11.70 18.20
C GLY A 707 29.04 -10.77 17.03
N THR A 708 29.91 -10.74 16.02
CA THR A 708 29.79 -9.83 14.87
C THR A 708 28.94 -10.40 13.73
N CYS A 709 28.21 -11.49 13.97
CA CYS A 709 27.51 -12.21 12.93
C CYS A 709 26.35 -11.40 12.34
N THR A 710 26.03 -11.67 11.08
CA THR A 710 24.83 -11.16 10.40
C THR A 710 23.75 -12.22 10.38
N LEU A 711 22.49 -11.82 10.47
CA LEU A 711 21.33 -12.68 10.20
C LEU A 711 20.73 -12.34 8.83
N ASP A 712 20.66 -13.29 7.91
CA ASP A 712 20.05 -13.11 6.58
C ASP A 712 18.82 -14.03 6.45
N LYS A 713 17.63 -13.45 6.32
CA LYS A 713 16.36 -14.18 6.19
C LYS A 713 15.84 -14.10 4.75
N ARG A 714 15.81 -15.25 4.08
CA ARG A 714 15.35 -15.52 2.72
C ARG A 714 14.30 -16.65 2.71
N GLY A 715 13.79 -17.00 1.54
CA GLY A 715 12.76 -18.02 1.40
C GLY A 715 11.39 -17.54 1.90
N SER A 716 10.34 -18.25 1.50
CA SER A 716 8.97 -17.83 1.78
C SER A 716 8.54 -18.04 3.24
N GLY A 717 9.22 -18.93 3.97
CA GLY A 717 8.89 -19.32 5.33
C GLY A 717 9.03 -18.19 6.35
N LYS A 718 8.50 -18.40 7.55
CA LYS A 718 8.64 -17.47 8.67
C LYS A 718 9.85 -17.81 9.51
N LEU A 719 10.59 -16.79 9.96
CA LEU A 719 11.55 -16.92 11.04
C LEU A 719 11.00 -16.26 12.30
N ILE A 720 10.80 -17.04 13.35
CA ILE A 720 10.34 -16.59 14.67
C ILE A 720 11.54 -16.53 15.62
N LEU A 721 11.84 -15.35 16.16
CA LEU A 721 12.91 -15.15 17.13
C LEU A 721 12.31 -14.83 18.51
N THR A 722 12.48 -15.75 19.46
CA THR A 722 11.90 -15.63 20.81
C THR A 722 12.90 -15.22 21.88
N SER A 723 14.19 -15.53 21.68
CA SER A 723 15.26 -15.17 22.62
C SER A 723 15.86 -13.80 22.30
N ALA A 724 16.30 -13.08 23.33
CA ALA A 724 17.09 -11.86 23.15
C ALA A 724 18.52 -12.24 22.73
N ASN A 725 18.99 -11.63 21.64
CA ASN A 725 20.30 -11.87 21.05
C ASN A 725 21.23 -10.68 21.30
N THR A 726 22.53 -10.86 21.03
CA THR A 726 23.56 -9.82 21.27
C THR A 726 24.46 -9.57 20.05
N PHE A 727 24.13 -10.16 18.90
CA PHE A 727 24.93 -9.96 17.70
C PHE A 727 24.87 -8.52 17.17
N THR A 728 25.97 -8.06 16.58
CA THR A 728 26.12 -6.65 16.17
C THR A 728 26.11 -6.46 14.65
N GLY A 729 26.20 -7.53 13.86
CA GLY A 729 26.31 -7.45 12.39
C GLY A 729 25.02 -7.01 11.69
N GLY A 730 23.89 -7.01 12.39
CA GLY A 730 22.57 -6.61 11.84
C GLY A 730 21.81 -7.74 11.18
N THR A 731 20.59 -7.43 10.74
CA THR A 731 19.65 -8.36 10.12
C THR A 731 19.24 -7.88 8.73
N ALA A 732 19.37 -8.73 7.73
CA ALA A 732 18.83 -8.52 6.40
C ALA A 732 17.55 -9.36 6.23
N MET A 733 16.42 -8.71 5.97
CA MET A 733 15.13 -9.34 5.72
C MET A 733 14.82 -9.28 4.22
N ARG A 734 14.98 -10.41 3.53
CA ARG A 734 14.96 -10.49 2.08
C ARG A 734 13.67 -11.03 1.48
N GLN A 735 13.02 -11.96 2.17
CA GLN A 735 11.80 -12.61 1.73
C GLN A 735 11.11 -13.33 2.90
N GLY A 736 9.79 -13.45 2.82
CA GLY A 736 8.95 -14.15 3.80
C GLY A 736 8.55 -13.24 4.97
N ILE A 737 8.50 -13.81 6.17
CA ILE A 737 8.12 -13.09 7.39
C ILE A 737 9.20 -13.25 8.46
N LEU A 738 9.69 -12.13 9.01
CA LEU A 738 10.47 -12.11 10.24
C LEU A 738 9.56 -11.72 11.41
N GLN A 739 9.32 -12.65 12.33
CA GLN A 739 8.47 -12.44 13.50
C GLN A 739 9.30 -12.31 14.78
N ILE A 740 9.20 -11.17 15.45
CA ILE A 740 10.04 -10.79 16.58
C ILE A 740 9.21 -10.89 17.86
N HIS A 741 9.62 -11.76 18.78
CA HIS A 741 8.90 -11.99 20.06
C HIS A 741 9.60 -11.37 21.28
N ALA A 742 10.84 -10.88 21.12
CA ALA A 742 11.57 -10.18 22.17
C ALA A 742 12.24 -8.90 21.62
N GLY A 743 12.29 -7.83 22.41
CA GLY A 743 12.84 -6.53 21.98
C GLY A 743 14.33 -6.58 21.60
N GLY A 744 15.10 -7.50 22.20
CA GLY A 744 16.50 -7.73 21.86
C GLY A 744 16.73 -8.84 20.82
N ALA A 745 15.69 -9.37 20.17
CA ALA A 745 15.84 -10.55 19.32
C ALA A 745 16.72 -10.34 18.09
N LEU A 746 16.94 -9.09 17.65
CA LEU A 746 17.82 -8.76 16.52
C LEU A 746 19.23 -8.31 16.95
N GLY A 747 19.59 -8.50 18.22
CA GLY A 747 20.83 -7.95 18.76
C GLY A 747 20.82 -6.42 18.70
N THR A 748 21.99 -5.81 18.50
CA THR A 748 22.14 -4.34 18.49
C THR A 748 22.33 -3.75 17.09
N GLY A 749 22.48 -4.58 16.06
CA GLY A 749 22.66 -4.13 14.68
C GLY A 749 21.37 -3.64 14.02
N PRO A 750 21.44 -2.91 12.90
CA PRO A 750 20.25 -2.45 12.18
C PRO A 750 19.48 -3.61 11.53
N LEU A 751 18.20 -3.38 11.27
CA LEU A 751 17.36 -4.23 10.43
C LEU A 751 17.17 -3.57 9.06
N ALA A 752 17.56 -4.23 7.98
CA ALA A 752 17.30 -3.77 6.62
C ALA A 752 16.35 -4.74 5.90
N THR A 753 15.24 -4.26 5.38
CA THR A 753 14.38 -5.02 4.49
C THR A 753 14.73 -4.71 3.04
N SER A 754 14.71 -5.71 2.18
CA SER A 754 14.86 -5.54 0.75
C SER A 754 14.27 -6.74 0.05
N SER A 755 13.41 -6.60 -0.95
CA SER A 755 13.07 -7.78 -1.73
C SER A 755 14.32 -8.25 -2.50
N ILE A 756 14.54 -9.57 -2.59
CA ILE A 756 15.46 -10.13 -3.62
C ILE A 756 15.01 -9.66 -5.00
N ASP A 757 13.70 -9.45 -5.17
CA ASP A 757 13.11 -8.87 -6.35
C ASP A 757 11.71 -8.29 -6.03
N PRO A 758 11.52 -6.96 -5.97
CA PRO A 758 10.24 -6.36 -5.59
C PRO A 758 9.12 -6.63 -6.61
N GLU A 759 9.44 -7.09 -7.82
CA GLU A 759 8.49 -7.42 -8.88
C GLU A 759 7.91 -8.84 -8.73
N LEU A 760 8.50 -9.68 -7.87
CA LEU A 760 8.08 -11.06 -7.63
C LEU A 760 6.72 -11.24 -6.95
N GLY A 761 6.09 -10.19 -6.44
CA GLY A 761 4.83 -10.37 -5.70
C GLY A 761 5.00 -10.97 -4.30
N LEU A 762 6.16 -11.53 -3.95
CA LEU A 762 6.38 -12.33 -2.74
C LEU A 762 6.51 -11.44 -1.50
N PRO A 763 5.82 -11.79 -0.39
CA PRO A 763 5.75 -10.93 0.78
C PRO A 763 7.10 -10.81 1.50
N THR A 764 7.50 -9.58 1.82
CA THR A 764 8.59 -9.27 2.76
C THR A 764 8.02 -8.46 3.91
N ARG A 765 7.98 -9.06 5.11
CA ARG A 765 7.34 -8.45 6.28
C ARG A 765 8.15 -8.64 7.56
N VAL A 766 8.16 -7.60 8.39
CA VAL A 766 8.69 -7.58 9.74
C VAL A 766 7.52 -7.36 10.69
N VAL A 767 7.26 -8.35 11.54
CA VAL A 767 6.08 -8.36 12.40
C VAL A 767 6.49 -8.54 13.85
N LEU A 768 6.08 -7.59 14.70
CA LEU A 768 6.29 -7.69 16.14
C LEU A 768 5.20 -8.55 16.79
N ASN A 769 5.56 -9.28 17.84
CA ASN A 769 4.60 -9.86 18.76
C ASN A 769 4.04 -8.79 19.71
N SER A 770 2.89 -9.07 20.32
CA SER A 770 2.33 -8.19 21.35
C SER A 770 3.31 -8.00 22.51
N GLY A 771 3.44 -6.77 23.00
CA GLY A 771 4.34 -6.37 24.09
C GLY A 771 5.78 -6.04 23.67
N VAL A 772 6.15 -6.23 22.40
CA VAL A 772 7.52 -6.02 21.94
C VAL A 772 7.81 -4.54 21.67
N THR A 773 8.94 -4.06 22.20
CA THR A 773 9.57 -2.79 21.80
C THR A 773 10.86 -3.08 21.07
N LEU A 774 10.95 -2.71 19.79
CA LEU A 774 12.15 -2.90 18.97
C LEU A 774 12.99 -1.60 18.97
N PRO A 775 14.22 -1.61 19.50
CA PRO A 775 15.10 -0.44 19.54
C PRO A 775 15.99 -0.30 18.29
N ASN A 776 16.11 -1.35 17.49
CA ASN A 776 16.99 -1.37 16.32
C ASN A 776 16.56 -0.31 15.29
N PRO A 777 17.50 0.42 14.67
CA PRO A 777 17.22 1.19 13.46
C PRO A 777 16.69 0.28 12.36
N VAL A 778 15.65 0.70 11.66
CA VAL A 778 15.01 -0.06 10.57
C VAL A 778 15.16 0.69 9.26
N ILE A 779 15.62 0.01 8.22
CA ILE A 779 15.70 0.53 6.86
C ILE A 779 14.73 -0.30 6.00
N VAL A 780 13.71 0.35 5.47
CA VAL A 780 12.73 -0.26 4.55
C VAL A 780 13.09 0.13 3.13
N ASN A 781 13.67 -0.81 2.37
CA ASN A 781 13.89 -0.62 0.93
C ASN A 781 12.73 -1.17 0.08
N ALA A 782 12.91 -1.17 -1.24
CA ALA A 782 11.96 -1.69 -2.21
C ALA A 782 11.50 -3.10 -1.82
N THR A 783 10.24 -3.17 -1.42
CA THR A 783 9.63 -4.38 -0.84
C THR A 783 8.18 -4.49 -1.27
N ASN A 784 7.69 -5.71 -1.24
CA ASN A 784 6.29 -6.01 -1.44
C ASN A 784 5.79 -6.75 -0.19
N PRO A 785 5.01 -6.12 0.71
CA PRO A 785 4.41 -6.80 1.85
C PRO A 785 3.21 -7.69 1.50
N GLY A 786 2.69 -7.60 0.26
CA GLY A 786 1.47 -8.24 -0.19
C GLY A 786 0.23 -7.36 -0.05
N THR A 787 -0.82 -7.69 -0.81
CA THR A 787 -2.08 -6.95 -0.84
C THR A 787 -2.71 -6.83 0.55
N GLY A 788 -3.05 -5.59 0.94
CA GLY A 788 -3.70 -5.31 2.23
C GLY A 788 -2.77 -5.38 3.45
N GLN A 789 -1.47 -5.62 3.27
CA GLN A 789 -0.50 -5.75 4.35
C GLN A 789 0.43 -4.53 4.47
N GLY A 790 1.20 -4.50 5.56
CA GLY A 790 2.29 -3.56 5.81
C GLY A 790 3.63 -4.29 5.87
N VAL A 791 4.72 -3.64 5.44
CA VAL A 791 6.09 -4.15 5.64
C VAL A 791 6.38 -4.25 7.13
N LEU A 792 6.07 -3.18 7.86
CA LEU A 792 6.17 -3.12 9.32
C LEU A 792 4.78 -3.32 9.93
N GLY A 793 4.67 -4.27 10.86
CA GLY A 793 3.39 -4.55 11.50
C GLY A 793 3.48 -5.24 12.85
N VAL A 794 2.32 -5.63 13.36
CA VAL A 794 2.15 -6.43 14.57
C VAL A 794 1.22 -7.61 14.27
N THR A 795 1.45 -8.75 14.92
CA THR A 795 0.63 -9.96 14.75
C THR A 795 -0.76 -9.78 15.35
N SER A 796 -0.81 -9.34 16.61
CA SER A 796 -2.00 -8.96 17.37
C SER A 796 -1.60 -8.06 18.54
N GLY A 797 -2.54 -7.35 19.14
CA GLY A 797 -2.27 -6.52 20.33
C GLY A 797 -1.40 -5.29 20.03
N SER A 798 -0.49 -4.96 20.96
CA SER A 798 0.28 -3.70 20.90
C SER A 798 1.78 -3.92 20.81
N ALA A 799 2.48 -3.14 19.99
CA ALA A 799 3.93 -3.19 19.85
C ALA A 799 4.52 -1.81 19.50
N ILE A 800 5.83 -1.64 19.68
CA ILE A 800 6.53 -0.36 19.52
C ILE A 800 7.78 -0.51 18.65
N PHE A 801 7.89 0.30 17.60
CA PHE A 801 9.15 0.59 16.92
C PHE A 801 9.75 1.85 17.55
N SER A 802 10.82 1.68 18.33
CA SER A 802 11.46 2.77 19.07
C SER A 802 12.74 3.30 18.42
N GLY A 803 13.41 2.46 17.61
CA GLY A 803 14.48 2.91 16.73
C GLY A 803 13.97 3.79 15.58
N ALA A 804 14.88 4.54 14.95
CA ALA A 804 14.57 5.32 13.76
C ALA A 804 14.20 4.39 12.59
N VAL A 805 13.21 4.80 11.77
CA VAL A 805 12.79 4.07 10.58
C VAL A 805 13.04 4.93 9.34
N THR A 806 13.87 4.43 8.44
CA THR A 806 14.17 5.08 7.15
C THR A 806 13.55 4.26 6.03
N ILE A 807 12.73 4.87 5.19
CA ILE A 807 12.08 4.27 4.04
C ILE A 807 12.69 4.88 2.77
N THR A 808 13.12 4.04 1.84
CA THR A 808 13.91 4.48 0.67
C THR A 808 13.17 4.41 -0.66
N SER A 809 12.06 3.68 -0.75
CA SER A 809 11.18 3.65 -1.92
C SER A 809 9.76 3.25 -1.53
N ASP A 810 8.80 3.47 -2.44
CA ASP A 810 7.44 2.94 -2.32
C ASP A 810 7.40 1.40 -2.30
N THR A 811 6.31 0.86 -1.74
CA THR A 811 6.00 -0.57 -1.78
C THR A 811 5.29 -0.95 -3.08
N GLY A 812 5.58 -2.13 -3.65
CA GLY A 812 4.91 -2.62 -4.86
C GLY A 812 3.40 -2.84 -4.68
N ASN A 813 2.98 -3.48 -3.58
CA ASN A 813 1.58 -3.65 -3.16
C ASN A 813 1.45 -3.41 -1.65
N GLY A 814 0.26 -3.09 -1.15
CA GLY A 814 0.03 -2.89 0.29
C GLY A 814 0.46 -1.51 0.78
N GLY A 815 1.19 -1.43 1.90
CA GLY A 815 1.76 -0.18 2.40
C GLY A 815 3.01 -0.40 3.25
N HIS A 816 3.65 0.68 3.67
CA HIS A 816 4.85 0.61 4.51
C HIS A 816 4.54 0.09 5.91
N ILE A 817 3.42 0.54 6.48
CA ILE A 817 3.04 0.28 7.87
C ILE A 817 1.61 -0.28 7.91
N ARG A 818 1.37 -1.26 8.79
CA ARG A 818 0.01 -1.73 9.11
C ARG A 818 -0.13 -1.99 10.60
N GLY A 819 -1.08 -1.29 11.23
CA GLY A 819 -1.50 -1.56 12.61
C GLY A 819 -2.32 -2.85 12.75
N PRO A 820 -2.70 -3.22 13.98
CA PRO A 820 -3.56 -4.38 14.20
C PRO A 820 -4.97 -4.12 13.66
N GLY A 821 -5.62 -5.18 13.14
CA GLY A 821 -6.96 -5.09 12.54
C GLY A 821 -8.10 -5.07 13.57
N SER A 822 -7.87 -5.56 14.79
CA SER A 822 -8.82 -5.52 15.90
C SER A 822 -8.08 -5.49 17.24
N GLY A 823 -8.34 -4.45 18.04
CA GLY A 823 -7.70 -4.25 19.34
C GLY A 823 -6.18 -4.00 19.27
N GLY A 824 -5.65 -3.23 20.23
CA GLY A 824 -4.21 -2.94 20.30
C GLY A 824 -3.74 -1.76 19.45
N LEU A 825 -2.42 -1.57 19.36
CA LEU A 825 -1.78 -0.37 18.82
C LEU A 825 -0.37 -0.68 18.29
N LEU A 826 -0.06 -0.21 17.08
CA LEU A 826 1.33 -0.13 16.62
C LEU A 826 1.88 1.29 16.80
N ALA A 827 2.85 1.48 17.69
CA ALA A 827 3.44 2.79 17.97
C ALA A 827 4.83 2.95 17.36
N PHE A 828 5.12 4.16 16.88
CA PHE A 828 6.43 4.61 16.43
C PHE A 828 6.87 5.77 17.33
N THR A 829 7.87 5.51 18.18
CA THR A 829 8.47 6.55 19.05
C THR A 829 9.76 7.10 18.48
N GLY A 830 10.44 6.35 17.60
CA GLY A 830 11.52 6.86 16.78
C GLY A 830 11.01 7.66 15.56
N PRO A 831 11.85 8.50 14.94
CA PRO A 831 11.47 9.28 13.77
C PRO A 831 11.23 8.39 12.54
N LEU A 832 10.27 8.78 11.70
CA LEU A 832 10.06 8.19 10.37
C LEU A 832 10.68 9.11 9.30
N THR A 833 11.49 8.56 8.40
CA THR A 833 12.12 9.32 7.32
C THR A 833 11.83 8.66 5.97
N MET A 834 11.38 9.43 4.99
CA MET A 834 11.30 9.00 3.59
C MET A 834 12.41 9.72 2.81
N THR A 835 13.32 8.97 2.18
CA THR A 835 14.43 9.58 1.43
C THR A 835 14.07 9.94 0.00
N ASP A 836 13.07 9.28 -0.58
CA ASP A 836 12.52 9.65 -1.89
C ASP A 836 11.50 10.78 -1.72
N ALA A 837 11.89 11.98 -2.15
CA ALA A 837 11.07 13.19 -2.03
C ALA A 837 9.83 13.19 -2.92
N ALA A 838 9.77 12.34 -3.97
CA ALA A 838 8.59 12.21 -4.83
C ALA A 838 7.50 11.33 -4.21
N SER A 839 7.89 10.50 -3.24
CA SER A 839 7.07 9.42 -2.66
C SER A 839 6.58 9.76 -1.24
N GLY A 840 5.63 8.96 -0.73
CA GLY A 840 5.00 9.19 0.58
C GLY A 840 5.01 7.95 1.45
N ILE A 841 5.02 8.14 2.78
CA ILE A 841 4.85 7.01 3.70
C ILE A 841 3.38 6.58 3.66
N VAL A 842 3.13 5.28 3.58
CA VAL A 842 1.79 4.71 3.47
C VAL A 842 1.48 3.87 4.71
N ILE A 843 0.51 4.31 5.50
CA ILE A 843 -0.12 3.52 6.55
C ILE A 843 -1.33 2.84 5.93
N ARG A 844 -1.29 1.52 5.82
CA ARG A 844 -2.29 0.76 5.07
C ARG A 844 -3.63 0.69 5.79
N ASP A 845 -3.60 0.33 7.08
CA ASP A 845 -4.77 0.09 7.93
C ASP A 845 -4.36 -0.03 9.42
N GLY A 846 -5.35 -0.16 10.31
CA GLY A 846 -5.20 -0.42 11.74
C GLY A 846 -4.99 0.83 12.60
N LEU A 847 -4.84 0.64 13.92
CA LEU A 847 -4.50 1.73 14.84
C LEU A 847 -2.97 1.91 14.90
N VAL A 848 -2.49 3.07 14.43
CA VAL A 848 -1.07 3.46 14.44
C VAL A 848 -0.88 4.73 15.26
N ARG A 849 0.21 4.83 16.04
CA ARG A 849 0.56 6.04 16.80
C ARG A 849 1.94 6.56 16.44
N LEU A 850 2.05 7.85 16.14
CA LEU A 850 3.29 8.51 15.73
C LEU A 850 3.72 9.52 16.80
N SER A 851 4.96 9.40 17.28
CA SER A 851 5.50 10.27 18.34
C SER A 851 6.88 10.85 18.02
N GLY A 852 7.60 10.29 17.05
CA GLY A 852 9.00 10.64 16.77
C GLY A 852 9.21 11.74 15.71
N GLY A 853 8.15 12.21 15.04
CA GLY A 853 8.27 13.17 13.94
C GLY A 853 9.00 12.56 12.74
N GLY A 854 10.01 13.28 12.25
CA GLY A 854 10.89 12.85 11.16
C GLY A 854 10.77 13.72 9.91
N SER A 855 11.04 13.16 8.73
CA SER A 855 11.14 13.90 7.47
C SER A 855 10.55 13.13 6.29
N TYR A 856 9.39 13.57 5.81
CA TYR A 856 8.70 13.03 4.63
C TYR A 856 7.72 14.07 4.09
N ALA A 857 7.54 14.13 2.78
CA ALA A 857 6.65 15.11 2.14
C ALA A 857 5.16 14.74 2.28
N VAL A 858 4.84 13.45 2.30
CA VAL A 858 3.47 12.95 2.37
C VAL A 858 3.37 11.80 3.36
N LEU A 859 2.31 11.81 4.17
CA LEU A 859 1.83 10.63 4.90
C LEU A 859 0.42 10.29 4.38
N ALA A 860 0.27 9.11 3.78
CA ALA A 860 -1.00 8.62 3.28
C ALA A 860 -1.55 7.54 4.22
N VAL A 861 -2.78 7.74 4.69
CA VAL A 861 -3.52 6.77 5.52
C VAL A 861 -4.61 6.14 4.66
N GLY A 862 -4.41 4.87 4.35
CA GLY A 862 -5.31 4.06 3.55
C GLY A 862 -6.66 3.86 4.24
N ALA A 863 -6.64 3.35 5.47
CA ALA A 863 -7.80 3.09 6.31
C ALA A 863 -7.40 3.10 7.79
N GLY A 864 -8.36 2.98 8.71
CA GLY A 864 -8.12 2.86 10.14
C GLY A 864 -7.85 4.19 10.82
N THR A 865 -7.15 4.17 11.95
CA THR A 865 -6.88 5.36 12.77
C THR A 865 -5.39 5.58 12.92
N THR A 866 -4.89 6.75 12.54
CA THR A 866 -3.55 7.22 12.90
C THR A 866 -3.67 8.26 14.00
N SER A 867 -2.93 8.10 15.09
CA SER A 867 -2.96 9.00 16.25
C SER A 867 -1.60 9.58 16.59
N LEU A 868 -1.55 10.67 17.35
CA LEU A 868 -0.30 11.23 17.88
C LEU A 868 0.02 10.70 19.28
N GLY A 869 1.31 10.56 19.57
CA GLY A 869 1.85 10.30 20.91
C GLY A 869 2.71 11.43 21.47
N ALA A 870 2.94 12.50 20.71
CA ALA A 870 3.66 13.71 21.12
C ALA A 870 3.25 14.90 20.23
N ASN A 871 3.54 16.13 20.68
CA ASN A 871 3.39 17.32 19.84
C ASN A 871 4.29 17.19 18.61
N ASN A 872 3.72 17.43 17.42
CA ASN A 872 4.41 17.20 16.14
C ASN A 872 5.00 15.79 16.05
N GLY A 873 4.27 14.79 16.53
CA GLY A 873 4.63 13.38 16.40
C GLY A 873 4.75 12.91 14.94
N MET A 874 4.25 13.72 13.99
CA MET A 874 4.50 13.62 12.55
C MET A 874 5.38 14.76 12.03
N ALA A 875 6.05 14.53 10.90
CA ALA A 875 6.80 15.56 10.18
C ALA A 875 5.92 16.80 9.89
N THR A 876 6.39 17.98 10.31
CA THR A 876 5.60 19.22 10.23
C THR A 876 5.43 19.76 8.81
N GLY A 877 6.34 19.37 7.91
CA GLY A 877 6.29 19.70 6.49
C GLY A 877 5.47 18.72 5.64
N ALA A 878 4.82 17.74 6.27
CA ALA A 878 4.08 16.72 5.53
C ALA A 878 2.67 17.19 5.15
N THR A 879 2.23 16.79 3.95
CA THR A 879 0.82 16.74 3.59
C THR A 879 0.22 15.41 4.08
N LEU A 880 -0.88 15.48 4.81
CA LEU A 880 -1.62 14.30 5.27
C LEU A 880 -2.74 13.94 4.30
N ARG A 881 -2.68 12.75 3.71
CA ARG A 881 -3.72 12.19 2.82
C ARG A 881 -4.52 11.14 3.55
N LEU A 882 -5.85 11.24 3.54
CA LEU A 882 -6.74 10.35 4.27
C LEU A 882 -7.77 9.68 3.35
N GLY A 883 -7.99 8.38 3.57
CA GLY A 883 -9.10 7.63 3.00
C GLY A 883 -8.76 6.93 1.68
N GLY A 884 -7.52 6.42 1.56
CA GLY A 884 -7.01 5.86 0.30
C GLY A 884 -7.68 4.55 -0.11
N SER A 885 -7.89 3.63 0.83
CA SER A 885 -8.40 2.28 0.59
C SER A 885 -9.58 1.88 1.50
N GLY A 886 -9.95 2.74 2.44
CA GLY A 886 -11.12 2.63 3.30
C GLY A 886 -11.29 3.91 4.12
N ASN A 887 -12.22 3.91 5.08
CA ASN A 887 -12.41 5.08 5.94
C ASN A 887 -11.18 5.30 6.83
N ALA A 888 -10.72 6.55 6.92
CA ALA A 888 -9.51 6.91 7.67
C ALA A 888 -9.79 8.04 8.67
N THR A 889 -9.20 7.90 9.87
CA THR A 889 -9.24 8.92 10.92
C THR A 889 -7.82 9.32 11.32
N PHE A 890 -7.58 10.62 11.44
CA PHE A 890 -6.42 11.17 12.11
C PHE A 890 -6.82 11.77 13.45
N ASP A 891 -6.26 11.25 14.54
CA ASP A 891 -6.59 11.66 15.90
C ASP A 891 -5.39 12.35 16.57
N LEU A 892 -5.57 13.62 16.92
CA LEU A 892 -4.58 14.40 17.66
C LEU A 892 -4.29 13.81 19.05
N ASN A 893 -5.24 13.08 19.65
CA ASN A 893 -5.04 12.34 20.89
C ASN A 893 -4.37 13.16 22.02
N GLY A 894 -4.77 14.42 22.16
CA GLY A 894 -4.26 15.36 23.17
C GLY A 894 -3.02 16.16 22.77
N TRP A 895 -2.48 15.96 21.58
CA TRP A 895 -1.27 16.61 21.08
C TRP A 895 -1.54 17.57 19.92
N SER A 896 -0.74 18.63 19.80
CA SER A 896 -0.84 19.58 18.68
C SER A 896 0.02 19.15 17.50
N GLN A 897 -0.42 19.45 16.28
CA GLN A 897 0.28 19.10 15.04
C GLN A 897 0.26 20.24 14.04
N THR A 898 1.42 20.50 13.44
CA THR A 898 1.55 21.34 12.25
C THR A 898 1.64 20.47 11.00
N LEU A 899 0.92 20.81 9.93
CA LEU A 899 0.98 20.13 8.62
C LEU A 899 1.14 21.14 7.49
N ALA A 900 1.77 20.72 6.39
CA ALA A 900 1.83 21.50 5.15
C ALA A 900 0.56 21.36 4.30
N GLY A 901 -0.28 20.34 4.56
CA GLY A 901 -1.52 20.14 3.82
C GLY A 901 -2.38 19.04 4.41
N LEU A 902 -3.65 19.06 4.04
CA LEU A 902 -4.64 18.05 4.41
C LEU A 902 -5.51 17.75 3.21
N GLU A 903 -5.54 16.47 2.82
CA GLU A 903 -6.22 16.00 1.63
C GLU A 903 -7.11 14.80 1.98
N ARG A 904 -8.29 14.74 1.35
CA ARG A 904 -9.11 13.53 1.30
C ARG A 904 -8.94 12.90 -0.07
N THR A 905 -8.79 11.58 -0.10
CA THR A 905 -8.79 10.80 -1.34
C THR A 905 -10.21 10.29 -1.64
N ALA A 906 -10.42 8.97 -1.80
CA ALA A 906 -11.71 8.42 -2.23
C ALA A 906 -12.74 8.24 -1.10
N ASN A 907 -12.32 7.89 0.11
CA ASN A 907 -13.21 7.44 1.19
C ASN A 907 -13.43 8.52 2.27
N ILE A 908 -14.19 8.20 3.32
CA ILE A 908 -14.41 9.12 4.44
C ILE A 908 -13.07 9.43 5.11
N ALA A 909 -12.79 10.72 5.29
CA ALA A 909 -11.63 11.24 5.99
C ALA A 909 -12.08 12.11 7.17
N THR A 910 -11.65 11.75 8.36
CA THR A 910 -11.96 12.48 9.60
C THR A 910 -10.67 12.92 10.28
N VAL A 911 -10.59 14.18 10.67
CA VAL A 911 -9.58 14.67 11.63
C VAL A 911 -10.28 14.97 12.94
N THR A 912 -9.73 14.46 14.04
CA THR A 912 -10.34 14.65 15.36
C THR A 912 -9.31 14.79 16.49
N ASN A 913 -9.83 15.05 17.68
CA ASN A 913 -9.11 14.91 18.93
C ASN A 913 -10.04 14.23 19.93
N THR A 914 -9.74 12.98 20.27
CA THR A 914 -10.52 12.21 21.25
C THR A 914 -10.17 12.55 22.70
N SER A 915 -9.09 13.30 22.93
CA SER A 915 -8.67 13.72 24.27
C SER A 915 -9.52 14.84 24.84
N ALA A 916 -9.69 14.84 26.16
CA ALA A 916 -10.29 15.95 26.90
C ALA A 916 -9.41 17.23 26.88
N THR A 917 -8.12 17.10 26.60
CA THR A 917 -7.21 18.25 26.43
C THR A 917 -7.42 18.85 25.05
N LEU A 918 -7.77 20.14 24.98
CA LEU A 918 -7.90 20.86 23.72
C LEU A 918 -6.55 20.92 22.99
N SER A 919 -6.51 20.49 21.74
CA SER A 919 -5.29 20.44 20.92
C SER A 919 -5.42 21.31 19.68
N THR A 920 -4.29 21.78 19.14
CA THR A 920 -4.29 22.65 17.95
C THR A 920 -3.81 21.88 16.72
N LEU A 921 -4.61 21.89 15.66
CA LEU A 921 -4.17 21.56 14.30
C LEU A 921 -3.75 22.85 13.61
N THR A 922 -2.49 22.95 13.21
CA THR A 922 -1.95 24.07 12.44
C THR A 922 -1.79 23.65 10.98
N LEU A 923 -2.47 24.35 10.06
CA LEU A 923 -2.30 24.16 8.62
C LEU A 923 -1.47 25.31 8.08
N ASN A 924 -0.22 25.01 7.69
CA ASN A 924 0.71 25.98 7.12
C ASN A 924 0.97 25.62 5.66
N SER A 925 -0.08 25.72 4.84
CA SER A 925 0.00 25.34 3.43
C SER A 925 0.83 26.30 2.60
N GLY A 926 1.25 25.86 1.41
CA GLY A 926 1.80 26.76 0.39
C GLY A 926 0.76 27.78 -0.10
N ALA A 927 1.17 28.66 -1.01
CA ALA A 927 0.28 29.68 -1.58
C ALA A 927 -0.87 29.08 -2.41
N THR A 928 -0.68 27.90 -3.00
CA THR A 928 -1.71 27.19 -3.77
C THR A 928 -2.82 26.69 -2.84
N PRO A 929 -4.11 27.03 -3.10
CA PRO A 929 -5.22 26.59 -2.27
C PRO A 929 -5.28 25.07 -2.12
N GLN A 930 -5.38 24.59 -0.88
CA GLN A 930 -5.56 23.18 -0.54
C GLN A 930 -7.00 22.94 -0.10
N THR A 931 -7.75 22.12 -0.85
CA THR A 931 -9.16 21.83 -0.57
C THR A 931 -9.31 20.53 0.22
N PHE A 932 -9.81 20.64 1.45
CA PHE A 932 -10.20 19.49 2.25
C PHE A 932 -11.72 19.30 2.22
N THR A 933 -12.12 18.14 1.68
CA THR A 933 -13.53 17.71 1.55
C THR A 933 -13.97 16.76 2.68
N GLY A 934 -13.06 16.40 3.60
CA GLY A 934 -13.38 15.59 4.78
C GLY A 934 -13.96 16.42 5.93
N ALA A 935 -14.07 15.80 7.10
CA ALA A 935 -14.59 16.42 8.32
C ALA A 935 -13.48 16.68 9.34
N ILE A 936 -13.42 17.89 9.90
CA ILE A 936 -12.64 18.20 11.09
C ILE A 936 -13.62 18.32 12.27
N GLN A 937 -13.42 17.57 13.35
CA GLN A 937 -14.39 17.47 14.45
C GLN A 937 -13.75 17.21 15.82
N GLY A 938 -14.55 17.28 16.90
CA GLY A 938 -14.09 16.95 18.25
C GLY A 938 -13.35 18.09 18.96
N ASN A 939 -12.57 17.75 19.99
CA ASN A 939 -12.02 18.73 20.92
C ASN A 939 -10.72 19.38 20.42
N LEU A 940 -10.78 20.08 19.30
CA LEU A 940 -9.60 20.72 18.70
C LEU A 940 -9.85 22.16 18.25
N LYS A 941 -8.75 22.89 18.07
CA LYS A 941 -8.67 24.24 17.50
C LYS A 941 -7.96 24.17 16.14
N LEU A 942 -8.35 25.03 15.21
CA LEU A 942 -7.66 25.19 13.93
C LEU A 942 -6.84 26.48 13.90
N ALA A 943 -5.57 26.41 13.46
CA ALA A 943 -4.70 27.57 13.26
C ALA A 943 -4.18 27.61 11.82
N ILE A 944 -4.21 28.79 11.20
CA ILE A 944 -3.76 29.01 9.82
C ILE A 944 -2.85 30.26 9.83
N PRO A 945 -1.54 30.08 10.08
CA PRO A 945 -0.58 31.17 10.15
C PRO A 945 -0.13 31.68 8.77
N GLY A 946 -0.30 30.88 7.72
CA GLY A 946 0.08 31.19 6.34
C GLY A 946 -0.62 30.25 5.36
N GLY A 947 -0.39 30.43 4.06
CA GLY A 947 -0.95 29.57 3.02
C GLY A 947 -2.40 29.85 2.67
N SER A 948 -2.99 28.96 1.88
CA SER A 948 -4.40 29.01 1.48
C SER A 948 -5.09 27.66 1.72
N VAL A 949 -6.19 27.67 2.47
CA VAL A 949 -6.96 26.48 2.87
C VAL A 949 -8.43 26.67 2.49
N VAL A 950 -9.03 25.65 1.85
CA VAL A 950 -10.46 25.58 1.54
C VAL A 950 -11.10 24.42 2.29
N LEU A 951 -12.12 24.70 3.09
CA LEU A 951 -12.92 23.70 3.79
C LEU A 951 -14.30 23.61 3.12
N SER A 952 -14.54 22.52 2.40
CA SER A 952 -15.81 22.28 1.69
C SER A 952 -16.71 21.23 2.35
N GLY A 953 -16.18 20.46 3.31
CA GLY A 953 -16.95 19.54 4.13
C GLY A 953 -17.68 20.19 5.30
N THR A 954 -18.36 19.37 6.11
CA THR A 954 -18.93 19.79 7.40
C THR A 954 -17.88 19.61 8.49
N ASN A 955 -17.56 20.70 9.19
CA ASN A 955 -16.59 20.73 10.28
C ASN A 955 -17.31 21.10 11.58
N ALA A 956 -17.04 20.33 12.64
CA ALA A 956 -17.77 20.39 13.91
C ALA A 956 -16.82 20.23 15.11
N PHE A 957 -15.68 20.93 15.09
CA PHE A 957 -14.76 20.98 16.24
C PHE A 957 -15.20 22.03 17.26
N SER A 958 -14.80 21.88 18.52
CA SER A 958 -15.26 22.76 19.63
C SER A 958 -14.41 24.03 19.81
N GLY A 959 -13.14 24.01 19.38
CA GLY A 959 -12.27 25.17 19.44
C GLY A 959 -12.55 26.18 18.32
N GLY A 960 -12.07 27.41 18.47
CA GLY A 960 -12.15 28.43 17.43
C GLY A 960 -11.17 28.22 16.27
N VAL A 961 -11.26 29.08 15.26
CA VAL A 961 -10.28 29.17 14.17
C VAL A 961 -9.44 30.43 14.35
N ASN A 962 -8.11 30.27 14.41
CA ASN A 962 -7.17 31.39 14.43
C ASN A 962 -6.53 31.56 13.06
N LEU A 963 -6.80 32.68 12.43
CA LEU A 963 -6.25 33.07 11.14
C LEU A 963 -5.27 34.24 11.37
N THR A 964 -3.97 34.02 11.16
CA THR A 964 -2.89 34.92 11.62
C THR A 964 -1.90 35.30 10.52
N GLY A 965 -2.30 35.14 9.25
CA GLY A 965 -1.49 35.47 8.07
C GLY A 965 -1.90 34.73 6.80
N GLY A 966 -2.59 33.58 6.93
CA GLY A 966 -3.09 32.81 5.79
C GLY A 966 -4.44 33.26 5.23
N SER A 967 -4.90 32.55 4.21
CA SER A 967 -6.24 32.64 3.64
C SER A 967 -7.06 31.41 3.98
N LEU A 968 -8.24 31.61 4.55
CA LEU A 968 -9.20 30.55 4.83
C LEU A 968 -10.46 30.79 4.02
N ARG A 969 -10.89 29.75 3.33
CA ARG A 969 -12.14 29.74 2.60
C ARG A 969 -13.06 28.64 3.13
N ILE A 970 -14.31 29.01 3.42
CA ILE A 970 -15.34 28.10 3.89
C ILE A 970 -16.40 27.96 2.79
N ASP A 971 -16.39 26.85 2.08
CA ASP A 971 -17.42 26.50 1.10
C ASP A 971 -18.42 25.48 1.65
N GLY A 972 -18.09 24.82 2.78
CA GLY A 972 -18.96 23.92 3.52
C GLY A 972 -19.54 24.57 4.77
N GLN A 973 -19.39 23.92 5.92
CA GLN A 973 -19.95 24.38 7.19
C GLN A 973 -18.93 24.34 8.33
N LEU A 974 -18.83 25.42 9.11
CA LEU A 974 -18.24 25.45 10.45
C LEU A 974 -19.38 25.48 11.48
N SER A 975 -19.71 24.33 12.05
CA SER A 975 -20.97 24.12 12.80
C SER A 975 -20.97 24.73 14.20
N ASN A 976 -19.82 24.76 14.87
CA ASN A 976 -19.70 25.15 16.28
C ASN A 976 -18.67 26.26 16.53
N SER A 977 -17.79 26.52 15.57
CA SER A 977 -16.59 27.35 15.76
C SER A 977 -16.74 28.74 15.16
N GLY A 978 -16.20 29.73 15.88
CA GLY A 978 -15.99 31.09 15.38
C GLY A 978 -14.62 31.27 14.72
N VAL A 979 -14.43 32.38 14.00
CA VAL A 979 -13.15 32.74 13.35
C VAL A 979 -12.60 34.03 13.95
N THR A 980 -11.32 34.02 14.33
CA THR A 980 -10.57 35.23 14.70
C THR A 980 -9.46 35.47 13.67
N ALA A 981 -9.57 36.56 12.93
CA ALA A 981 -8.64 36.95 11.87
C ALA A 981 -7.77 38.15 12.28
N THR A 982 -6.46 38.05 12.04
CA THR A 982 -5.42 39.04 12.38
C THR A 982 -4.28 39.00 11.35
N ASN A 983 -3.37 39.98 11.38
CA ASN A 983 -2.11 39.98 10.61
C ASN A 983 -2.28 39.74 9.11
N ALA A 984 -2.92 40.66 8.37
CA ALA A 984 -3.05 40.58 6.91
C ALA A 984 -3.72 39.32 6.35
N SER A 985 -4.47 38.58 7.18
CA SER A 985 -5.15 37.37 6.75
C SER A 985 -6.43 37.61 5.93
N SER A 986 -6.85 36.61 5.14
CA SER A 986 -8.08 36.67 4.34
C SER A 986 -9.09 35.57 4.71
N LEU A 987 -10.35 35.94 4.92
CA LEU A 987 -11.47 35.01 5.13
C LEU A 987 -12.44 35.08 3.94
N GLY A 988 -12.99 33.95 3.52
CA GLY A 988 -13.94 33.92 2.42
C GLY A 988 -14.76 32.65 2.24
N GLY A 989 -15.41 32.52 1.09
CA GLY A 989 -16.13 31.32 0.64
C GLY A 989 -17.65 31.49 0.59
N THR A 990 -18.34 30.41 0.21
CA THR A 990 -19.81 30.42 -0.01
C THR A 990 -20.61 29.59 1.02
N GLY A 991 -19.95 29.19 2.09
CA GLY A 991 -20.48 28.29 3.12
C GLY A 991 -21.17 28.98 4.29
N THR A 992 -21.17 28.32 5.45
CA THR A 992 -21.75 28.82 6.71
C THR A 992 -20.75 28.75 7.86
N ILE A 993 -20.66 29.82 8.65
CA ILE A 993 -19.90 29.92 9.89
C ILE A 993 -20.86 30.19 11.03
N SER A 994 -21.13 29.18 11.87
CA SER A 994 -22.13 29.30 12.94
C SER A 994 -21.64 30.09 14.16
N GLY A 995 -20.34 30.07 14.45
CA GLY A 995 -19.76 30.79 15.60
C GLY A 995 -19.45 32.26 15.31
N ALA A 996 -19.19 33.03 16.37
CA ALA A 996 -18.86 34.44 16.27
C ALA A 996 -17.55 34.69 15.48
N THR A 997 -17.55 35.67 14.58
CA THR A 997 -16.39 36.03 13.77
C THR A 997 -15.91 37.45 14.06
N THR A 998 -14.59 37.60 14.27
CA THR A 998 -13.93 38.89 14.47
C THR A 998 -12.76 39.03 13.52
N MET A 999 -12.70 40.15 12.80
CA MET A 999 -11.65 40.48 11.84
C MET A 999 -11.00 41.80 12.24
N SER A 1000 -9.69 41.76 12.48
CA SER A 1000 -8.90 42.91 12.97
C SER A 1000 -8.29 43.74 11.85
N ALA A 1001 -7.61 44.83 12.21
CA ALA A 1001 -7.03 45.77 11.26
C ALA A 1001 -6.07 45.08 10.28
N GLY A 1002 -6.19 45.44 9.00
CA GLY A 1002 -5.37 44.90 7.91
C GLY A 1002 -5.82 43.54 7.37
N THR A 1003 -6.87 42.91 7.92
CA THR A 1003 -7.44 41.66 7.38
C THR A 1003 -8.47 41.92 6.28
N SER A 1004 -8.77 40.92 5.44
CA SER A 1004 -9.77 41.05 4.37
C SER A 1004 -10.85 39.97 4.40
N LEU A 1005 -12.11 40.36 4.18
CA LEU A 1005 -13.23 39.46 3.92
C LEU A 1005 -13.54 39.48 2.40
N SER A 1006 -13.59 38.32 1.74
CA SER A 1006 -13.77 38.19 0.29
C SER A 1006 -14.62 36.95 -0.04
N ILE A 1007 -15.76 37.10 -0.73
CA ILE A 1007 -16.76 36.01 -0.86
C ILE A 1007 -16.55 35.16 -2.14
N GLY A 1008 -15.96 35.74 -3.20
CA GLY A 1008 -16.01 35.20 -4.58
C GLY A 1008 -14.89 34.28 -5.11
N GLN A 1009 -15.26 33.54 -6.17
CA GLN A 1009 -14.53 32.61 -7.07
C GLN A 1009 -14.57 33.16 -8.52
N SER A 1010 -14.05 34.35 -8.80
CA SER A 1010 -14.24 34.96 -10.14
C SER A 1010 -15.73 35.12 -10.57
N VAL A 1011 -16.69 34.84 -9.67
CA VAL A 1011 -18.14 34.99 -9.74
C VAL A 1011 -18.65 35.32 -8.34
N THR A 1012 -19.82 35.96 -8.27
CA THR A 1012 -20.45 36.42 -7.04
C THR A 1012 -20.99 35.25 -6.20
N GLY A 1013 -20.90 35.37 -4.87
CA GLY A 1013 -21.25 34.30 -3.92
C GLY A 1013 -21.97 34.76 -2.65
N THR A 1014 -22.26 33.83 -1.73
CA THR A 1014 -22.89 34.16 -0.44
C THR A 1014 -22.23 33.44 0.72
N LEU A 1015 -21.67 34.17 1.69
CA LEU A 1015 -21.18 33.62 2.96
C LEU A 1015 -22.19 33.91 4.07
N ARG A 1016 -22.48 32.90 4.90
CA ARG A 1016 -23.45 33.03 6.00
C ARG A 1016 -22.75 32.98 7.35
N PHE A 1017 -23.05 33.95 8.20
CA PHE A 1017 -22.66 33.99 9.61
C PHE A 1017 -23.89 33.71 10.48
N GLY A 1018 -23.88 32.59 11.21
CA GLY A 1018 -24.95 32.19 12.11
C GLY A 1018 -25.00 33.01 13.41
N SER A 1019 -23.91 33.69 13.76
CA SER A 1019 -23.77 34.53 14.96
C SER A 1019 -23.32 35.95 14.58
N SER A 1020 -22.48 36.60 15.39
CA SER A 1020 -21.97 37.95 15.13
C SER A 1020 -20.82 37.99 14.13
N LEU A 1021 -20.76 39.04 13.31
CA LEU A 1021 -19.62 39.43 12.48
C LEU A 1021 -19.13 40.81 12.93
N THR A 1022 -17.86 40.92 13.35
CA THR A 1022 -17.23 42.19 13.74
C THR A 1022 -16.04 42.48 12.84
N LEU A 1023 -16.09 43.61 12.11
CA LEU A 1023 -14.99 44.14 11.30
C LEU A 1023 -14.40 45.34 12.03
N THR A 1024 -13.16 45.24 12.52
CA THR A 1024 -12.44 46.32 13.22
C THR A 1024 -11.20 46.68 12.42
N GLY A 1025 -11.23 47.74 11.62
CA GLY A 1025 -10.11 48.06 10.71
C GLY A 1025 -9.95 47.09 9.53
N ALA A 1026 -10.88 46.15 9.32
CA ALA A 1026 -10.81 45.12 8.29
C ALA A 1026 -11.43 45.60 6.96
N SER A 1027 -10.94 45.11 5.84
CA SER A 1027 -11.47 45.44 4.50
C SER A 1027 -12.47 44.38 4.03
N PHE A 1028 -13.72 44.78 3.80
CA PHE A 1028 -14.68 43.95 3.06
C PHE A 1028 -14.48 44.20 1.56
N LYS A 1029 -14.06 43.16 0.84
CA LYS A 1029 -13.88 43.16 -0.61
C LYS A 1029 -15.14 42.59 -1.25
N ALA A 1030 -16.07 43.48 -1.59
CA ALA A 1030 -17.31 43.11 -2.26
C ALA A 1030 -17.11 43.11 -3.77
N GLU A 1031 -17.64 42.09 -4.43
CA GLU A 1031 -17.63 41.98 -5.88
C GLU A 1031 -19.06 42.10 -6.43
N ILE A 1032 -19.22 42.80 -7.54
CA ILE A 1032 -20.46 42.81 -8.34
C ILE A 1032 -20.16 42.26 -9.72
N ASN A 1033 -21.20 41.87 -10.44
CA ASN A 1033 -21.12 41.62 -11.87
C ASN A 1033 -22.23 42.40 -12.56
N SER A 1034 -21.83 43.52 -13.18
CA SER A 1034 -22.75 44.43 -13.88
C SER A 1034 -23.49 43.78 -15.04
N ALA A 1035 -22.91 42.76 -15.69
CA ALA A 1035 -23.53 42.07 -16.81
C ALA A 1035 -24.60 41.07 -16.36
N SER A 1036 -24.37 40.34 -15.26
CA SER A 1036 -25.33 39.36 -14.72
C SER A 1036 -26.24 39.92 -13.63
N HIS A 1037 -26.06 41.19 -13.23
CA HIS A 1037 -26.78 41.82 -12.13
C HIS A 1037 -26.71 41.01 -10.83
N SER A 1038 -25.52 40.52 -10.49
CA SER A 1038 -25.28 39.78 -9.25
C SER A 1038 -24.23 40.45 -8.37
N SER A 1039 -24.22 40.13 -7.08
CA SER A 1039 -23.26 40.64 -6.11
C SER A 1039 -22.87 39.60 -5.07
N ASP A 1040 -21.68 39.74 -4.53
CA ASP A 1040 -21.30 39.09 -3.29
C ASP A 1040 -22.25 39.52 -2.16
N LEU A 1041 -22.64 38.55 -1.34
CA LEU A 1041 -23.54 38.77 -0.22
C LEU A 1041 -22.99 38.16 1.07
N VAL A 1042 -22.94 38.97 2.12
CA VAL A 1042 -22.72 38.49 3.49
C VAL A 1042 -24.06 38.45 4.22
N ILE A 1043 -24.47 37.29 4.73
CA ILE A 1043 -25.67 37.16 5.56
C ILE A 1043 -25.23 37.04 7.02
N VAL A 1044 -25.75 37.89 7.91
CA VAL A 1044 -25.44 37.87 9.34
C VAL A 1044 -26.73 37.70 10.15
N ASN A 1045 -26.86 36.55 10.82
CA ASN A 1045 -28.03 36.26 11.66
C ASN A 1045 -27.89 36.82 13.10
N GLY A 1046 -26.70 37.30 13.49
CA GLY A 1046 -26.46 38.00 14.75
C GLY A 1046 -26.12 39.49 14.56
N ALA A 1047 -25.29 40.05 15.45
CA ALA A 1047 -24.83 41.43 15.32
C ALA A 1047 -23.75 41.58 14.24
N ALA A 1048 -24.01 42.41 13.24
CA ALA A 1048 -23.03 42.91 12.27
C ALA A 1048 -22.46 44.24 12.78
N THR A 1049 -21.17 44.28 13.11
CA THR A 1049 -20.49 45.47 13.63
C THR A 1049 -19.41 45.94 12.67
N LEU A 1050 -19.59 47.13 12.11
CA LEU A 1050 -18.59 47.87 11.33
C LEU A 1050 -17.90 48.87 12.27
N ALA A 1051 -16.84 48.44 12.93
CA ALA A 1051 -16.09 49.27 13.88
C ALA A 1051 -15.11 50.19 13.15
N SER A 1052 -14.52 51.15 13.89
CA SER A 1052 -13.59 52.16 13.36
C SER A 1052 -12.57 51.58 12.39
N GLY A 1053 -12.43 52.20 11.22
CA GLY A 1053 -11.51 51.79 10.15
C GLY A 1053 -11.96 50.60 9.29
N ALA A 1054 -13.15 50.04 9.49
CA ALA A 1054 -13.69 49.01 8.59
C ALA A 1054 -13.90 49.60 7.19
N ALA A 1055 -13.23 49.07 6.18
CA ALA A 1055 -13.25 49.64 4.82
C ALA A 1055 -14.07 48.76 3.86
N LEU A 1056 -14.67 49.39 2.84
CA LEU A 1056 -15.30 48.70 1.71
C LEU A 1056 -14.48 48.93 0.45
N SER A 1057 -14.12 47.86 -0.25
CA SER A 1057 -13.61 47.92 -1.63
C SER A 1057 -14.56 47.20 -2.56
N LEU A 1058 -14.85 47.79 -3.71
CA LEU A 1058 -15.79 47.27 -4.69
C LEU A 1058 -15.09 46.98 -6.02
N ALA A 1059 -15.33 45.80 -6.58
CA ALA A 1059 -14.85 45.43 -7.91
C ALA A 1059 -15.99 44.92 -8.79
N ASP A 1060 -15.91 45.17 -10.10
CA ASP A 1060 -16.83 44.59 -11.09
C ASP A 1060 -16.13 43.44 -11.81
N LEU A 1061 -16.68 42.23 -11.67
CA LEU A 1061 -16.19 40.98 -12.26
C LEU A 1061 -16.60 40.80 -13.71
N ALA A 1062 -17.47 41.68 -14.25
CA ALA A 1062 -17.85 41.60 -15.65
C ALA A 1062 -16.61 41.76 -16.53
N ALA A 1063 -16.37 40.79 -17.41
CA ALA A 1063 -15.27 40.85 -18.39
C ALA A 1063 -15.34 42.10 -19.27
N THR A 1064 -16.58 42.55 -19.55
CA THR A 1064 -16.88 43.86 -20.13
C THR A 1064 -17.91 44.55 -19.23
N PRO A 1065 -17.49 45.44 -18.32
CA PRO A 1065 -18.40 46.16 -17.43
C PRO A 1065 -19.51 46.91 -18.18
N ALA A 1066 -20.76 46.67 -17.82
CA ALA A 1066 -21.92 47.34 -18.40
C ALA A 1066 -22.27 48.60 -17.59
N VAL A 1067 -22.71 49.66 -18.27
CA VAL A 1067 -23.32 50.82 -17.60
C VAL A 1067 -24.70 50.40 -17.10
N LEU A 1068 -24.89 50.43 -15.79
CA LEU A 1068 -26.13 50.04 -15.14
C LEU A 1068 -27.17 51.15 -15.24
N ALA A 1069 -28.44 50.77 -15.34
CA ALA A 1069 -29.54 51.72 -15.21
C ALA A 1069 -29.52 52.35 -13.81
N ALA A 1070 -29.77 53.67 -13.74
CA ALA A 1070 -29.92 54.35 -12.46
C ALA A 1070 -31.03 53.70 -11.62
N GLY A 1071 -30.76 53.46 -10.34
CA GLY A 1071 -31.63 52.73 -9.44
C GLY A 1071 -31.36 51.22 -9.35
N THR A 1072 -30.51 50.64 -10.22
CA THR A 1072 -30.06 49.25 -10.07
C THR A 1072 -29.39 49.05 -8.71
N LYS A 1073 -29.80 48.03 -7.95
CA LYS A 1073 -29.42 47.85 -6.55
C LYS A 1073 -28.77 46.49 -6.31
N PHE A 1074 -27.69 46.48 -5.54
CA PHE A 1074 -26.99 45.28 -5.07
C PHE A 1074 -26.98 45.23 -3.55
N ALA A 1075 -27.46 44.14 -2.94
CA ALA A 1075 -27.26 43.89 -1.52
C ALA A 1075 -25.88 43.28 -1.29
N ILE A 1076 -25.11 43.85 -0.36
CA ILE A 1076 -23.77 43.37 0.01
C ILE A 1076 -23.72 42.82 1.43
N ILE A 1077 -24.62 43.27 2.31
CA ILE A 1077 -24.85 42.68 3.64
C ILE A 1077 -26.35 42.54 3.87
N ASP A 1078 -26.79 41.35 4.26
CA ASP A 1078 -28.13 41.06 4.79
C ASP A 1078 -28.01 40.84 6.30
N TYR A 1079 -28.67 41.71 7.08
CA TYR A 1079 -28.76 41.59 8.54
C TYR A 1079 -30.22 41.51 8.98
N THR A 1080 -31.10 40.98 8.14
CA THR A 1080 -32.55 40.87 8.37
C THR A 1080 -32.87 40.18 9.69
N ASN A 1081 -32.10 39.14 10.07
CA ASN A 1081 -32.28 38.40 11.31
C ASN A 1081 -31.45 38.94 12.49
N GLY A 1082 -30.70 40.03 12.27
CA GLY A 1082 -29.71 40.55 13.22
C GLY A 1082 -29.85 42.05 13.50
N SER A 1083 -28.71 42.70 13.74
CA SER A 1083 -28.60 44.15 13.91
C SER A 1083 -27.32 44.66 13.25
N LEU A 1084 -27.35 45.87 12.71
CA LEU A 1084 -26.17 46.56 12.18
C LEU A 1084 -25.74 47.67 13.14
N THR A 1085 -24.43 47.82 13.39
CA THR A 1085 -23.85 48.95 14.12
C THR A 1085 -22.64 49.50 13.37
N GLY A 1086 -22.58 50.82 13.19
CA GLY A 1086 -21.50 51.51 12.49
C GLY A 1086 -21.69 51.61 10.97
N THR A 1087 -20.72 52.23 10.30
CA THR A 1087 -20.64 52.41 8.84
C THR A 1087 -19.24 52.04 8.36
N PHE A 1088 -19.06 51.83 7.05
CA PHE A 1088 -17.73 51.76 6.47
C PHE A 1088 -17.02 53.12 6.58
N ASP A 1089 -15.71 53.08 6.80
CA ASP A 1089 -14.85 54.24 6.95
C ASP A 1089 -14.85 55.08 5.68
N GLY A 1090 -14.98 56.40 5.83
CA GLY A 1090 -15.13 57.33 4.71
C GLY A 1090 -16.43 57.22 3.89
N LEU A 1091 -17.37 56.36 4.28
CA LEU A 1091 -18.62 56.10 3.55
C LEU A 1091 -19.84 56.22 4.49
N PRO A 1092 -20.26 57.44 4.88
CA PRO A 1092 -21.51 57.63 5.62
C PRO A 1092 -22.73 57.21 4.79
N ALA A 1093 -23.93 57.17 5.39
CA ALA A 1093 -25.15 56.91 4.62
C ALA A 1093 -25.29 57.92 3.48
N GLY A 1094 -25.50 57.44 2.24
CA GLY A 1094 -25.49 58.26 1.03
C GLY A 1094 -24.09 58.55 0.45
N GLY A 1095 -23.01 58.06 1.06
CA GLY A 1095 -21.67 58.14 0.49
C GLY A 1095 -21.55 57.41 -0.84
N THR A 1096 -20.59 57.81 -1.68
CA THR A 1096 -20.44 57.28 -3.04
C THR A 1096 -19.21 56.37 -3.17
N ILE A 1097 -19.35 55.32 -3.98
CA ILE A 1097 -18.26 54.40 -4.35
C ILE A 1097 -18.40 54.02 -5.83
N THR A 1098 -17.29 53.77 -6.51
CA THR A 1098 -17.27 53.42 -7.94
C THR A 1098 -16.75 52.01 -8.18
N ALA A 1099 -17.26 51.35 -9.22
CA ALA A 1099 -16.72 50.11 -9.76
C ALA A 1099 -17.02 50.03 -11.27
N GLY A 1100 -15.97 49.82 -12.07
CA GLY A 1100 -16.08 49.91 -13.52
C GLY A 1100 -16.59 51.31 -13.95
N PRO A 1101 -17.54 51.39 -14.91
CA PRO A 1101 -18.12 52.66 -15.35
C PRO A 1101 -19.23 53.18 -14.42
N ASN A 1102 -19.54 52.47 -13.32
CA ASN A 1102 -20.71 52.74 -12.48
C ASN A 1102 -20.32 53.45 -11.18
N SER A 1103 -21.17 54.38 -10.76
CA SER A 1103 -21.11 55.02 -9.44
C SER A 1103 -22.33 54.58 -8.61
N PHE A 1104 -22.13 54.36 -7.32
CA PHE A 1104 -23.16 53.85 -6.40
C PHE A 1104 -23.28 54.72 -5.16
N PHE A 1105 -24.50 54.96 -4.68
CA PHE A 1105 -24.76 55.42 -3.31
C PHE A 1105 -24.89 54.21 -2.38
N ILE A 1106 -24.31 54.30 -1.18
CA ILE A 1106 -24.47 53.27 -0.14
C ILE A 1106 -25.63 53.60 0.81
N SER A 1107 -26.47 52.61 1.09
CA SER A 1107 -27.48 52.66 2.15
C SER A 1107 -27.19 51.59 3.18
N TYR A 1108 -27.35 51.92 4.47
CA TYR A 1108 -27.13 51.00 5.59
C TYR A 1108 -28.43 50.45 6.19
N ALA A 1109 -29.59 50.96 5.78
CA ALA A 1109 -30.90 50.63 6.35
C ALA A 1109 -31.97 50.45 5.26
N ASP A 1110 -31.58 49.84 4.14
CA ASP A 1110 -32.49 49.59 3.02
C ASP A 1110 -33.42 48.42 3.35
N THR A 1111 -34.68 48.52 2.94
CA THR A 1111 -35.69 47.48 3.15
C THR A 1111 -35.84 46.54 1.96
N SER A 1112 -35.17 46.83 0.83
CA SER A 1112 -35.21 46.03 -0.40
C SER A 1112 -33.81 45.63 -0.84
N ASN A 1113 -33.64 44.37 -1.26
CA ASN A 1113 -32.36 43.86 -1.76
C ASN A 1113 -32.11 44.13 -3.26
N GLY A 1114 -33.03 44.81 -3.96
CA GLY A 1114 -32.94 45.05 -5.41
C GLY A 1114 -33.43 43.90 -6.30
N LEU A 1115 -33.76 42.73 -5.71
CA LEU A 1115 -34.21 41.52 -6.40
C LEU A 1115 -35.61 41.05 -5.92
N GLY A 1116 -36.39 41.94 -5.31
CA GLY A 1116 -37.75 41.66 -4.82
C GLY A 1116 -37.85 41.09 -3.39
N GLY A 1117 -36.73 40.93 -2.67
CA GLY A 1117 -36.71 40.57 -1.25
C GLY A 1117 -36.98 41.76 -0.33
N THR A 1118 -37.67 41.51 0.78
CA THR A 1118 -37.90 42.49 1.85
C THR A 1118 -37.15 42.09 3.11
N GLY A 1119 -36.51 43.05 3.79
CA GLY A 1119 -35.61 42.75 4.90
C GLY A 1119 -34.88 43.98 5.41
N ARG A 1120 -33.66 43.80 5.92
CA ARG A 1120 -32.76 44.88 6.32
C ARG A 1120 -31.38 44.66 5.72
N TYR A 1121 -30.96 45.57 4.86
CA TYR A 1121 -29.79 45.39 4.01
C TYR A 1121 -28.85 46.60 4.02
N VAL A 1122 -27.56 46.32 3.81
CA VAL A 1122 -26.61 47.30 3.27
C VAL A 1122 -26.59 47.13 1.75
N THR A 1123 -26.89 48.19 1.02
CA THR A 1123 -27.09 48.15 -0.42
C THR A 1123 -26.27 49.21 -1.14
N LEU A 1124 -25.91 48.90 -2.39
CA LEU A 1124 -25.28 49.81 -3.35
C LEU A 1124 -26.28 50.09 -4.45
N THR A 1125 -26.65 51.37 -4.64
CA THR A 1125 -27.63 51.78 -5.67
C THR A 1125 -26.96 52.62 -6.74
N ALA A 1126 -26.98 52.14 -7.99
CA ALA A 1126 -26.34 52.77 -9.13
C ALA A 1126 -26.98 54.14 -9.47
N PHE A 1127 -26.18 55.13 -9.84
CA PHE A 1127 -26.64 56.43 -10.33
C PHE A 1127 -25.81 56.92 -11.52
N SER A 1128 -26.37 57.86 -12.30
CA SER A 1128 -25.68 58.47 -13.43
C SER A 1128 -24.82 59.64 -12.96
N SER A 1129 -23.49 59.51 -13.06
CA SER A 1129 -22.56 60.63 -12.91
C SER A 1129 -22.53 61.46 -14.19
N THR A 1130 -23.60 62.20 -14.50
CA THR A 1130 -23.53 63.23 -15.53
C THR A 1130 -22.89 64.47 -14.90
N ALA A 1131 -21.69 64.85 -15.31
CA ALA A 1131 -21.07 66.10 -14.85
C ALA A 1131 -21.96 67.29 -15.23
N GLY A 1132 -22.28 68.16 -14.26
CA GLY A 1132 -23.20 69.29 -14.45
C GLY A 1132 -24.19 69.48 -13.30
N TYR A 1133 -24.89 70.61 -13.37
CA TYR A 1133 -25.97 70.95 -12.45
C TYR A 1133 -26.99 69.80 -12.27
N ALA A 1134 -27.32 69.07 -13.35
CA ALA A 1134 -28.25 67.94 -13.30
C ALA A 1134 -27.75 66.78 -12.43
N GLY A 1135 -26.44 66.47 -12.46
CA GLY A 1135 -25.84 65.44 -11.62
C GLY A 1135 -25.76 65.87 -10.16
N TRP A 1136 -25.40 67.13 -9.90
CA TRP A 1136 -25.41 67.70 -8.55
C TRP A 1136 -26.83 67.77 -7.97
N ALA A 1137 -27.84 68.16 -8.77
CA ALA A 1137 -29.23 68.23 -8.35
C ALA A 1137 -29.79 66.84 -7.98
N ALA A 1138 -29.44 65.82 -8.76
CA ALA A 1138 -29.79 64.44 -8.43
C ALA A 1138 -29.09 63.96 -7.15
N GLY A 1139 -27.81 64.28 -6.97
CA GLY A 1139 -27.03 63.93 -5.79
C GLY A 1139 -27.51 64.60 -4.49
N ASN A 1140 -28.14 65.78 -4.60
CA ASN A 1140 -28.71 66.52 -3.47
C ASN A 1140 -30.24 66.36 -3.34
N GLY A 1141 -30.86 65.42 -4.06
CA GLY A 1141 -32.28 65.09 -3.90
C GLY A 1141 -33.27 66.12 -4.45
N ILE A 1142 -32.82 67.06 -5.29
CA ILE A 1142 -33.64 68.10 -5.94
C ILE A 1142 -33.84 67.86 -7.45
N THR A 1143 -33.90 66.59 -7.85
CA THR A 1143 -34.07 66.16 -9.25
C THR A 1143 -35.26 66.84 -9.92
N GLY A 1144 -35.02 67.46 -11.08
CA GLY A 1144 -36.05 68.11 -11.90
C GLY A 1144 -36.28 69.59 -11.57
N ARG A 1145 -35.58 70.17 -10.58
CA ARG A 1145 -35.62 71.62 -10.31
C ARG A 1145 -34.66 72.39 -11.21
N ALA A 1146 -35.09 73.55 -11.68
CA ALA A 1146 -34.33 74.40 -12.58
C ALA A 1146 -33.17 75.11 -11.86
N PHE A 1147 -32.15 75.51 -12.63
CA PHE A 1147 -30.95 76.20 -12.16
C PHE A 1147 -31.25 77.48 -11.36
N ASN A 1148 -32.38 78.12 -11.65
CA ASN A 1148 -32.86 79.36 -11.04
C ASN A 1148 -33.95 79.14 -9.99
N ASP A 1149 -34.35 77.90 -9.72
CA ASP A 1149 -35.22 77.60 -8.59
C ASP A 1149 -34.44 77.80 -7.29
N ASP A 1150 -35.16 78.04 -6.20
CA ASP A 1150 -34.65 78.18 -4.85
C ASP A 1150 -35.42 77.14 -4.01
N ALA A 1151 -34.78 75.99 -3.77
CA ALA A 1151 -35.46 74.81 -3.27
C ALA A 1151 -35.78 74.87 -1.77
N ASP A 1152 -35.02 75.63 -0.99
CA ASP A 1152 -35.23 75.82 0.45
C ASP A 1152 -35.77 77.21 0.82
N GLY A 1153 -35.87 78.13 -0.14
CA GLY A 1153 -36.50 79.44 0.00
C GLY A 1153 -35.64 80.47 0.73
N ASP A 1154 -34.32 80.27 0.75
CA ASP A 1154 -33.38 81.14 1.48
C ASP A 1154 -32.94 82.39 0.67
N GLY A 1155 -33.33 82.45 -0.60
CA GLY A 1155 -33.01 83.52 -1.53
C GLY A 1155 -31.78 83.27 -2.41
N LEU A 1156 -31.11 82.12 -2.28
CA LEU A 1156 -30.07 81.65 -3.20
C LEU A 1156 -30.65 80.62 -4.17
N ALA A 1157 -30.41 80.82 -5.45
CA ALA A 1157 -30.83 79.85 -6.45
C ALA A 1157 -29.92 78.61 -6.45
N ASN A 1158 -30.50 77.43 -6.69
CA ASN A 1158 -29.82 76.13 -6.73
C ASN A 1158 -28.54 76.14 -7.59
N GLY A 1159 -28.53 76.88 -8.71
CA GLY A 1159 -27.36 77.00 -9.57
C GLY A 1159 -26.21 77.78 -8.95
N LEU A 1160 -26.50 78.80 -8.12
CA LEU A 1160 -25.50 79.52 -7.34
C LEU A 1160 -25.02 78.68 -6.16
N GLU A 1161 -25.91 77.92 -5.53
CA GLU A 1161 -25.51 76.95 -4.52
C GLU A 1161 -24.57 75.90 -5.10
N TRP A 1162 -24.90 75.31 -6.25
CA TRP A 1162 -24.01 74.40 -6.96
C TRP A 1162 -22.63 75.02 -7.25
N LEU A 1163 -22.60 76.30 -7.67
CA LEU A 1163 -21.37 77.00 -8.01
C LEU A 1163 -20.53 77.43 -6.82
N LEU A 1164 -21.11 77.61 -5.65
CA LEU A 1164 -20.47 78.12 -4.44
C LEU A 1164 -20.39 77.08 -3.31
N GLY A 1165 -20.73 75.81 -3.59
CA GLY A 1165 -20.73 74.70 -2.64
C GLY A 1165 -21.88 74.70 -1.62
N GLY A 1166 -23.01 75.30 -1.98
CA GLY A 1166 -24.29 75.44 -1.25
C GLY A 1166 -25.03 74.15 -0.96
N ALA A 1167 -26.03 74.22 -0.08
CA ALA A 1167 -26.85 73.09 0.36
C ALA A 1167 -28.34 73.31 0.01
N PRO A 1168 -28.85 72.76 -1.11
CA PRO A 1168 -30.13 73.17 -1.71
C PRO A 1168 -31.39 72.73 -0.96
N LEU A 1169 -31.25 72.18 0.24
CA LEU A 1169 -32.35 71.73 1.08
C LEU A 1169 -32.21 72.26 2.51
N SER A 1170 -31.31 73.21 2.76
CA SER A 1170 -31.00 73.69 4.11
C SER A 1170 -30.50 75.14 4.07
N PRO A 1171 -31.25 76.10 4.66
CA PRO A 1171 -30.93 77.52 4.54
C PRO A 1171 -29.49 77.85 4.92
N ASP A 1172 -28.74 78.45 4.00
CA ASP A 1172 -27.36 78.83 4.20
C ASP A 1172 -27.30 80.12 5.05
N SER A 1173 -26.97 80.00 6.35
CA SER A 1173 -26.84 81.15 7.25
C SER A 1173 -25.54 81.95 7.03
N GLY A 1174 -25.42 82.60 5.87
CA GLY A 1174 -24.53 83.75 5.63
C GLY A 1174 -23.15 83.47 5.00
N GLY A 1175 -22.85 84.22 3.93
CA GLY A 1175 -21.50 84.71 3.65
C GLY A 1175 -20.64 83.99 2.58
N ARG A 1176 -21.21 83.19 1.67
CA ARG A 1176 -20.43 82.58 0.56
C ARG A 1176 -19.82 83.60 -0.41
N ILE A 1177 -20.33 84.83 -0.36
CA ILE A 1177 -19.82 85.98 -1.08
C ILE A 1177 -19.49 87.05 -0.05
N THR A 1178 -18.26 87.57 -0.10
CA THR A 1178 -17.78 88.67 0.74
C THR A 1178 -17.53 89.90 -0.10
N ALA A 1179 -18.07 91.05 0.30
CA ALA A 1179 -17.77 92.35 -0.30
C ALA A 1179 -17.05 93.24 0.71
N THR A 1180 -15.92 93.83 0.32
CA THR A 1180 -15.14 94.76 1.15
C THR A 1180 -14.84 96.07 0.41
N GLY A 1181 -14.70 97.16 1.14
CA GLY A 1181 -14.43 98.49 0.57
C GLY A 1181 -15.66 99.40 0.52
N SER A 1182 -15.61 100.44 -0.31
CA SER A 1182 -16.68 101.45 -0.46
C SER A 1182 -16.55 102.16 -1.80
N ALA A 1183 -17.58 102.92 -2.20
CA ALA A 1183 -17.51 103.72 -3.43
C ALA A 1183 -16.31 104.68 -3.48
N ALA A 1184 -15.83 105.16 -2.32
CA ALA A 1184 -14.65 106.05 -2.24
C ALA A 1184 -13.30 105.31 -2.33
N ALA A 1185 -13.25 104.02 -1.95
CA ALA A 1185 -12.02 103.22 -1.92
C ALA A 1185 -11.94 102.14 -3.02
N GLY A 1186 -13.03 101.95 -3.76
CA GLY A 1186 -13.28 100.81 -4.62
C GLY A 1186 -13.97 99.68 -3.86
N LEU A 1187 -14.69 98.84 -4.59
CA LEU A 1187 -15.40 97.68 -4.06
C LEU A 1187 -14.69 96.40 -4.51
N THR A 1188 -14.33 95.54 -3.57
CA THR A 1188 -13.80 94.20 -3.86
C THR A 1188 -14.86 93.16 -3.51
N PHE A 1189 -15.16 92.29 -4.45
CA PHE A 1189 -16.17 91.24 -4.36
C PHE A 1189 -15.49 89.88 -4.48
N SER A 1190 -15.54 89.06 -3.44
CA SER A 1190 -14.78 87.81 -3.31
C SER A 1190 -15.67 86.62 -2.98
N PHE A 1191 -15.39 85.45 -3.57
CA PHE A 1191 -16.10 84.20 -3.33
C PHE A 1191 -15.23 83.00 -3.72
N ASP A 1192 -15.53 81.83 -3.17
CA ASP A 1192 -14.94 80.56 -3.59
C ASP A 1192 -15.91 79.82 -4.50
N ARG A 1193 -15.42 79.28 -5.62
CA ARG A 1193 -16.22 78.44 -6.53
C ARG A 1193 -15.97 76.96 -6.25
N ASP A 1194 -16.98 76.12 -6.47
CA ASP A 1194 -16.80 74.67 -6.39
C ASP A 1194 -15.99 74.16 -7.60
N ALA A 1195 -14.96 73.36 -7.33
CA ALA A 1195 -14.07 72.81 -8.36
C ALA A 1195 -14.84 71.97 -9.41
N ALA A 1196 -15.89 71.26 -8.99
CA ALA A 1196 -16.73 70.44 -9.86
C ALA A 1196 -17.67 71.26 -10.77
N ALA A 1197 -17.90 72.53 -10.44
CA ALA A 1197 -18.70 73.47 -11.25
C ALA A 1197 -17.83 74.36 -12.17
N SER A 1198 -16.50 74.33 -11.99
CA SER A 1198 -15.57 75.16 -12.76
C SER A 1198 -15.59 74.83 -14.26
N GLY A 1199 -15.84 75.84 -15.11
CA GLY A 1199 -15.93 75.68 -16.57
C GLY A 1199 -17.25 75.12 -17.10
N GLN A 1200 -18.22 74.83 -16.23
CA GLN A 1200 -19.54 74.33 -16.63
C GLN A 1200 -20.65 75.38 -16.59
N ALA A 1201 -20.45 76.51 -15.91
CA ALA A 1201 -21.35 77.66 -15.97
C ALA A 1201 -20.58 78.93 -16.36
N THR A 1202 -21.24 79.87 -17.04
CA THR A 1202 -20.64 81.17 -17.34
C THR A 1202 -20.83 82.11 -16.15
N LEU A 1203 -19.74 82.59 -15.58
CA LEU A 1203 -19.73 83.52 -14.47
C LEU A 1203 -19.39 84.94 -14.96
N ALA A 1204 -20.11 85.92 -14.43
CA ALA A 1204 -19.76 87.32 -14.58
C ALA A 1204 -20.05 88.09 -13.29
N LEU A 1205 -19.21 89.05 -12.94
CA LEU A 1205 -19.57 90.07 -11.97
C LEU A 1205 -20.26 91.21 -12.72
N GLU A 1206 -21.51 91.48 -12.37
CA GLU A 1206 -22.22 92.65 -12.87
C GLU A 1206 -22.17 93.77 -11.83
N TRP A 1207 -21.97 95.00 -12.29
CA TRP A 1207 -21.94 96.17 -11.40
C TRP A 1207 -22.65 97.38 -11.99
N THR A 1208 -23.09 98.27 -11.10
CA THR A 1208 -23.76 99.52 -11.45
C THR A 1208 -23.52 100.58 -10.38
N THR A 1209 -23.68 101.85 -10.75
CA THR A 1209 -23.70 102.97 -9.80
C THR A 1209 -25.13 103.40 -9.45
N ASP A 1210 -26.13 102.90 -10.19
CA ASP A 1210 -27.55 103.16 -9.99
C ASP A 1210 -28.37 101.89 -10.26
N LEU A 1211 -28.99 101.34 -9.22
CA LEU A 1211 -29.83 100.15 -9.33
C LEU A 1211 -31.06 100.39 -10.22
N ALA A 1212 -31.53 101.64 -10.37
CA ALA A 1212 -32.65 101.96 -11.25
C ALA A 1212 -32.30 101.85 -12.74
N ALA A 1213 -31.01 101.97 -13.10
CA ALA A 1213 -30.51 101.85 -14.46
C ALA A 1213 -30.22 100.39 -14.88
N GLY A 1214 -30.48 99.43 -13.99
CA GLY A 1214 -30.13 98.02 -14.19
C GLY A 1214 -28.63 97.76 -14.02
N TRP A 1215 -28.11 96.76 -14.73
CA TRP A 1215 -26.74 96.24 -14.60
C TRP A 1215 -25.96 96.39 -15.91
N PRO A 1216 -25.57 97.62 -16.30
CA PRO A 1216 -24.97 97.90 -17.61
C PRO A 1216 -23.53 97.40 -17.75
N HIS A 1217 -22.82 97.17 -16.64
CA HIS A 1217 -21.44 96.70 -16.67
C HIS A 1217 -21.38 95.22 -16.25
N SER A 1218 -20.79 94.38 -17.10
CA SER A 1218 -20.62 92.96 -16.86
C SER A 1218 -19.17 92.56 -17.12
N VAL A 1219 -18.55 91.94 -16.12
CA VAL A 1219 -17.14 91.53 -16.15
C VAL A 1219 -17.10 90.01 -16.13
N PRO A 1220 -16.79 89.35 -17.26
CA PRO A 1220 -16.68 87.90 -17.31
C PRO A 1220 -15.61 87.39 -16.34
N ILE A 1221 -15.93 86.33 -15.61
CA ILE A 1221 -15.02 85.63 -14.71
C ILE A 1221 -14.59 84.34 -15.41
N GLY A 1222 -13.40 84.37 -16.01
CA GLY A 1222 -12.83 83.24 -16.74
C GLY A 1222 -12.08 82.25 -15.85
N THR A 1223 -11.09 81.57 -16.43
CA THR A 1223 -10.21 80.62 -15.73
C THR A 1223 -8.88 81.23 -15.29
N THR A 1224 -8.57 82.46 -15.71
CA THR A 1224 -7.32 83.17 -15.36
C THR A 1224 -7.62 84.60 -14.92
N SER A 1225 -6.74 85.18 -14.09
CA SER A 1225 -6.81 86.57 -13.66
C SER A 1225 -6.74 87.52 -14.85
N ALA A 1226 -7.55 88.58 -14.85
CA ALA A 1226 -7.64 89.55 -15.93
C ALA A 1226 -7.95 90.96 -15.40
N THR A 1227 -7.65 92.00 -16.19
CA THR A 1227 -8.05 93.38 -15.89
C THR A 1227 -8.79 93.95 -17.09
N THR A 1228 -9.96 94.56 -16.86
CA THR A 1228 -10.76 95.17 -17.94
C THR A 1228 -10.17 96.50 -18.39
N ALA A 1229 -10.57 96.97 -19.58
CA ALA A 1229 -10.16 98.29 -20.09
C ALA A 1229 -10.56 99.46 -19.17
N GLU A 1230 -11.60 99.28 -18.36
CA GLU A 1230 -12.09 100.26 -17.37
C GLU A 1230 -11.33 100.18 -16.03
N GLY A 1231 -10.42 99.21 -15.87
CA GLY A 1231 -9.58 99.04 -14.68
C GLY A 1231 -10.17 98.14 -13.59
N VAL A 1232 -11.21 97.35 -13.90
CA VAL A 1232 -11.73 96.32 -12.97
C VAL A 1232 -10.78 95.12 -12.98
N VAL A 1233 -10.30 94.70 -11.80
CA VAL A 1233 -9.29 93.64 -11.66
C VAL A 1233 -9.95 92.36 -11.15
N VAL A 1234 -9.94 91.30 -11.96
CA VAL A 1234 -10.31 89.93 -11.58
C VAL A 1234 -9.06 89.17 -11.19
N THR A 1235 -8.98 88.72 -9.95
CA THR A 1235 -7.90 87.89 -9.41
C THR A 1235 -8.44 86.50 -9.11
N ILE A 1236 -7.81 85.47 -9.67
CA ILE A 1236 -8.16 84.06 -9.46
C ILE A 1236 -6.94 83.36 -8.86
N THR A 1237 -7.10 82.75 -7.69
CA THR A 1237 -6.06 81.96 -7.01
C THR A 1237 -6.67 80.63 -6.57
N GLY A 1238 -6.37 79.56 -7.32
CA GLY A 1238 -7.12 78.30 -7.18
C GLY A 1238 -8.58 78.51 -7.55
N ASP A 1239 -9.47 78.18 -6.62
CA ASP A 1239 -10.92 78.37 -6.76
C ASP A 1239 -11.46 79.65 -6.09
N THR A 1240 -10.59 80.40 -5.42
CA THR A 1240 -10.93 81.71 -4.87
C THR A 1240 -10.89 82.77 -5.95
N VAL A 1241 -12.00 83.48 -6.13
CA VAL A 1241 -12.18 84.59 -7.07
C VAL A 1241 -12.37 85.89 -6.30
N SER A 1242 -11.64 86.93 -6.71
CA SER A 1242 -11.81 88.28 -6.17
C SER A 1242 -11.83 89.32 -7.30
N VAL A 1243 -12.89 90.11 -7.39
CA VAL A 1243 -13.09 91.13 -8.41
C VAL A 1243 -13.11 92.50 -7.76
N ARG A 1244 -12.15 93.36 -8.11
CA ARG A 1244 -12.02 94.72 -7.58
C ARG A 1244 -12.43 95.77 -8.59
N ILE A 1245 -13.48 96.52 -8.28
CA ILE A 1245 -13.96 97.67 -9.05
C ILE A 1245 -13.33 98.95 -8.44
N PRO A 1246 -12.52 99.72 -9.19
CA PRO A 1246 -11.83 100.88 -8.65
C PRO A 1246 -12.78 102.06 -8.38
N ALA A 1247 -12.46 102.88 -7.38
CA ALA A 1247 -13.28 104.04 -6.96
C ALA A 1247 -13.57 105.05 -8.09
N VAL A 1248 -12.66 105.17 -9.07
CA VAL A 1248 -12.80 106.09 -10.21
C VAL A 1248 -14.04 105.80 -11.06
N LEU A 1249 -14.54 104.56 -11.03
CA LEU A 1249 -15.74 104.15 -11.76
C LEU A 1249 -17.05 104.44 -11.02
N ALA A 1250 -16.97 104.98 -9.79
CA ALA A 1250 -18.12 105.35 -8.97
C ALA A 1250 -18.11 106.84 -8.58
N PRO A 1251 -18.04 107.79 -9.55
CA PRO A 1251 -17.91 109.22 -9.26
C PRO A 1251 -19.09 109.81 -8.46
N GLY A 1252 -20.26 109.16 -8.50
CA GLY A 1252 -21.46 109.53 -7.72
C GLY A 1252 -21.51 108.99 -6.29
N GLY A 1253 -20.45 108.35 -5.80
CA GLY A 1253 -20.35 107.85 -4.42
C GLY A 1253 -21.20 106.62 -4.11
N ARG A 1254 -21.69 105.91 -5.13
CA ARG A 1254 -22.48 104.66 -4.99
C ARG A 1254 -21.96 103.61 -5.96
N ILE A 1255 -21.87 102.37 -5.49
CA ILE A 1255 -21.46 101.21 -6.28
C ILE A 1255 -22.19 99.98 -5.75
N PHE A 1256 -22.76 99.18 -6.65
CA PHE A 1256 -23.43 97.93 -6.38
C PHE A 1256 -22.83 96.86 -7.28
N ALA A 1257 -22.68 95.64 -6.76
CA ALA A 1257 -22.19 94.50 -7.51
C ALA A 1257 -23.05 93.27 -7.20
N ARG A 1258 -23.23 92.41 -8.20
CA ARG A 1258 -23.82 91.08 -8.04
C ARG A 1258 -23.03 90.05 -8.82
N LEU A 1259 -23.04 88.82 -8.31
CA LEU A 1259 -22.57 87.68 -9.08
C LEU A 1259 -23.71 87.20 -9.98
N ARG A 1260 -23.42 87.01 -11.26
CA ARG A 1260 -24.33 86.38 -12.20
C ARG A 1260 -23.73 85.06 -12.68
N ALA A 1261 -24.50 84.01 -12.50
CA ALA A 1261 -24.25 82.70 -13.07
C ALA A 1261 -25.27 82.43 -14.19
N VAL A 1262 -24.79 81.92 -15.31
CA VAL A 1262 -25.64 81.46 -16.42
C VAL A 1262 -25.35 79.99 -16.64
N SER A 1263 -26.41 79.18 -16.59
CA SER A 1263 -26.37 77.76 -16.99
C SER A 1263 -25.73 77.63 -18.37
N PRO A 1264 -24.95 76.56 -18.63
CA PRO A 1264 -24.47 76.26 -19.97
C PRO A 1264 -25.62 76.08 -20.96
#